data_AF-A0AAU9S7C7-F1
#
_entry.id   AF-A0AAU9S7C7-F1
#
_cell.length_a   1.000
_cell.length_b   1.000
_cell.length_c   1.000
_cell.angle_alpha   90.00
_cell.angle_beta   90.00
_cell.angle_gamma   90.00
#
_symmetry.space_group_name_H-M   'P 1'
#
loop_
_entity.id
_entity.type
_entity.pdbx_description
1 polymer ?
#
loop_
_entity_poly.entity_id
_entity_poly.type
_entity_poly.pdbx_seq_one_letter_code
_entity_poly.pdbx_strand_id
1 'polypeptide(L)'
;MPKAETNRSRCWFRKAQFGVMILSALLTSVGINLGLCFLFFTLYSILRKQPGNVAVYGPRLIQQGKSQQSNAFNLERLLPTAGWVKRALEPTNEEILSNLGLDALVFTRVFVFSIRVFSFASVVGIFILLPVNYMGTEIQEFFDLPKKSLDSFSISNVNDGSKKLWIHFCAIYIFTAVVCSLLYYEHKYISSKRIAHLYSSKPQPQEFTVLVSGVPRVSGNSISETVESFFREYHSSTYLSHVVVHRTDKLKILMNDAEKLYNKLTRVKSGSISGQKSTRDGFLGIFGKKVDVVDHYEKKLEKLEDDMRLKQSLLAGEEVPAAFVSFRTRHGAAIASNIQQGIDPTQWLTETAPDPQDVHWPFFTASFVRRWISNVVVFVAFVALLILYLLPVVLVQGLANLHQLETWFPFLKSVLNMKIVSQVITGYLPSLIFQLFLFIVPPIMLLLSSMQGFISHSQIEKSACIKLLIFTVWNSFFANVLSGSAFYRVNVFLEPKKIPRVLAAAVPAQASFFISYVVTSGWTGLSSEVFRLVPLLWSFMTKLFCKEDDKEFEVPSTPFCQEIPKILFFGLLGTTYFFLSPLILPFLLVYFCLGYVIYRNQLLNVYAAKYETGGKFWPIVHSSTIFSLVLMHIIAIGLFGLKELPLASSLTIPLPILTVLFSIYCQRRFLPNFKSYPTETRETKTCLNSIRNSSLHIVILRFRHRSTHGTSHLKIFRFFIQIDPENPFGFELFKLQATRRARGERIRGESLKFWKMDGAGGRGGVESILPNYKLGRTLGIGSFGRVKIAEHALTGHKVAIKILNRRKIKNMEMEEKVRREIKILRLFMHPHIIRLYEVIETPTDIYLVMEYVNSGELFDYIVEKGRLQEDEARNFFQQIISGVEYCHRNMVVHRDLKPENLLLDSKCNVKIADFGLSNIMRDGHFLKTSCGSPNYAAPEVISGKLYAGPEVDVWSCGVILYALLCGTLPFDDENIPNLFKKIKGGIYTLPSHLSAGARDLIPRMLVVDPMKRVTIPEIRQHPWFQAHLPRYLAVPPPDTVQQAKKIDEEILQEVINMGFERNHLIESLRNRTQNDGTVTYYLILDNRFRVSSGYLGAEFQETMEGTPRMHPAETVASPVSNSRLPGLMEYQGVGLRSQYPAERKWALGLQSRAHPREIMTEVLKALQDLNVCWKKIGHYNMKCRWVPNYADGMVSNSMHDNNSYFGDDSSIVENDAAVKSPNVVKFEIQLYKTRDDKYLLDLQRVQGPQFLFLDLCAAFLAQLRVL
;
A
#
# COMPACT_ATOMS: atom_id res chain seq x y z
N MET A 1 -8.89 -78.99 -35.64
CA MET A 1 -7.92 -78.82 -34.52
C MET A 1 -7.85 -77.37 -33.98
N PRO A 2 -8.87 -76.79 -33.31
CA PRO A 2 -8.75 -75.44 -32.72
C PRO A 2 -8.71 -75.39 -31.18
N LYS A 3 -8.83 -76.54 -30.48
CA LYS A 3 -8.85 -76.62 -29.00
C LYS A 3 -7.47 -76.59 -28.34
N ALA A 4 -6.38 -76.75 -29.10
CA ALA A 4 -5.01 -76.79 -28.55
C ALA A 4 -4.37 -75.39 -28.42
N GLU A 5 -4.68 -74.44 -29.31
CA GLU A 5 -4.14 -73.07 -29.24
C GLU A 5 -4.85 -72.20 -28.19
N THR A 6 -6.15 -72.42 -27.97
CA THR A 6 -6.91 -71.78 -26.88
C THR A 6 -6.47 -72.29 -25.50
N ASN A 7 -6.04 -73.54 -25.38
CA ASN A 7 -5.45 -74.06 -24.14
C ASN A 7 -3.99 -73.64 -23.94
N ARG A 8 -3.20 -73.42 -25.01
CA ARG A 8 -1.86 -72.82 -24.88
C ARG A 8 -1.93 -71.37 -24.42
N SER A 9 -2.87 -70.57 -24.92
CA SER A 9 -3.07 -69.20 -24.43
C SER A 9 -3.65 -69.19 -23.00
N ARG A 10 -4.58 -70.08 -22.64
CA ARG A 10 -5.09 -70.23 -21.25
C ARG A 10 -4.04 -70.73 -20.24
N CYS A 11 -3.10 -71.57 -20.67
CA CYS A 11 -2.02 -72.08 -19.80
C CYS A 11 -0.83 -71.11 -19.70
N TRP A 12 -0.55 -70.32 -20.75
CA TRP A 12 0.42 -69.21 -20.69
C TRP A 12 -0.04 -68.04 -19.81
N PHE A 13 -1.36 -67.80 -19.70
CA PHE A 13 -1.90 -66.80 -18.77
C PHE A 13 -1.75 -67.19 -17.29
N ARG A 14 -1.64 -68.48 -16.95
CA ARG A 14 -1.31 -68.95 -15.60
C ARG A 14 0.20 -69.01 -15.31
N LYS A 15 1.05 -69.13 -16.34
CA LYS A 15 2.51 -69.24 -16.21
C LYS A 15 3.28 -67.94 -16.39
N ALA A 16 2.62 -66.87 -16.83
CA ALA A 16 3.21 -65.54 -16.83
C ALA A 16 3.12 -64.97 -15.40
N GLN A 17 4.07 -65.37 -14.54
CA GLN A 17 4.40 -64.68 -13.29
C GLN A 17 4.90 -63.25 -13.62
N PHE A 18 3.99 -62.38 -14.04
CA PHE A 18 4.27 -60.96 -14.17
C PHE A 18 4.21 -60.33 -12.78
N GLY A 19 5.38 -60.11 -12.18
CA GLY A 19 5.61 -59.05 -11.17
C GLY A 19 4.60 -58.96 -10.02
N VAL A 20 4.13 -60.09 -9.48
CA VAL A 20 3.20 -60.06 -8.35
C VAL A 20 3.97 -59.72 -7.09
N MET A 21 3.87 -58.46 -6.65
CA MET A 21 4.41 -58.03 -5.37
C MET A 21 3.76 -58.83 -4.25
N ILE A 22 4.59 -59.52 -3.45
CA ILE A 22 4.15 -60.29 -2.28
C ILE A 22 3.57 -59.30 -1.27
N LEU A 23 2.45 -59.66 -0.62
CA LEU A 23 1.81 -58.83 0.41
C LEU A 23 2.80 -58.31 1.48
N SER A 24 3.81 -59.12 1.81
CA SER A 24 4.91 -58.75 2.70
C SER A 24 5.73 -57.55 2.22
N ALA A 25 6.02 -57.41 0.92
CA ALA A 25 6.74 -56.26 0.37
C ALA A 25 5.90 -54.97 0.42
N LEU A 26 4.58 -55.08 0.20
CA LEU A 26 3.67 -53.95 0.40
C LEU A 26 3.64 -53.49 1.86
N LEU A 27 3.51 -54.43 2.80
CA LEU A 27 3.49 -54.14 4.23
C LEU A 27 4.79 -53.49 4.70
N THR A 28 5.95 -53.94 4.20
CA THR A 28 7.25 -53.30 4.46
C THR A 28 7.27 -51.86 3.94
N SER A 29 6.76 -51.61 2.73
CA SER A 29 6.66 -50.26 2.15
C SER A 29 5.73 -49.35 2.97
N VAL A 30 4.57 -49.86 3.41
CA VAL A 30 3.63 -49.13 4.28
C VAL A 30 4.26 -48.84 5.64
N GLY A 31 4.95 -49.80 6.24
CA GLY A 31 5.62 -49.65 7.53
C GLY A 31 6.71 -48.57 7.52
N ILE A 32 7.57 -48.57 6.49
CA ILE A 32 8.61 -47.54 6.31
C ILE A 32 7.98 -46.15 6.19
N ASN A 33 6.98 -46.00 5.33
CA ASN A 33 6.32 -44.72 5.10
C ASN A 33 5.54 -44.22 6.33
N LEU A 34 4.86 -45.11 7.06
CA LEU A 34 4.18 -44.79 8.31
C LEU A 34 5.18 -44.27 9.37
N GLY A 35 6.33 -44.95 9.50
CA GLY A 35 7.43 -44.52 10.36
C GLY A 35 7.97 -43.13 10.00
N LEU A 36 8.17 -42.87 8.70
CA LEU A 36 8.59 -41.55 8.21
C LEU A 36 7.53 -40.47 8.46
N CYS A 37 6.24 -40.77 8.27
CA CYS A 37 5.15 -39.84 8.57
C CYS A 37 5.13 -39.47 10.06
N PHE A 38 5.24 -40.46 10.95
CA PHE A 38 5.31 -40.24 12.38
C PHE A 38 6.54 -39.40 12.78
N LEU A 39 7.69 -39.68 12.17
CA LEU A 39 8.91 -38.89 12.37
C LEU A 39 8.72 -37.43 11.92
N PHE A 40 8.16 -37.20 10.74
CA PHE A 40 7.95 -35.83 10.26
C PHE A 40 6.91 -35.06 11.09
N PHE A 41 5.82 -35.70 11.53
CA PHE A 41 4.85 -35.03 12.39
C PHE A 41 5.39 -34.72 13.78
N THR A 42 6.19 -35.62 14.37
CA THR A 42 6.82 -35.39 15.67
C THR A 42 7.84 -34.26 15.58
N LEU A 43 8.74 -34.29 14.59
CA LEU A 43 9.69 -33.22 14.31
C LEU A 43 9.00 -31.88 14.04
N TYR A 44 7.94 -31.86 13.23
CA TYR A 44 7.16 -30.64 12.99
C TYR A 44 6.56 -30.08 14.28
N SER A 45 5.97 -30.93 15.12
CA SER A 45 5.32 -30.52 16.37
C SER A 45 6.29 -29.85 17.34
N ILE A 46 7.54 -30.29 17.34
CA ILE A 46 8.64 -29.76 18.16
C ILE A 46 9.20 -28.48 17.52
N LEU A 47 9.61 -28.55 16.24
CA LEU A 47 10.34 -27.48 15.55
C LEU A 47 9.50 -26.23 15.31
N ARG A 48 8.18 -26.36 15.12
CA ARG A 48 7.27 -25.22 14.94
C ARG A 48 7.15 -24.34 16.19
N LYS A 49 7.39 -24.90 17.38
CA LYS A 49 7.31 -24.19 18.66
C LYS A 49 8.59 -23.42 18.96
N GLN A 50 9.67 -23.68 18.21
CA GLN A 50 10.95 -23.01 18.41
C GLN A 50 10.91 -21.58 17.84
N PRO A 51 11.29 -20.56 18.62
CA PRO A 51 11.20 -19.16 18.19
C PRO A 51 12.08 -18.87 16.97
N GLY A 52 13.22 -19.56 16.85
CA GLY A 52 14.12 -19.44 15.70
C GLY A 52 13.52 -19.91 14.36
N ASN A 53 12.42 -20.68 14.38
CA ASN A 53 11.82 -21.29 13.19
C ASN A 53 10.48 -20.65 12.79
N VAL A 54 10.04 -19.58 13.46
CA VAL A 54 8.76 -18.90 13.15
C VAL A 54 8.74 -18.37 11.72
N ALA A 55 9.89 -17.94 11.18
CA ALA A 55 10.04 -17.54 9.78
C ALA A 55 9.76 -18.67 8.77
N VAL A 56 9.93 -19.94 9.17
CA VAL A 56 9.68 -21.11 8.32
C VAL A 56 8.24 -21.62 8.47
N TYR A 57 7.71 -21.68 9.69
CA TYR A 57 6.43 -22.32 9.98
C TYR A 57 5.24 -21.37 10.20
N GLY A 58 5.51 -20.08 10.41
CA GLY A 58 4.49 -19.04 10.55
C GLY A 58 4.74 -17.78 9.73
N PRO A 59 5.25 -17.84 8.48
CA PRO A 59 5.68 -16.63 7.80
C PRO A 59 4.54 -15.65 7.50
N ARG A 60 3.33 -16.16 7.23
CA ARG A 60 2.14 -15.32 7.03
C ARG A 60 1.77 -14.55 8.30
N LEU A 61 1.93 -15.16 9.48
CA LEU A 61 1.60 -14.55 10.76
C LEU A 61 2.55 -13.39 11.09
N ILE A 62 3.82 -13.52 10.72
CA ILE A 62 4.82 -12.44 10.83
C ILE A 62 4.41 -11.27 9.92
N GLN A 63 4.04 -11.55 8.66
CA GLN A 63 3.61 -10.50 7.72
C GLN A 63 2.36 -9.74 8.21
N GLN A 64 1.43 -10.42 8.88
CA GLN A 64 0.24 -9.81 9.47
C GLN A 64 0.50 -9.06 10.79
N GLY A 65 1.73 -9.05 11.30
CA GLY A 65 2.08 -8.43 12.59
C GLY A 65 1.51 -9.15 13.82
N LYS A 66 0.94 -10.35 13.66
CA LYS A 66 0.28 -11.12 14.73
C LYS A 66 1.24 -11.96 15.57
N SER A 67 2.51 -12.07 15.17
CA SER A 67 3.54 -12.82 15.89
C SER A 67 4.81 -12.00 16.01
N GLN A 68 5.23 -11.71 17.23
CA GLN A 68 6.54 -11.09 17.52
C GLN A 68 7.62 -12.17 17.70
N GLN A 69 8.83 -11.88 17.22
CA GLN A 69 10.01 -12.72 17.41
C GLN A 69 10.44 -12.65 18.88
N SER A 70 9.95 -13.57 19.72
CA SER A 70 10.35 -13.69 21.12
C SER A 70 11.58 -14.58 21.24
N ASN A 71 12.66 -14.11 21.86
CA ASN A 71 13.96 -14.79 21.92
C ASN A 71 14.10 -15.81 23.08
N ALA A 72 13.06 -16.08 23.86
CA ALA A 72 13.17 -17.00 25.01
C ALA A 72 12.93 -18.47 24.61
N PHE A 73 13.96 -19.31 24.82
CA PHE A 73 13.87 -20.77 24.76
C PHE A 73 13.13 -21.29 26.00
N ASN A 74 12.24 -22.27 25.86
CA ASN A 74 11.44 -22.81 26.97
C ASN A 74 11.29 -24.33 26.82
N LEU A 75 11.61 -25.10 27.86
CA LEU A 75 11.68 -26.57 27.82
C LEU A 75 10.31 -27.24 27.59
N GLU A 76 9.22 -26.64 28.05
CA GLU A 76 7.85 -27.12 27.80
C GLU A 76 7.47 -27.15 26.30
N ARG A 77 8.22 -26.42 25.46
CA ARG A 77 8.01 -26.38 24.00
C ARG A 77 8.55 -27.60 23.26
N LEU A 78 9.26 -28.52 23.92
CA LEU A 78 9.82 -29.73 23.30
C LEU A 78 8.84 -30.92 23.29
N LEU A 79 7.74 -30.86 24.02
CA LEU A 79 6.73 -31.93 24.01
C LEU A 79 5.90 -31.89 22.72
N PRO A 80 5.78 -33.01 21.96
CA PRO A 80 4.93 -33.07 20.78
C PRO A 80 3.46 -32.95 21.21
N THR A 81 2.72 -32.03 20.59
CA THR A 81 1.28 -31.83 20.86
C THR A 81 0.48 -31.88 19.56
N ALA A 82 -0.63 -32.61 19.56
CA ALA A 82 -1.57 -32.67 18.42
C ALA A 82 -2.49 -31.43 18.32
N GLY A 83 -2.39 -30.46 19.23
CA GLY A 83 -3.27 -29.28 19.28
C GLY A 83 -3.22 -28.35 18.05
N TRP A 84 -2.29 -28.56 17.11
CA TRP A 84 -2.28 -27.87 15.82
C TRP A 84 -3.34 -28.41 14.85
N VAL A 85 -3.70 -29.69 14.96
CA VAL A 85 -4.76 -30.32 14.16
C VAL A 85 -6.11 -29.70 14.51
N LYS A 86 -6.42 -29.56 15.81
CA LYS A 86 -7.65 -28.90 16.28
C LYS A 86 -7.76 -27.47 15.75
N ARG A 87 -6.68 -26.68 15.89
CA ARG A 87 -6.60 -25.30 15.37
C ARG A 87 -6.72 -25.20 13.85
N ALA A 88 -6.28 -26.22 13.11
CA ALA A 88 -6.44 -26.25 11.66
C ALA A 88 -7.89 -26.57 11.23
N LEU A 89 -8.65 -27.27 12.06
CA LEU A 89 -10.04 -27.66 11.81
C LEU A 89 -11.06 -26.61 12.29
N GLU A 90 -10.71 -25.83 13.29
CA GLU A 90 -11.57 -24.83 13.94
C GLU A 90 -12.15 -23.75 13.00
N PRO A 91 -11.40 -23.15 12.06
CA PRO A 91 -11.93 -22.05 11.24
C PRO A 91 -13.09 -22.48 10.35
N THR A 92 -14.11 -21.64 10.24
CA THR A 92 -15.28 -21.89 9.38
C THR A 92 -14.98 -21.63 7.89
N ASN A 93 -15.84 -22.12 6.98
CA ASN A 93 -15.67 -21.84 5.55
C ASN A 93 -15.79 -20.34 5.21
N GLU A 94 -16.59 -19.59 5.97
CA GLU A 94 -16.72 -18.13 5.81
C GLU A 94 -15.47 -17.40 6.28
N GLU A 95 -14.88 -17.81 7.40
CA GLU A 95 -13.60 -17.27 7.86
C GLU A 95 -12.45 -17.59 6.89
N ILE A 96 -12.44 -18.77 6.28
CA ILE A 96 -11.49 -19.12 5.22
C ILE A 96 -11.69 -18.17 4.04
N LEU A 97 -12.93 -17.93 3.62
CA LEU A 97 -13.22 -17.04 2.50
C LEU A 97 -12.80 -15.58 2.79
N SER A 98 -13.05 -15.07 4.01
CA SER A 98 -12.73 -13.70 4.38
C SER A 98 -11.24 -13.49 4.63
N ASN A 99 -10.55 -14.48 5.23
CA ASN A 99 -9.15 -14.34 5.66
C ASN A 99 -8.15 -14.83 4.62
N LEU A 100 -8.50 -15.88 3.84
CA LEU A 100 -7.59 -16.56 2.90
C LEU A 100 -7.95 -16.33 1.43
N GLY A 101 -9.19 -15.95 1.11
CA GLY A 101 -9.66 -15.71 -0.25
C GLY A 101 -10.40 -16.89 -0.89
N LEU A 102 -11.02 -16.64 -2.06
CA LEU A 102 -11.89 -17.61 -2.73
C LEU A 102 -11.12 -18.84 -3.27
N ASP A 103 -9.90 -18.66 -3.76
CA ASP A 103 -9.10 -19.75 -4.33
C ASP A 103 -8.67 -20.76 -3.27
N ALA A 104 -8.31 -20.28 -2.07
CA ALA A 104 -8.04 -21.12 -0.92
C ALA A 104 -9.27 -21.92 -0.49
N LEU A 105 -10.45 -21.29 -0.50
CA LEU A 105 -11.72 -21.99 -0.26
C LEU A 105 -11.93 -23.09 -1.31
N VAL A 106 -11.85 -22.77 -2.60
CA VAL A 106 -12.03 -23.76 -3.68
C VAL A 106 -11.05 -24.93 -3.52
N PHE A 107 -9.77 -24.65 -3.25
CA PHE A 107 -8.76 -25.68 -3.03
C PHE A 107 -9.11 -26.60 -1.86
N THR A 108 -9.51 -26.06 -0.71
CA THR A 108 -9.95 -26.90 0.43
C THR A 108 -11.22 -27.68 0.12
N ARG A 109 -12.13 -27.14 -0.70
CA ARG A 109 -13.34 -27.86 -1.16
C ARG A 109 -13.04 -29.02 -2.10
N VAL A 110 -11.95 -28.98 -2.87
CA VAL A 110 -11.50 -30.15 -3.66
C VAL A 110 -11.25 -31.35 -2.75
N PHE A 111 -10.56 -31.15 -1.61
CA PHE A 111 -10.37 -32.22 -0.62
C PHE A 111 -11.68 -32.70 -0.01
N VAL A 112 -12.59 -31.79 0.37
CA VAL A 112 -13.90 -32.16 0.91
C VAL A 112 -14.71 -33.00 -0.08
N PHE A 113 -14.71 -32.60 -1.36
CA PHE A 113 -15.34 -33.37 -2.44
C PHE A 113 -14.73 -34.77 -2.57
N SER A 114 -13.40 -34.87 -2.63
CA SER A 114 -12.70 -36.16 -2.69
C SER A 114 -12.99 -37.04 -1.47
N ILE A 115 -12.97 -36.49 -0.25
CA ILE A 115 -13.30 -37.23 0.97
C ILE A 115 -14.73 -37.79 0.88
N ARG A 116 -15.71 -37.00 0.44
CA ARG A 116 -17.10 -37.47 0.30
C ARG A 116 -17.23 -38.60 -0.71
N VAL A 117 -16.62 -38.45 -1.88
CA VAL A 117 -16.61 -39.48 -2.93
C VAL A 117 -15.94 -40.77 -2.45
N PHE A 118 -14.74 -40.66 -1.88
CA PHE A 118 -13.96 -41.84 -1.50
C PHE A 118 -14.33 -42.44 -0.15
N SER A 119 -15.07 -41.73 0.71
CA SER A 119 -15.73 -42.34 1.87
C SER A 119 -16.82 -43.31 1.41
N PHE A 120 -17.69 -42.86 0.51
CA PHE A 120 -18.70 -43.73 -0.10
C PHE A 120 -18.05 -44.90 -0.85
N ALA A 121 -17.04 -44.61 -1.68
CA ALA A 121 -16.31 -45.63 -2.42
C ALA A 121 -15.65 -46.66 -1.48
N SER A 122 -15.02 -46.22 -0.39
CA SER A 122 -14.35 -47.11 0.57
C SER A 122 -15.34 -48.00 1.31
N VAL A 123 -16.51 -47.49 1.69
CA VAL A 123 -17.56 -48.30 2.33
C VAL A 123 -18.04 -49.39 1.38
N VAL A 124 -18.44 -49.04 0.15
CA VAL A 124 -18.86 -50.02 -0.86
C VAL A 124 -17.71 -50.98 -1.22
N GLY A 125 -16.51 -50.44 -1.37
CA GLY A 125 -15.32 -51.19 -1.73
C GLY A 125 -14.93 -52.25 -0.70
N ILE A 126 -14.87 -51.88 0.59
CA ILE A 126 -14.44 -52.78 1.67
C ILE A 126 -15.56 -53.74 2.08
N PHE A 127 -16.80 -53.29 2.18
CA PHE A 127 -17.87 -54.12 2.74
C PHE A 127 -18.63 -54.94 1.70
N ILE A 128 -18.58 -54.56 0.41
CA ILE A 128 -19.29 -55.25 -0.67
C ILE A 128 -18.30 -55.88 -1.65
N LEU A 129 -17.46 -55.08 -2.30
CA LEU A 129 -16.64 -55.56 -3.42
C LEU A 129 -15.46 -56.43 -2.98
N LEU A 130 -14.81 -56.10 -1.88
CA LEU A 130 -13.65 -56.83 -1.37
C LEU A 130 -14.01 -58.26 -0.90
N PRO A 131 -15.09 -58.50 -0.14
CA PRO A 131 -15.57 -59.85 0.17
C PRO A 131 -15.96 -60.64 -1.08
N VAL A 132 -16.63 -60.01 -2.05
CA VAL A 132 -17.02 -60.65 -3.31
C VAL A 132 -15.79 -61.10 -4.12
N ASN A 133 -14.75 -60.27 -4.17
CA ASN A 133 -13.47 -60.61 -4.80
C ASN A 133 -12.75 -61.74 -4.06
N TYR A 134 -12.69 -61.69 -2.73
CA TYR A 134 -12.01 -62.69 -1.92
C TYR A 134 -12.66 -64.07 -2.04
N MET A 135 -14.00 -64.13 -2.04
CA MET A 135 -14.77 -65.37 -2.24
C MET A 135 -14.85 -65.80 -3.73
N GLY A 136 -13.98 -65.30 -4.59
CA GLY A 136 -13.99 -65.54 -6.04
C GLY A 136 -13.68 -66.98 -6.45
N THR A 137 -12.87 -67.70 -5.67
CA THR A 137 -12.45 -69.10 -5.90
C THR A 137 -12.86 -70.02 -4.75
N GLU A 138 -13.17 -71.29 -5.04
CA GLU A 138 -13.57 -72.32 -4.06
C GLU A 138 -12.40 -72.92 -3.25
N ILE A 139 -11.22 -72.29 -3.20
CA ILE A 139 -10.04 -72.91 -2.55
C ILE A 139 -9.91 -72.47 -1.09
N GLN A 140 -10.26 -73.42 -0.24
CA GLN A 140 -10.20 -73.48 1.21
C GLN A 140 -8.74 -73.65 1.67
N GLU A 141 -8.13 -72.59 2.21
CA GLU A 141 -7.00 -72.67 3.18
C GLU A 141 -6.73 -71.27 3.77
N PHE A 142 -7.12 -71.10 5.04
CA PHE A 142 -7.14 -69.83 5.78
C PHE A 142 -5.78 -69.45 6.39
N PHE A 143 -4.79 -70.35 6.39
CA PHE A 143 -3.63 -70.29 7.30
C PHE A 143 -2.31 -69.72 6.74
N ASP A 144 -2.22 -69.23 5.49
CA ASP A 144 -0.95 -68.72 4.92
C ASP A 144 -1.10 -67.32 4.24
N LEU A 145 -1.67 -66.36 4.97
CA LEU A 145 -1.92 -64.96 4.51
C LEU A 145 -0.67 -64.18 4.01
N PRO A 146 0.53 -64.27 4.62
CA PRO A 146 1.69 -63.44 4.23
C PRO A 146 2.28 -63.76 2.85
N LYS A 147 2.00 -64.97 2.32
CA LYS A 147 2.51 -65.45 1.02
C LYS A 147 1.49 -65.30 -0.11
N LYS A 148 0.25 -64.90 0.17
CA LYS A 148 -0.80 -64.74 -0.86
C LYS A 148 -0.55 -63.50 -1.72
N SER A 149 -0.87 -63.62 -3.01
CA SER A 149 -0.80 -62.52 -3.98
C SER A 149 -1.93 -61.51 -3.75
N LEU A 150 -1.63 -60.24 -4.02
CA LEU A 150 -2.60 -59.15 -3.91
C LEU A 150 -3.78 -59.29 -4.89
N ASP A 151 -3.60 -60.12 -5.93
CA ASP A 151 -4.62 -60.46 -6.93
C ASP A 151 -5.85 -61.12 -6.33
N SER A 152 -5.70 -61.84 -5.20
CA SER A 152 -6.81 -62.49 -4.48
C SER A 152 -7.88 -61.50 -3.97
N PHE A 153 -7.51 -60.23 -3.79
CA PHE A 153 -8.41 -59.16 -3.34
C PHE A 153 -8.95 -58.31 -4.50
N SER A 154 -8.62 -58.67 -5.73
CA SER A 154 -9.01 -57.94 -6.94
C SER A 154 -10.02 -58.72 -7.77
N ILE A 155 -10.62 -58.04 -8.75
CA ILE A 155 -11.57 -58.64 -9.69
C ILE A 155 -10.95 -59.77 -10.54
N SER A 156 -9.62 -59.87 -10.60
CA SER A 156 -8.95 -60.98 -11.31
C SER A 156 -9.28 -62.35 -10.68
N ASN A 157 -9.56 -62.40 -9.38
CA ASN A 157 -9.91 -63.62 -8.64
C ASN A 157 -11.35 -64.10 -8.88
N VAL A 158 -12.21 -63.29 -9.50
CA VAL A 158 -13.60 -63.70 -9.82
C VAL A 158 -13.61 -64.52 -11.11
N ASN A 159 -14.20 -65.71 -11.10
CA ASN A 159 -14.30 -66.58 -12.27
C ASN A 159 -15.00 -65.93 -13.47
N ASP A 160 -14.56 -66.27 -14.67
CA ASP A 160 -15.15 -65.82 -15.93
C ASP A 160 -16.61 -66.35 -16.03
N GLY A 161 -17.54 -65.51 -16.51
CA GLY A 161 -18.97 -65.84 -16.58
C GLY A 161 -19.72 -65.91 -15.23
N SER A 162 -19.06 -65.61 -14.10
CA SER A 162 -19.69 -65.67 -12.77
C SER A 162 -20.81 -64.64 -12.57
N LYS A 163 -21.91 -65.06 -11.93
CA LYS A 163 -23.01 -64.16 -11.51
C LYS A 163 -22.54 -63.05 -10.56
N LYS A 164 -21.43 -63.25 -9.85
CA LYS A 164 -20.84 -62.25 -8.93
C LYS A 164 -20.38 -60.97 -9.65
N LEU A 165 -20.06 -61.04 -10.94
CA LEU A 165 -19.66 -59.87 -11.74
C LEU A 165 -20.78 -58.82 -11.88
N TRP A 166 -22.05 -59.22 -11.74
CA TRP A 166 -23.18 -58.28 -11.72
C TRP A 166 -23.15 -57.33 -10.53
N ILE A 167 -22.56 -57.74 -9.41
CA ILE A 167 -22.39 -56.86 -8.23
C ILE A 167 -21.43 -55.70 -8.58
N HIS A 168 -20.34 -55.99 -9.30
CA HIS A 168 -19.41 -54.96 -9.79
C HIS A 168 -20.08 -54.04 -10.81
N PHE A 169 -20.88 -54.60 -11.73
CA PHE A 169 -21.66 -53.82 -12.70
C PHE A 169 -22.60 -52.84 -12.00
N CYS A 170 -23.41 -53.29 -11.04
CA CYS A 170 -24.30 -52.44 -10.26
C CYS A 170 -23.52 -51.37 -9.47
N ALA A 171 -22.39 -51.74 -8.85
CA ALA A 171 -21.56 -50.81 -8.10
C ALA A 171 -21.03 -49.66 -8.98
N ILE A 172 -20.63 -49.92 -10.22
CA ILE A 172 -20.17 -48.88 -11.17
C ILE A 172 -21.28 -47.87 -11.47
N TYR A 173 -22.51 -48.34 -11.69
CA TYR A 173 -23.67 -47.48 -11.94
C TYR A 173 -23.99 -46.59 -10.73
N ILE A 174 -24.09 -47.19 -9.55
CA ILE A 174 -24.37 -46.47 -8.29
C ILE A 174 -23.28 -45.45 -8.02
N PHE A 175 -22.00 -45.86 -8.13
CA PHE A 175 -20.87 -44.97 -7.90
C PHE A 175 -20.87 -43.78 -8.88
N THR A 176 -21.10 -44.03 -10.17
CA THR A 176 -21.20 -42.96 -11.18
C THR A 176 -22.32 -41.97 -10.85
N ALA A 177 -23.50 -42.46 -10.47
CA ALA A 177 -24.64 -41.61 -10.10
C ALA A 177 -24.35 -40.76 -8.85
N VAL A 178 -23.71 -41.33 -7.83
CA VAL A 178 -23.31 -40.62 -6.60
C VAL A 178 -22.26 -39.55 -6.91
N VAL A 179 -21.23 -39.88 -7.69
CA VAL A 179 -20.17 -38.91 -8.05
C VAL A 179 -20.75 -37.76 -8.87
N CYS A 180 -21.58 -38.02 -9.88
CA CYS A 180 -22.24 -36.97 -10.66
C CYS A 180 -23.15 -36.08 -9.78
N SER A 181 -23.90 -36.67 -8.85
CA SER A 181 -24.75 -35.93 -7.91
C SER A 181 -23.93 -35.03 -6.98
N LEU A 182 -22.88 -35.57 -6.35
CA LEU A 182 -21.97 -34.80 -5.50
C LEU A 182 -21.28 -33.69 -6.29
N LEU A 183 -20.82 -33.98 -7.50
CA LEU A 183 -20.15 -33.03 -8.37
C LEU A 183 -21.09 -31.88 -8.76
N TYR A 184 -22.36 -32.17 -9.06
CA TYR A 184 -23.39 -31.15 -9.32
C TYR A 184 -23.58 -30.21 -8.12
N TYR A 185 -23.76 -30.77 -6.92
CA TYR A 185 -23.97 -29.96 -5.71
C TYR A 185 -22.75 -29.11 -5.35
N GLU A 186 -21.53 -29.64 -5.47
CA GLU A 186 -20.32 -28.86 -5.22
C GLU A 186 -20.12 -27.75 -6.27
N HIS A 187 -20.44 -28.02 -7.54
CA HIS A 187 -20.36 -27.01 -8.59
C HIS A 187 -21.35 -25.85 -8.34
N LYS A 188 -22.59 -26.19 -7.94
CA LYS A 188 -23.60 -25.21 -7.53
C LYS A 188 -23.14 -24.41 -6.32
N TYR A 189 -22.59 -25.07 -5.29
CA TYR A 189 -22.08 -24.43 -4.08
C TYR A 189 -20.95 -23.43 -4.38
N ILE A 190 -19.93 -23.86 -5.15
CA ILE A 190 -18.79 -23.00 -5.50
C ILE A 190 -19.22 -21.82 -6.38
N SER A 191 -20.12 -22.07 -7.34
CA SER A 191 -20.67 -20.99 -8.17
C SER A 191 -21.41 -19.95 -7.33
N SER A 192 -22.20 -20.38 -6.33
CA SER A 192 -22.88 -19.49 -5.40
C SER A 192 -21.90 -18.70 -4.52
N LYS A 193 -20.89 -19.36 -3.94
CA LYS A 193 -19.86 -18.69 -3.11
C LYS A 193 -19.02 -17.70 -3.89
N ARG A 194 -18.74 -17.98 -5.17
CA ARG A 194 -18.06 -17.03 -6.06
C ARG A 194 -18.87 -15.74 -6.28
N ILE A 195 -20.18 -15.86 -6.46
CA ILE A 195 -21.06 -14.69 -6.62
C ILE A 195 -21.18 -13.93 -5.29
N ALA A 196 -21.36 -14.62 -4.16
CA ALA A 196 -21.41 -14.01 -2.84
C ALA A 196 -20.10 -13.27 -2.50
N HIS A 197 -18.95 -13.84 -2.88
CA HIS A 197 -17.65 -13.21 -2.69
C HIS A 197 -17.55 -11.88 -3.45
N LEU A 198 -18.03 -11.82 -4.70
CA LEU A 198 -18.08 -10.56 -5.46
C LEU A 198 -18.98 -9.49 -4.80
N TYR A 199 -20.09 -9.89 -4.19
CA TYR A 199 -20.95 -8.95 -3.46
C TYR A 199 -20.29 -8.44 -2.17
N SER A 200 -19.48 -9.27 -1.51
CA SER A 200 -18.76 -8.89 -0.28
C SER A 200 -17.46 -8.13 -0.55
N SER A 201 -16.87 -8.26 -1.75
CA SER A 201 -15.56 -7.70 -2.05
C SER A 201 -15.60 -6.18 -2.18
N LYS A 202 -14.46 -5.55 -1.84
CA LYS A 202 -14.21 -4.13 -2.07
C LYS A 202 -13.97 -3.89 -3.57
N PRO A 203 -14.28 -2.69 -4.11
CA PRO A 203 -13.99 -2.37 -5.50
C PRO A 203 -12.51 -2.54 -5.80
N GLN A 204 -12.21 -3.47 -6.71
CA GLN A 204 -10.86 -3.75 -7.17
C GLN A 204 -10.64 -3.08 -8.54
N PRO A 205 -9.44 -2.54 -8.82
CA PRO A 205 -9.16 -1.87 -10.08
C PRO A 205 -9.43 -2.71 -11.33
N GLN A 206 -9.12 -4.00 -11.29
CA GLN A 206 -9.34 -4.97 -12.36
C GLN A 206 -10.82 -5.09 -12.80
N GLU A 207 -11.78 -4.67 -11.97
CA GLU A 207 -13.20 -4.70 -12.30
C GLU A 207 -13.63 -3.55 -13.22
N PHE A 208 -12.77 -2.52 -13.35
CA PHE A 208 -13.04 -1.30 -14.11
C PHE A 208 -12.10 -1.14 -15.31
N THR A 209 -11.10 -2.01 -15.45
CA THR A 209 -10.07 -1.90 -16.47
C THR A 209 -10.14 -3.08 -17.44
N VAL A 210 -10.01 -2.77 -18.72
CA VAL A 210 -9.86 -3.72 -19.82
C VAL A 210 -8.47 -3.55 -20.40
N LEU A 211 -7.80 -4.67 -20.66
CA LEU A 211 -6.58 -4.67 -21.45
C LEU A 211 -6.95 -4.71 -22.93
N VAL A 212 -6.43 -3.77 -23.69
CA VAL A 212 -6.58 -3.68 -25.14
C VAL A 212 -5.23 -4.02 -25.78
N SER A 213 -5.22 -4.94 -26.73
CA SER A 213 -4.04 -5.38 -27.48
C SER A 213 -4.30 -5.31 -28.98
N GLY A 214 -3.24 -5.19 -29.79
CA GLY A 214 -3.39 -5.13 -31.25
C GLY A 214 -3.98 -3.80 -31.73
N VAL A 215 -3.59 -2.69 -31.10
CA VAL A 215 -3.99 -1.35 -31.55
C VAL A 215 -3.35 -1.05 -32.91
N PRO A 216 -4.13 -0.70 -33.95
CA PRO A 216 -3.59 -0.38 -35.27
C PRO A 216 -2.73 0.89 -35.20
N ARG A 217 -1.60 0.89 -35.92
CA ARG A 217 -0.75 2.08 -36.05
C ARG A 217 -1.24 2.91 -37.24
N VAL A 218 -1.87 4.04 -36.97
CA VAL A 218 -2.24 5.02 -38.00
C VAL A 218 -1.07 5.98 -38.21
N SER A 219 -0.68 6.21 -39.45
CA SER A 219 0.46 7.08 -39.80
C SER A 219 0.23 8.50 -39.28
N GLY A 220 1.08 8.96 -38.36
CA GLY A 220 1.05 10.33 -37.81
C GLY A 220 0.53 10.47 -36.38
N ASN A 221 -0.18 9.48 -35.83
CA ASN A 221 -0.72 9.52 -34.46
C ASN A 221 0.04 8.57 -33.52
N SER A 222 0.17 8.96 -32.25
CA SER A 222 0.63 8.05 -31.19
C SER A 222 -0.41 6.95 -30.91
N ILE A 223 0.01 5.85 -30.30
CA ILE A 223 -0.91 4.79 -29.87
C ILE A 223 -1.87 5.34 -28.81
N SER A 224 -1.41 6.28 -27.97
CA SER A 224 -2.23 6.95 -26.97
C SER A 224 -3.41 7.71 -27.60
N GLU A 225 -3.13 8.54 -28.61
CA GLU A 225 -4.17 9.30 -29.33
C GLU A 225 -5.16 8.38 -30.06
N THR A 226 -4.65 7.30 -30.65
CA THR A 226 -5.49 6.32 -31.36
C THR A 226 -6.47 5.63 -30.41
N VAL A 227 -5.99 5.21 -29.22
CA VAL A 227 -6.84 4.60 -28.17
C VAL A 227 -7.85 5.61 -27.63
N GLU A 228 -7.41 6.85 -27.37
CA GLU A 228 -8.30 7.88 -26.86
C GLU A 228 -9.43 8.21 -27.84
N SER A 229 -9.10 8.41 -29.11
CA SER A 229 -10.08 8.70 -30.17
C SER A 229 -11.12 7.59 -30.26
N PHE A 230 -10.67 6.33 -30.36
CA PHE A 230 -11.56 5.16 -30.48
C PHE A 230 -12.52 5.04 -29.29
N PHE A 231 -12.02 5.04 -28.05
CA PHE A 231 -12.89 4.84 -26.88
C PHE A 231 -13.74 6.07 -26.53
N ARG A 232 -13.32 7.29 -26.91
CA ARG A 232 -14.18 8.47 -26.79
C ARG A 232 -15.33 8.44 -27.79
N GLU A 233 -15.12 7.92 -28.98
CA GLU A 233 -16.17 7.83 -30.02
C GLU A 233 -17.18 6.73 -29.69
N TYR A 234 -16.71 5.49 -29.46
CA TYR A 234 -17.59 4.33 -29.30
C TYR A 234 -18.06 4.07 -27.85
N HIS A 235 -17.36 4.61 -26.84
CA HIS A 235 -17.67 4.40 -25.41
C HIS A 235 -17.74 5.73 -24.61
N SER A 236 -18.15 6.83 -25.25
CA SER A 236 -18.14 8.21 -24.70
C SER A 236 -18.67 8.36 -23.27
N SER A 237 -19.75 7.66 -22.93
CA SER A 237 -20.44 7.77 -21.64
C SER A 237 -19.75 7.01 -20.50
N THR A 238 -18.97 5.97 -20.83
CA THR A 238 -18.36 5.05 -19.85
C THR A 238 -16.84 5.13 -19.83
N TYR A 239 -16.20 5.61 -20.89
CA TYR A 239 -14.75 5.80 -20.95
C TYR A 239 -14.28 6.80 -19.88
N LEU A 240 -13.14 6.49 -19.25
CA LEU A 240 -12.53 7.33 -18.22
C LEU A 240 -11.11 7.77 -18.60
N SER A 241 -10.22 6.80 -18.83
CA SER A 241 -8.81 7.06 -19.16
C SER A 241 -8.12 5.82 -19.68
N HIS A 242 -6.95 5.97 -20.31
CA HIS A 242 -6.12 4.84 -20.70
C HIS A 242 -4.64 5.04 -20.30
N VAL A 243 -3.88 3.95 -20.29
CA VAL A 243 -2.43 3.93 -20.09
C VAL A 243 -1.81 3.01 -21.14
N VAL A 244 -0.92 3.54 -21.98
CA VAL A 244 -0.20 2.76 -23.01
C VAL A 244 0.90 1.92 -22.37
N VAL A 245 1.13 0.73 -22.91
CA VAL A 245 2.20 -0.17 -22.44
C VAL A 245 3.51 0.20 -23.14
N HIS A 246 4.57 0.39 -22.35
CA HIS A 246 5.91 0.69 -22.85
C HIS A 246 6.86 -0.51 -22.68
N ARG A 247 7.87 -0.60 -23.55
CA ARG A 247 8.82 -1.70 -23.53
C ARG A 247 9.87 -1.52 -22.42
N THR A 248 9.69 -2.21 -21.29
CA THR A 248 10.56 -2.05 -20.11
C THR A 248 11.39 -3.27 -19.74
N ASP A 249 11.33 -4.38 -20.49
CA ASP A 249 11.92 -5.67 -20.05
C ASP A 249 13.42 -5.58 -19.74
N LYS A 250 14.18 -4.93 -20.63
CA LYS A 250 15.62 -4.71 -20.45
C LYS A 250 15.91 -3.74 -19.30
N LEU A 251 15.02 -2.76 -19.07
CA LEU A 251 15.15 -1.80 -17.97
C LEU A 251 14.86 -2.47 -16.63
N LYS A 252 13.86 -3.34 -16.56
CA LYS A 252 13.46 -4.08 -15.35
C LYS A 252 14.56 -5.02 -14.84
N ILE A 253 15.26 -5.70 -15.74
CA ILE A 253 16.40 -6.55 -15.38
C ILE A 253 17.52 -5.71 -14.76
N LEU A 254 17.89 -4.60 -15.41
CA LEU A 254 18.90 -3.69 -14.89
C LEU A 254 18.48 -3.06 -13.54
N MET A 255 17.22 -2.68 -13.37
CA MET A 255 16.69 -2.16 -12.10
C MET A 255 16.80 -3.18 -10.97
N ASN A 256 16.39 -4.43 -11.21
CA ASN A 256 16.47 -5.49 -10.21
C ASN A 256 17.93 -5.83 -9.85
N ASP A 257 18.83 -5.80 -10.83
CA ASP A 257 20.25 -6.03 -10.60
C ASP A 257 20.90 -4.85 -9.84
N ALA A 258 20.47 -3.61 -10.11
CA ALA A 258 20.89 -2.41 -9.40
C ALA A 258 20.43 -2.44 -7.94
N GLU A 259 19.18 -2.84 -7.69
CA GLU A 259 18.62 -2.99 -6.35
C GLU A 259 19.36 -4.08 -5.55
N LYS A 260 19.66 -5.23 -6.17
CA LYS A 260 20.47 -6.29 -5.54
C LYS A 260 21.89 -5.82 -5.21
N LEU A 261 22.54 -5.09 -6.12
CA LEU A 261 23.88 -4.56 -5.90
C LEU A 261 23.88 -3.46 -4.83
N TYR A 262 22.90 -2.56 -4.84
CA TYR A 262 22.71 -1.52 -3.83
C TYR A 262 22.49 -2.10 -2.43
N ASN A 263 21.64 -3.14 -2.32
CA ASN A 263 21.37 -3.83 -1.07
C ASN A 263 22.62 -4.59 -0.56
N LYS A 264 23.42 -5.19 -1.45
CA LYS A 264 24.71 -5.78 -1.08
C LYS A 264 25.72 -4.73 -0.62
N LEU A 265 25.80 -3.60 -1.32
CA LEU A 265 26.73 -2.51 -1.03
C LEU A 265 26.41 -1.84 0.31
N THR A 266 25.15 -1.49 0.57
CA THR A 266 24.72 -0.90 1.86
C THR A 266 25.03 -1.80 3.05
N ARG A 267 25.03 -3.12 2.88
CA ARG A 267 25.31 -4.10 3.93
C ARG A 267 26.78 -4.41 4.17
N VAL A 268 27.58 -4.53 3.11
CA VAL A 268 29.06 -4.63 3.23
C VAL A 268 29.60 -3.45 4.05
N LYS A 269 28.95 -2.30 3.91
CA LYS A 269 29.32 -1.06 4.61
C LYS A 269 28.74 -0.91 6.01
N SER A 270 27.60 -1.53 6.32
CA SER A 270 27.07 -1.60 7.69
C SER A 270 27.76 -2.67 8.55
N GLY A 271 28.30 -3.73 7.94
CA GLY A 271 29.04 -4.80 8.63
C GLY A 271 30.53 -4.51 8.92
N SER A 272 31.06 -3.38 8.46
CA SER A 272 32.49 -3.03 8.53
C SER A 272 32.88 -2.28 9.81
N ILE A 273 32.55 -2.82 10.99
CA ILE A 273 33.09 -2.33 12.27
C ILE A 273 34.31 -3.18 12.75
N SER A 274 34.68 -4.25 12.03
CA SER A 274 35.94 -4.97 12.31
C SER A 274 36.56 -5.60 11.04
N GLY A 275 37.68 -5.03 10.57
CA GLY A 275 38.60 -5.64 9.60
C GLY A 275 38.20 -5.53 8.13
N GLN A 276 39.11 -4.94 7.33
CA GLN A 276 39.01 -4.80 5.87
C GLN A 276 38.96 -6.18 5.21
N LYS A 277 37.77 -6.63 4.78
CA LYS A 277 37.57 -7.94 4.15
C LYS A 277 37.89 -7.86 2.66
N SER A 278 38.92 -8.57 2.21
CA SER A 278 39.18 -8.81 0.79
C SER A 278 38.45 -10.08 0.33
N THR A 279 37.74 -10.04 -0.80
CA THR A 279 37.16 -11.24 -1.42
C THR A 279 37.80 -11.49 -2.79
N ARG A 280 37.76 -12.73 -3.27
CA ARG A 280 38.23 -13.09 -4.62
C ARG A 280 37.09 -12.99 -5.63
N ASP A 281 37.36 -12.43 -6.80
CA ASP A 281 36.39 -12.12 -7.88
C ASP A 281 35.88 -13.34 -8.69
N GLY A 282 35.70 -14.50 -8.06
CA GLY A 282 35.24 -15.71 -8.77
C GLY A 282 34.19 -16.50 -8.02
N PHE A 283 33.72 -17.59 -8.65
CA PHE A 283 32.58 -18.38 -8.18
C PHE A 283 32.79 -18.85 -6.73
N LEU A 284 31.81 -18.54 -5.86
CA LEU A 284 31.85 -18.80 -4.40
C LEU A 284 33.03 -18.18 -3.63
N GLY A 285 33.79 -17.25 -4.24
CA GLY A 285 34.93 -16.58 -3.60
C GLY A 285 36.21 -17.41 -3.51
N ILE A 286 36.31 -18.52 -4.25
CA ILE A 286 37.40 -19.50 -4.13
C ILE A 286 38.55 -19.19 -5.12
N PHE A 287 38.21 -18.78 -6.35
CA PHE A 287 39.16 -18.43 -7.41
C PHE A 287 39.06 -16.94 -7.75
N GLY A 288 40.17 -16.29 -8.10
CA GLY A 288 40.19 -14.88 -8.54
C GLY A 288 41.15 -13.98 -7.77
N LYS A 289 41.43 -12.79 -8.33
CA LYS A 289 42.26 -11.76 -7.70
C LYS A 289 41.55 -11.20 -6.46
N LYS A 290 42.32 -10.85 -5.40
CA LYS A 290 41.77 -10.17 -4.22
C LYS A 290 41.36 -8.76 -4.62
N VAL A 291 40.10 -8.41 -4.44
CA VAL A 291 39.57 -7.07 -4.73
C VAL A 291 38.88 -6.51 -3.48
N ASP A 292 38.94 -5.19 -3.29
CA ASP A 292 38.13 -4.50 -2.30
C ASP A 292 36.65 -4.65 -2.66
N VAL A 293 35.89 -5.22 -1.73
CA VAL A 293 34.48 -5.60 -1.92
C VAL A 293 33.63 -4.36 -2.19
N VAL A 294 33.96 -3.24 -1.55
CA VAL A 294 33.19 -2.00 -1.65
C VAL A 294 33.42 -1.36 -3.02
N ASP A 295 34.68 -1.17 -3.42
CA ASP A 295 35.06 -0.58 -4.72
C ASP A 295 34.57 -1.43 -5.92
N HIS A 296 34.61 -2.76 -5.79
CA HIS A 296 34.08 -3.66 -6.82
C HIS A 296 32.57 -3.47 -7.03
N TYR A 297 31.79 -3.42 -5.95
CA TYR A 297 30.33 -3.24 -6.04
C TYR A 297 29.93 -1.81 -6.43
N GLU A 298 30.68 -0.78 -6.02
CA GLU A 298 30.50 0.61 -6.48
C GLU A 298 30.69 0.72 -8.00
N LYS A 299 31.81 0.24 -8.54
CA LYS A 299 32.09 0.27 -9.99
C LYS A 299 31.06 -0.49 -10.81
N LYS A 300 30.57 -1.62 -10.28
CA LYS A 300 29.53 -2.42 -10.95
C LYS A 300 28.18 -1.70 -10.96
N LEU A 301 27.87 -0.94 -9.91
CA LEU A 301 26.66 -0.12 -9.83
C LEU A 301 26.74 1.09 -10.78
N GLU A 302 27.90 1.77 -10.85
CA GLU A 302 28.12 2.88 -11.79
C GLU A 302 27.96 2.46 -13.25
N LYS A 303 28.58 1.33 -13.64
CA LYS A 303 28.43 0.77 -14.99
C LYS A 303 26.98 0.44 -15.32
N LEU A 304 26.25 -0.12 -14.36
CA LEU A 304 24.84 -0.48 -14.53
C LEU A 304 23.94 0.76 -14.63
N GLU A 305 24.27 1.82 -13.90
CA GLU A 305 23.60 3.10 -13.97
C GLU A 305 23.76 3.74 -15.36
N ASP A 306 24.97 3.73 -15.91
CA ASP A 306 25.21 4.23 -17.28
C ASP A 306 24.46 3.42 -18.34
N ASP A 307 24.43 2.10 -18.20
CA ASP A 307 23.62 1.22 -19.05
C ASP A 307 22.12 1.51 -18.94
N MET A 308 21.64 1.91 -17.76
CA MET A 308 20.23 2.31 -17.55
C MET A 308 19.90 3.65 -18.20
N ARG A 309 20.74 4.68 -18.06
CA ARG A 309 20.51 5.98 -18.72
C ARG A 309 20.50 5.84 -20.23
N LEU A 310 21.48 5.12 -20.78
CA LEU A 310 21.58 4.87 -22.22
C LEU A 310 20.35 4.13 -22.74
N LYS A 311 19.85 3.12 -22.00
CA LYS A 311 18.63 2.40 -22.42
C LYS A 311 17.36 3.21 -22.20
N GLN A 312 17.29 4.06 -21.19
CA GLN A 312 16.10 4.88 -20.93
C GLN A 312 15.92 5.95 -22.01
N SER A 313 17.00 6.56 -22.51
CA SER A 313 16.93 7.47 -23.67
C SER A 313 16.60 6.74 -24.98
N LEU A 314 17.11 5.52 -25.19
CA LEU A 314 16.79 4.69 -26.36
C LEU A 314 15.35 4.14 -26.36
N LEU A 315 14.77 3.88 -25.19
CA LEU A 315 13.45 3.26 -25.03
C LEU A 315 12.30 4.26 -24.80
N ALA A 316 12.59 5.56 -24.66
CA ALA A 316 11.59 6.62 -24.45
C ALA A 316 10.58 6.77 -25.61
N GLY A 317 10.71 6.03 -26.71
CA GLY A 317 9.81 6.08 -27.87
C GLY A 317 9.24 4.74 -28.37
N GLU A 318 9.54 3.59 -27.76
CA GLU A 318 8.98 2.30 -28.23
C GLU A 318 7.62 2.00 -27.56
N GLU A 319 6.55 2.62 -28.06
CA GLU A 319 5.18 2.28 -27.70
C GLU A 319 4.78 0.90 -28.24
N VAL A 320 4.27 0.05 -27.34
CA VAL A 320 3.70 -1.24 -27.68
C VAL A 320 2.24 -1.03 -28.09
N PRO A 321 1.70 -1.72 -29.11
CA PRO A 321 0.29 -1.62 -29.52
C PRO A 321 -0.65 -2.31 -28.51
N ALA A 322 -0.55 -1.93 -27.24
CA ALA A 322 -1.36 -2.39 -26.13
C ALA A 322 -1.56 -1.26 -25.11
N ALA A 323 -2.75 -1.20 -24.51
CA ALA A 323 -3.10 -0.20 -23.51
C ALA A 323 -4.09 -0.76 -22.48
N PHE A 324 -3.99 -0.28 -21.25
CA PHE A 324 -5.01 -0.51 -20.22
C PHE A 324 -6.04 0.62 -20.29
N VAL A 325 -7.28 0.28 -20.61
CA VAL A 325 -8.40 1.24 -20.72
C VAL A 325 -9.30 1.08 -19.51
N SER A 326 -9.50 2.18 -18.78
CA SER A 326 -10.33 2.25 -17.58
C SER A 326 -11.68 2.87 -17.89
N PHE A 327 -12.73 2.33 -17.28
CA PHE A 327 -14.12 2.75 -17.43
C PHE A 327 -14.68 3.26 -16.11
N ARG A 328 -15.65 4.18 -16.19
CA ARG A 328 -16.37 4.76 -15.05
C ARG A 328 -17.19 3.71 -14.29
N THR A 329 -17.65 2.65 -14.96
CA THR A 329 -18.50 1.61 -14.36
C THR A 329 -17.94 0.23 -14.65
N ARG A 330 -18.17 -0.72 -13.72
CA ARG A 330 -17.82 -2.15 -13.91
C ARG A 330 -18.57 -2.75 -15.09
N HIS A 331 -19.79 -2.26 -15.31
CA HIS A 331 -20.64 -2.62 -16.42
C HIS A 331 -20.03 -2.17 -17.76
N GLY A 332 -19.55 -0.93 -17.87
CA GLY A 332 -18.88 -0.43 -19.08
C GLY A 332 -17.63 -1.25 -19.43
N ALA A 333 -16.79 -1.54 -18.43
CA ALA A 333 -15.65 -2.44 -18.61
C ALA A 333 -16.06 -3.86 -19.05
N ALA A 334 -17.14 -4.39 -18.48
CA ALA A 334 -17.68 -5.70 -18.85
C ALA A 334 -18.12 -5.76 -20.31
N ILE A 335 -18.84 -4.74 -20.78
CA ILE A 335 -19.29 -4.62 -22.17
C ILE A 335 -18.07 -4.58 -23.10
N ALA A 336 -17.13 -3.67 -22.83
CA ALA A 336 -15.93 -3.52 -23.67
C ALA A 336 -15.09 -4.80 -23.73
N SER A 337 -15.04 -5.59 -22.64
CA SER A 337 -14.30 -6.86 -22.61
C SER A 337 -14.96 -8.04 -23.33
N ASN A 338 -16.28 -8.01 -23.55
CA ASN A 338 -17.02 -9.13 -24.13
C ASN A 338 -17.48 -8.89 -25.58
N ILE A 339 -17.44 -7.64 -26.05
CA ILE A 339 -17.82 -7.26 -27.41
C ILE A 339 -16.56 -7.16 -28.28
N GLN A 340 -16.64 -7.70 -29.50
CA GLN A 340 -15.64 -7.47 -30.52
C GLN A 340 -15.62 -6.00 -30.94
N GLN A 341 -14.48 -5.32 -30.78
CA GLN A 341 -14.38 -3.88 -31.00
C GLN A 341 -14.09 -3.51 -32.47
N GLY A 342 -13.21 -4.26 -33.14
CA GLY A 342 -12.80 -4.00 -34.53
C GLY A 342 -13.46 -4.94 -35.55
N ILE A 343 -13.51 -4.50 -36.81
CA ILE A 343 -13.94 -5.34 -37.96
C ILE A 343 -12.97 -6.52 -38.13
N ASP A 344 -11.67 -6.25 -38.06
CA ASP A 344 -10.63 -7.27 -38.03
C ASP A 344 -10.54 -7.89 -36.62
N PRO A 345 -10.80 -9.20 -36.46
CA PRO A 345 -10.77 -9.86 -35.15
C PRO A 345 -9.36 -9.93 -34.52
N THR A 346 -8.32 -9.57 -35.27
CA THR A 346 -6.93 -9.52 -34.76
C THR A 346 -6.55 -8.15 -34.19
N GLN A 347 -7.36 -7.12 -34.43
CA GLN A 347 -7.15 -5.74 -33.96
C GLN A 347 -8.10 -5.40 -32.81
N TRP A 348 -7.70 -4.46 -31.95
CA TRP A 348 -8.50 -4.02 -30.79
C TRP A 348 -8.98 -5.18 -29.90
N LEU A 349 -8.12 -6.18 -29.69
CA LEU A 349 -8.42 -7.33 -28.86
C LEU A 349 -8.59 -6.88 -27.41
N THR A 350 -9.78 -7.06 -26.85
CA THR A 350 -10.10 -6.71 -25.47
C THR A 350 -10.13 -7.94 -24.58
N GLU A 351 -9.44 -7.86 -23.44
CA GLU A 351 -9.48 -8.87 -22.39
C GLU A 351 -9.67 -8.20 -21.02
N THR A 352 -10.25 -8.91 -20.06
CA THR A 352 -10.33 -8.39 -18.68
C THR A 352 -8.94 -8.16 -18.12
N ALA A 353 -8.64 -6.96 -17.63
CA ALA A 353 -7.33 -6.68 -17.07
C ALA A 353 -7.08 -7.55 -15.82
N PRO A 354 -5.91 -8.19 -15.69
CA PRO A 354 -5.54 -8.91 -14.47
C PRO A 354 -5.21 -7.93 -13.34
N ASP A 355 -5.14 -8.42 -12.10
CA ASP A 355 -4.65 -7.64 -10.96
C ASP A 355 -3.24 -7.12 -11.28
N PRO A 356 -2.87 -5.87 -10.91
CA PRO A 356 -1.52 -5.36 -11.10
C PRO A 356 -0.40 -6.29 -10.61
N GLN A 357 -0.62 -7.07 -9.54
CA GLN A 357 0.36 -8.05 -9.04
C GLN A 357 0.39 -9.36 -9.85
N ASP A 358 -0.66 -9.63 -10.63
CA ASP A 358 -0.81 -10.78 -11.51
C ASP A 358 -0.29 -10.51 -12.94
N VAL A 359 0.00 -9.24 -13.30
CA VAL A 359 0.48 -8.88 -14.64
C VAL A 359 1.86 -9.48 -14.93
N HIS A 360 1.95 -10.25 -16.03
CA HIS A 360 3.19 -10.78 -16.59
C HIS A 360 3.68 -9.93 -17.77
N TRP A 361 4.64 -9.04 -17.47
CA TRP A 361 5.14 -7.97 -18.34
C TRP A 361 5.85 -8.37 -19.66
N PRO A 362 6.60 -9.49 -19.77
CA PRO A 362 7.43 -9.75 -20.95
C PRO A 362 6.69 -9.90 -22.31
N PHE A 363 5.39 -10.25 -22.32
CA PHE A 363 4.68 -10.67 -23.53
C PHE A 363 3.62 -9.69 -24.06
N PHE A 364 3.56 -8.46 -23.53
CA PHE A 364 2.76 -7.40 -24.15
C PHE A 364 3.27 -7.04 -25.55
N THR A 365 4.54 -7.35 -25.84
CA THR A 365 5.25 -7.01 -27.09
C THR A 365 5.09 -8.04 -28.23
N ALA A 366 4.50 -9.21 -27.96
CA ALA A 366 4.43 -10.28 -28.95
C ALA A 366 3.25 -10.08 -29.90
N SER A 367 3.52 -10.05 -31.22
CA SER A 367 2.49 -10.08 -32.25
C SER A 367 1.65 -11.37 -32.15
N PHE A 368 0.43 -11.32 -32.69
CA PHE A 368 -0.45 -12.49 -32.75
C PHE A 368 0.26 -13.72 -33.37
N VAL A 369 0.96 -13.52 -34.49
CA VAL A 369 1.74 -14.57 -35.17
C VAL A 369 2.82 -15.16 -34.25
N ARG A 370 3.56 -14.31 -33.53
CA ARG A 370 4.58 -14.78 -32.59
C ARG A 370 3.99 -15.59 -31.44
N ARG A 371 2.84 -15.18 -30.89
CA ARG A 371 2.12 -15.94 -29.85
C ARG A 371 1.65 -17.30 -30.38
N TRP A 372 1.14 -17.34 -31.61
CA TRP A 372 0.73 -18.57 -32.26
C TRP A 372 1.91 -19.53 -32.47
N ILE A 373 3.04 -19.06 -33.01
CA ILE A 373 4.27 -19.86 -33.15
C ILE A 373 4.77 -20.36 -31.80
N SER A 374 4.82 -19.49 -30.78
CA SER A 374 5.19 -19.89 -29.41
C SER A 374 4.31 -21.01 -28.87
N ASN A 375 3.00 -20.96 -29.11
CA ASN A 375 2.08 -22.03 -28.71
C ASN A 375 2.38 -23.36 -29.42
N VAL A 376 2.67 -23.33 -30.73
CA VAL A 376 3.04 -24.53 -31.49
C VAL A 376 4.37 -25.11 -30.98
N VAL A 377 5.40 -24.27 -30.78
CA VAL A 377 6.70 -24.69 -30.26
C VAL A 377 6.57 -25.32 -28.87
N VAL A 378 5.80 -24.68 -27.98
CA VAL A 378 5.55 -25.23 -26.64
C VAL A 378 4.78 -26.55 -26.70
N PHE A 379 3.81 -26.68 -27.62
CA PHE A 379 3.10 -27.94 -27.83
C PHE A 379 4.04 -29.06 -28.28
N VAL A 380 4.90 -28.80 -29.29
CA VAL A 380 5.90 -29.77 -29.77
C VAL A 380 6.88 -30.14 -28.66
N ALA A 381 7.41 -29.16 -27.93
CA ALA A 381 8.32 -29.39 -26.81
C ALA A 381 7.66 -30.20 -25.68
N PHE A 382 6.39 -29.93 -25.38
CA PHE A 382 5.61 -30.68 -24.40
C PHE A 382 5.40 -32.14 -24.84
N VAL A 383 5.04 -32.37 -26.11
CA VAL A 383 4.90 -33.73 -26.66
C VAL A 383 6.24 -34.47 -26.64
N ALA A 384 7.34 -33.82 -27.03
CA ALA A 384 8.67 -34.39 -26.95
C ALA A 384 9.03 -34.78 -25.51
N LEU A 385 8.73 -33.92 -24.53
CA LEU A 385 8.93 -34.20 -23.11
C LEU A 385 8.08 -35.39 -22.63
N LEU A 386 6.83 -35.53 -23.09
CA LEU A 386 5.99 -36.70 -22.77
C LEU A 386 6.65 -38.00 -23.23
N ILE A 387 7.20 -38.02 -24.45
CA ILE A 387 7.86 -39.20 -25.03
C ILE A 387 9.19 -39.49 -24.31
N LEU A 388 10.04 -38.47 -24.10
CA LEU A 388 11.32 -38.61 -23.42
C LEU A 388 11.18 -39.17 -22.01
N TYR A 389 10.10 -38.78 -21.32
CA TYR A 389 9.82 -39.22 -19.95
C TYR A 389 9.33 -40.68 -19.86
N LEU A 390 9.06 -41.35 -20.98
CA LEU A 390 8.82 -42.79 -20.98
C LEU A 390 10.06 -43.57 -20.51
N LEU A 391 11.27 -43.06 -20.75
CA LEU A 391 12.52 -43.75 -20.37
C LEU A 391 12.65 -43.93 -18.83
N PRO A 392 12.52 -42.89 -17.99
CA PRO A 392 12.48 -43.06 -16.53
C PRO A 392 11.34 -43.98 -16.05
N VAL A 393 10.18 -43.92 -16.68
CA VAL A 393 9.03 -44.78 -16.34
C VAL A 393 9.36 -46.26 -16.58
N VAL A 394 9.90 -46.58 -17.76
CA VAL A 394 10.33 -47.93 -18.14
C VAL A 394 11.40 -48.45 -17.18
N LEU A 395 12.35 -47.60 -16.78
CA LEU A 395 13.39 -47.95 -15.81
C LEU A 395 12.81 -48.27 -14.42
N VAL A 396 11.86 -47.46 -13.93
CA VAL A 396 11.17 -47.71 -12.65
C VAL A 396 10.38 -49.02 -12.71
N GLN A 397 9.68 -49.29 -13.81
CA GLN A 397 8.95 -50.54 -13.99
C GLN A 397 9.88 -51.75 -14.08
N GLY A 398 11.07 -51.60 -14.68
CA GLY A 398 12.11 -52.63 -14.68
C GLY A 398 12.63 -52.96 -13.26
N LEU A 399 12.78 -51.95 -12.40
CA LEU A 399 13.19 -52.13 -11.00
C LEU A 399 12.15 -52.88 -10.15
N ALA A 400 10.86 -52.68 -10.45
CA ALA A 400 9.77 -53.38 -9.78
C ALA A 400 9.75 -54.89 -10.11
N ASN A 401 10.41 -55.31 -11.20
CA ASN A 401 10.50 -56.71 -11.61
C ASN A 401 11.88 -57.31 -11.30
N LEU A 402 11.95 -58.07 -10.20
CA LEU A 402 13.19 -58.67 -9.69
C LEU A 402 13.94 -59.51 -10.73
N HIS A 403 13.22 -60.25 -11.58
CA HIS A 403 13.82 -61.12 -12.59
C HIS A 403 14.53 -60.33 -13.70
N GLN A 404 13.93 -59.22 -14.13
CA GLN A 404 14.54 -58.33 -15.12
C GLN A 404 15.74 -57.58 -14.52
N LEU A 405 15.66 -57.20 -13.24
CA LEU A 405 16.76 -56.53 -12.55
C LEU A 405 18.01 -57.43 -12.44
N GLU A 406 17.82 -58.72 -12.15
CA GLU A 406 18.89 -59.71 -12.12
C GLU A 406 19.56 -59.87 -13.49
N THR A 407 18.79 -59.77 -14.59
CA THR A 407 19.33 -59.80 -15.96
C THR A 407 20.08 -58.53 -16.35
N TRP A 408 19.62 -57.35 -15.91
CA TRP A 408 20.25 -56.07 -16.25
C TRP A 408 21.53 -55.79 -15.45
N PHE A 409 21.58 -56.26 -14.20
CA PHE A 409 22.71 -56.03 -13.30
C PHE A 409 23.10 -57.33 -12.56
N PRO A 410 23.85 -58.23 -13.22
CA PRO A 410 24.16 -59.55 -12.67
C PRO A 410 24.95 -59.53 -11.34
N PHE A 411 25.65 -58.44 -11.03
CA PHE A 411 26.33 -58.26 -9.74
C PHE A 411 25.38 -58.12 -8.54
N LEU A 412 24.10 -57.76 -8.76
CA LEU A 412 23.11 -57.59 -7.70
C LEU A 412 22.59 -58.93 -7.15
N LYS A 413 22.89 -60.07 -7.79
CA LYS A 413 22.40 -61.40 -7.39
C LYS A 413 22.71 -61.76 -5.93
N SER A 414 23.89 -61.37 -5.44
CA SER A 414 24.29 -61.58 -4.03
C SER A 414 23.48 -60.72 -3.05
N VAL A 415 23.21 -59.46 -3.41
CA VAL A 415 22.47 -58.49 -2.60
C VAL A 415 20.96 -58.75 -2.59
N LEU A 416 20.41 -59.23 -3.72
CA LEU A 416 18.99 -59.54 -3.90
C LEU A 416 18.53 -60.81 -3.16
N ASN A 417 19.45 -61.68 -2.73
CA ASN A 417 19.13 -62.87 -1.92
C ASN A 417 18.68 -62.53 -0.49
N MET A 418 18.97 -61.32 0.02
CA MET A 418 18.50 -60.89 1.33
C MET A 418 17.00 -60.55 1.26
N LYS A 419 16.16 -61.30 2.00
CA LYS A 419 14.68 -61.13 2.01
C LYS A 419 14.24 -59.69 2.25
N ILE A 420 14.85 -58.99 3.20
CA ILE A 420 14.52 -57.60 3.55
C ILE A 420 14.88 -56.65 2.40
N VAL A 421 16.07 -56.80 1.81
CA VAL A 421 16.56 -55.94 0.72
C VAL A 421 15.72 -56.14 -0.53
N SER A 422 15.39 -57.39 -0.87
CA SER A 422 14.48 -57.73 -1.98
C SER A 422 13.09 -57.10 -1.81
N GLN A 423 12.52 -57.14 -0.60
CA GLN A 423 11.22 -56.51 -0.31
C GLN A 423 11.26 -54.97 -0.42
N VAL A 424 12.36 -54.33 -0.02
CA VAL A 424 12.51 -52.86 -0.14
C VAL A 424 12.72 -52.43 -1.59
N ILE A 425 13.55 -53.16 -2.34
CA ILE A 425 13.84 -52.88 -3.76
C ILE A 425 12.61 -53.08 -4.64
N THR A 426 11.77 -54.07 -4.35
CA THR A 426 10.55 -54.32 -5.13
C THR A 426 9.34 -53.51 -4.65
N GLY A 427 9.24 -53.19 -3.36
CA GLY A 427 8.05 -52.56 -2.77
C GLY A 427 8.09 -51.06 -2.51
N TYR A 428 9.27 -50.49 -2.20
CA TYR A 428 9.41 -49.08 -1.81
C TYR A 428 10.22 -48.26 -2.82
N LEU A 429 11.40 -48.78 -3.20
CA LEU A 429 12.37 -48.06 -4.03
C LEU A 429 11.82 -47.58 -5.39
N PRO A 430 11.01 -48.35 -6.14
CA PRO A 430 10.50 -47.90 -7.44
C PRO A 430 9.60 -46.68 -7.29
N SER A 431 8.75 -46.65 -6.25
CA SER A 431 7.87 -45.51 -5.96
C SER A 431 8.65 -44.25 -5.56
N LEU A 432 9.75 -44.41 -4.80
CA LEU A 432 10.61 -43.31 -4.39
C LEU A 432 11.40 -42.73 -5.57
N ILE A 433 12.04 -43.58 -6.37
CA ILE A 433 12.79 -43.16 -7.57
C ILE A 433 11.85 -42.44 -8.54
N PHE A 434 10.65 -42.97 -8.75
CA PHE A 434 9.65 -42.32 -9.58
C PHE A 434 9.27 -40.93 -9.06
N GLN A 435 9.07 -40.78 -7.75
CA GLN A 435 8.81 -39.49 -7.13
C GLN A 435 9.97 -38.49 -7.30
N LEU A 436 11.22 -38.94 -7.20
CA LEU A 436 12.40 -38.10 -7.43
C LEU A 436 12.45 -37.59 -8.87
N PHE A 437 12.17 -38.43 -9.86
CA PHE A 437 12.09 -37.99 -11.25
C PHE A 437 10.94 -37.00 -11.49
N LEU A 438 9.84 -37.08 -10.74
CA LEU A 438 8.71 -36.15 -10.90
C LEU A 438 8.98 -34.77 -10.31
N PHE A 439 9.99 -34.60 -9.45
CA PHE A 439 10.30 -33.33 -8.79
C PHE A 439 10.71 -32.21 -9.77
N ILE A 440 11.36 -32.56 -10.89
CA ILE A 440 11.81 -31.59 -11.90
C ILE A 440 10.68 -31.12 -12.84
N VAL A 441 9.57 -31.87 -12.91
CA VAL A 441 8.52 -31.66 -13.92
C VAL A 441 7.74 -30.36 -13.70
N PRO A 442 7.26 -30.00 -12.49
CA PRO A 442 6.48 -28.77 -12.32
C PRO A 442 7.22 -27.48 -12.69
N PRO A 443 8.52 -27.29 -12.34
CA PRO A 443 9.31 -26.15 -12.84
C PRO A 443 9.39 -26.10 -14.38
N ILE A 444 9.58 -27.24 -15.05
CA ILE A 444 9.61 -27.30 -16.52
C ILE A 444 8.25 -26.91 -17.11
N MET A 445 7.13 -27.37 -16.54
CA MET A 445 5.79 -27.00 -17.00
C MET A 445 5.49 -25.51 -16.83
N LEU A 446 5.99 -24.90 -15.76
CA LEU A 446 5.87 -23.46 -15.54
C LEU A 446 6.70 -22.68 -16.56
N LEU A 447 7.93 -23.14 -16.86
CA LEU A 447 8.78 -22.57 -17.90
C LEU A 447 8.11 -22.63 -19.27
N LEU A 448 7.67 -23.82 -19.71
CA LEU A 448 6.97 -24.00 -20.98
C LEU A 448 5.71 -23.12 -21.08
N SER A 449 4.95 -23.00 -19.99
CA SER A 449 3.73 -22.16 -19.97
C SER A 449 4.05 -20.67 -20.02
N SER A 450 5.15 -20.23 -19.41
CA SER A 450 5.60 -18.83 -19.50
C SER A 450 5.98 -18.42 -20.93
N MET A 451 6.45 -19.36 -21.76
CA MET A 451 6.85 -19.10 -23.15
C MET A 451 5.68 -18.92 -24.12
N GLN A 452 4.45 -19.28 -23.72
CA GLN A 452 3.24 -19.22 -24.57
C GLN A 452 2.69 -17.81 -24.80
N GLY A 453 3.22 -16.81 -24.07
CA GLY A 453 2.79 -15.43 -24.24
C GLY A 453 1.52 -15.05 -23.50
N PHE A 454 1.22 -15.72 -22.37
CA PHE A 454 0.17 -15.28 -21.46
C PHE A 454 0.53 -13.96 -20.78
N ILE A 455 -0.51 -13.20 -20.46
CA ILE A 455 -0.42 -11.83 -19.96
C ILE A 455 -0.49 -11.78 -18.43
N SER A 456 -0.91 -12.87 -17.78
CA SER A 456 -1.02 -12.99 -16.33
C SER A 456 -0.33 -14.22 -15.77
N HIS A 457 0.21 -14.11 -14.56
CA HIS A 457 0.80 -15.23 -13.82
C HIS A 457 -0.25 -16.31 -13.51
N SER A 458 -1.49 -15.92 -13.23
CA SER A 458 -2.62 -16.82 -13.01
C SER A 458 -2.95 -17.69 -14.23
N GLN A 459 -2.89 -17.12 -15.44
CA GLN A 459 -3.07 -17.88 -16.68
C GLN A 459 -1.89 -18.83 -16.93
N ILE A 460 -0.66 -18.39 -16.65
CA ILE A 460 0.54 -19.23 -16.76
C ILE A 460 0.42 -20.43 -15.82
N GLU A 461 0.08 -20.21 -14.56
CA GLU A 461 -0.09 -21.28 -13.57
C GLU A 461 -1.25 -22.20 -13.92
N LYS A 462 -2.38 -21.67 -14.42
CA LYS A 462 -3.50 -22.50 -14.89
C LYS A 462 -3.07 -23.38 -16.06
N SER A 463 -2.35 -22.83 -17.03
CA SER A 463 -1.85 -23.56 -18.19
C SER A 463 -0.81 -24.62 -17.80
N ALA A 464 0.08 -24.30 -16.85
CA ALA A 464 1.04 -25.22 -16.29
C ALA A 464 0.35 -26.35 -15.51
N CYS A 465 -0.69 -26.04 -14.73
CA CYS A 465 -1.52 -27.01 -14.02
C CYS A 465 -2.18 -28.01 -14.98
N ILE A 466 -2.72 -27.54 -16.12
CA ILE A 466 -3.33 -28.42 -17.13
C ILE A 466 -2.28 -29.32 -17.79
N LYS A 467 -1.12 -28.77 -18.19
CA LYS A 467 -0.03 -29.58 -18.77
C LYS A 467 0.50 -30.59 -17.77
N LEU A 468 0.68 -30.19 -16.51
CA LEU A 468 1.11 -31.09 -15.44
C LEU A 468 0.09 -32.20 -15.21
N LEU A 469 -1.22 -31.90 -15.22
CA LEU A 469 -2.26 -32.92 -15.14
C LEU A 469 -2.19 -33.91 -16.31
N ILE A 470 -2.12 -33.42 -17.55
CA ILE A 470 -2.00 -34.28 -18.75
C ILE A 470 -0.73 -35.14 -18.66
N PHE A 471 0.40 -34.52 -18.26
CA PHE A 471 1.67 -35.21 -18.10
C PHE A 471 1.59 -36.30 -17.03
N THR A 472 1.06 -36.00 -15.84
CA THR A 472 0.94 -36.97 -14.76
C THR A 472 0.00 -38.10 -15.15
N VAL A 473 -1.16 -37.81 -15.76
CA VAL A 473 -2.07 -38.86 -16.23
C VAL A 473 -1.41 -39.74 -17.32
N TRP A 474 -0.73 -39.14 -18.29
CA TRP A 474 -0.05 -39.90 -19.34
C TRP A 474 1.12 -40.73 -18.79
N ASN A 475 2.11 -40.10 -18.17
CA ASN A 475 3.33 -40.78 -17.74
C ASN A 475 3.15 -41.59 -16.46
N SER A 476 2.37 -41.10 -15.49
CA SER A 476 2.22 -41.76 -14.20
C SER A 476 1.13 -42.83 -14.19
N PHE A 477 0.09 -42.71 -15.03
CA PHE A 477 -0.93 -43.75 -15.16
C PHE A 477 -0.74 -44.59 -16.44
N PHE A 478 -0.93 -44.01 -17.63
CA PHE A 478 -0.93 -44.81 -18.87
C PHE A 478 0.44 -45.45 -19.15
N ALA A 479 1.53 -44.68 -19.15
CA ALA A 479 2.85 -45.22 -19.45
C ALA A 479 3.31 -46.26 -18.42
N ASN A 480 3.01 -46.08 -17.13
CA ASN A 480 3.28 -47.09 -16.10
C ASN A 480 2.49 -48.38 -16.35
N VAL A 481 1.16 -48.27 -16.55
CA VAL A 481 0.28 -49.43 -16.80
C VAL A 481 0.67 -50.18 -18.06
N LEU A 482 1.00 -49.44 -19.12
CA LEU A 482 1.37 -50.00 -20.41
C LEU A 482 2.79 -50.57 -20.34
N SER A 483 3.80 -49.85 -19.85
CA SER A 483 5.18 -50.36 -19.74
C SER A 483 5.27 -51.62 -18.88
N GLY A 484 4.52 -51.69 -17.77
CA GLY A 484 4.47 -52.89 -16.93
C GLY A 484 3.87 -54.13 -17.62
N SER A 485 3.11 -53.94 -18.71
CA SER A 485 2.49 -55.02 -19.50
C SER A 485 3.06 -55.16 -20.94
N ALA A 486 3.80 -54.17 -21.45
CA ALA A 486 4.06 -53.95 -22.87
C ALA A 486 5.51 -54.16 -23.33
N PHE A 487 6.43 -54.64 -22.50
CA PHE A 487 7.77 -55.04 -22.98
C PHE A 487 7.73 -56.08 -24.14
N TYR A 488 6.57 -56.71 -24.39
CA TYR A 488 6.35 -57.64 -25.52
C TYR A 488 5.17 -57.29 -26.47
N ARG A 489 4.48 -56.13 -26.34
CA ARG A 489 3.20 -55.86 -27.05
C ARG A 489 3.07 -54.47 -27.71
N VAL A 490 4.15 -53.93 -28.25
CA VAL A 490 4.14 -52.60 -28.92
C VAL A 490 3.19 -52.56 -30.15
N ASN A 491 3.03 -53.67 -30.88
CA ASN A 491 2.15 -53.75 -32.07
C ASN A 491 0.65 -53.61 -31.80
N VAL A 492 0.19 -53.64 -30.54
CA VAL A 492 -1.24 -53.57 -30.21
C VAL A 492 -1.79 -52.13 -30.25
N PHE A 493 -0.91 -51.11 -30.21
CA PHE A 493 -1.29 -49.70 -30.25
C PHE A 493 -1.82 -49.21 -31.60
N LEU A 494 -1.57 -49.96 -32.68
CA LEU A 494 -2.03 -49.62 -34.03
C LEU A 494 -3.53 -49.95 -34.25
N GLU A 495 -4.18 -50.62 -33.30
CA GLU A 495 -5.59 -51.01 -33.39
C GLU A 495 -6.46 -50.39 -32.28
N PRO A 496 -7.17 -49.27 -32.54
CA PRO A 496 -7.95 -48.57 -31.51
C PRO A 496 -9.08 -49.41 -30.90
N LYS A 497 -9.59 -50.40 -31.62
CA LYS A 497 -10.65 -51.32 -31.15
C LYS A 497 -10.19 -52.24 -30.00
N LYS A 498 -8.88 -52.46 -29.85
CA LYS A 498 -8.32 -53.36 -28.81
C LYS A 498 -7.97 -52.63 -27.51
N ILE A 499 -7.99 -51.29 -27.49
CA ILE A 499 -7.58 -50.47 -26.34
C ILE A 499 -8.34 -50.85 -25.04
N PRO A 500 -9.69 -50.97 -25.03
CA PRO A 500 -10.40 -51.29 -23.79
C PRO A 500 -9.97 -52.64 -23.19
N ARG A 501 -9.73 -53.65 -24.03
CA ARG A 501 -9.29 -54.98 -23.59
C ARG A 501 -7.86 -54.95 -23.03
N VAL A 502 -6.96 -54.20 -23.66
CA VAL A 502 -5.58 -54.06 -23.16
C VAL A 502 -5.55 -53.39 -21.80
N LEU A 503 -6.28 -52.28 -21.64
CA LEU A 503 -6.34 -51.57 -20.37
C LEU A 503 -6.99 -52.43 -19.27
N ALA A 504 -8.05 -53.16 -19.59
CA ALA A 504 -8.72 -54.04 -18.63
C ALA A 504 -7.82 -55.17 -18.09
N ALA A 505 -6.87 -55.66 -18.89
CA ALA A 505 -5.90 -56.65 -18.44
C ALA A 505 -4.73 -56.02 -17.67
N ALA A 506 -4.24 -54.86 -18.12
CA ALA A 506 -3.02 -54.25 -17.58
C ALA A 506 -3.24 -53.46 -16.28
N VAL A 507 -4.37 -52.77 -16.13
CA VAL A 507 -4.63 -51.89 -14.97
C VAL A 507 -4.67 -52.67 -13.65
N PRO A 508 -5.43 -53.77 -13.48
CA PRO A 508 -5.47 -54.50 -12.21
C PRO A 508 -4.11 -55.02 -11.74
N ALA A 509 -3.26 -55.45 -12.68
CA ALA A 509 -1.94 -56.01 -12.40
C ALA A 509 -0.98 -54.99 -11.75
N GLN A 510 -1.25 -53.70 -11.88
CA GLN A 510 -0.41 -52.62 -11.35
C GLN A 510 -0.93 -52.03 -10.03
N ALA A 511 -2.00 -52.58 -9.46
CA ALA A 511 -2.61 -52.07 -8.23
C ALA A 511 -1.63 -51.98 -7.06
N SER A 512 -0.74 -52.97 -6.91
CA SER A 512 0.27 -53.04 -5.85
C SER A 512 1.26 -51.87 -5.92
N PHE A 513 1.77 -51.55 -7.12
CA PHE A 513 2.63 -50.39 -7.37
C PHE A 513 1.92 -49.08 -6.99
N PHE A 514 0.66 -48.91 -7.41
CA PHE A 514 -0.09 -47.68 -7.10
C PHE A 514 -0.44 -47.54 -5.63
N ILE A 515 -0.67 -48.63 -4.88
CA ILE A 515 -0.85 -48.55 -3.42
C ILE A 515 0.45 -48.07 -2.76
N SER A 516 1.59 -48.68 -3.10
CA SER A 516 2.90 -48.21 -2.62
C SER A 516 3.16 -46.76 -3.01
N TYR A 517 2.79 -46.35 -4.22
CA TYR A 517 2.94 -44.97 -4.69
C TYR A 517 2.04 -43.97 -3.93
N VAL A 518 0.79 -44.31 -3.63
CA VAL A 518 -0.11 -43.48 -2.81
C VAL A 518 0.47 -43.27 -1.42
N VAL A 519 1.08 -44.30 -0.84
CA VAL A 519 1.66 -44.20 0.50
C VAL A 519 2.98 -43.40 0.47
N THR A 520 3.88 -43.69 -0.47
CA THR A 520 5.16 -42.96 -0.60
C THR A 520 4.97 -41.51 -1.06
N SER A 521 4.33 -41.28 -2.20
CA SER A 521 4.14 -39.93 -2.76
C SER A 521 3.03 -39.16 -2.07
N GLY A 522 2.01 -39.84 -1.52
CA GLY A 522 0.89 -39.21 -0.85
C GLY A 522 1.17 -38.97 0.63
N TRP A 523 1.26 -40.02 1.45
CA TRP A 523 1.38 -39.84 2.91
C TRP A 523 2.72 -39.20 3.30
N THR A 524 3.83 -39.77 2.85
CA THR A 524 5.17 -39.26 3.18
C THR A 524 5.43 -37.93 2.49
N GLY A 525 4.91 -37.74 1.26
CA GLY A 525 4.93 -36.46 0.55
C GLY A 525 4.22 -35.33 1.31
N LEU A 526 2.98 -35.55 1.76
CA LEU A 526 2.23 -34.58 2.58
C LEU A 526 2.90 -34.31 3.93
N SER A 527 3.46 -35.33 4.56
CA SER A 527 4.16 -35.20 5.84
C SER A 527 5.45 -34.37 5.69
N SER A 528 6.18 -34.56 4.58
CA SER A 528 7.35 -33.75 4.21
C SER A 528 6.97 -32.29 3.92
N GLU A 529 5.81 -32.05 3.30
CA GLU A 529 5.27 -30.72 3.04
C GLU A 529 4.97 -29.96 4.35
N VAL A 530 4.46 -30.64 5.38
CA VAL A 530 4.29 -30.03 6.71
C VAL A 530 5.63 -29.71 7.36
N PHE A 531 6.56 -30.64 7.26
CA PHE A 531 7.90 -30.52 7.84
C PHE A 531 8.73 -29.42 7.18
N ARG A 532 8.47 -29.09 5.91
CA ARG A 532 9.14 -28.03 5.13
C ARG A 532 10.67 -28.15 5.16
N LEU A 533 11.19 -29.33 4.85
CA LEU A 533 12.63 -29.63 4.91
C LEU A 533 13.49 -28.64 4.11
N VAL A 534 13.11 -28.32 2.86
CA VAL A 534 13.90 -27.44 1.99
C VAL A 534 14.00 -26.01 2.57
N PRO A 535 12.89 -25.32 2.93
CA PRO A 535 12.97 -24.02 3.62
C PRO A 535 13.70 -24.07 4.96
N LEU A 536 13.57 -25.15 5.73
CA LEU A 536 14.24 -25.33 7.01
C LEU A 536 15.76 -25.43 6.84
N LEU A 537 16.23 -26.31 5.93
CA LEU A 537 17.64 -26.43 5.58
C LEU A 537 18.17 -25.12 5.00
N TRP A 538 17.41 -24.46 4.13
CA TRP A 538 17.80 -23.16 3.60
C TRP A 538 17.92 -22.10 4.69
N SER A 539 17.01 -22.08 5.66
CA SER A 539 17.08 -21.18 6.82
C SER A 539 18.31 -21.49 7.67
N PHE A 540 18.59 -22.76 7.94
CA PHE A 540 19.76 -23.19 8.70
C PHE A 540 21.08 -22.88 7.99
N MET A 541 21.18 -23.19 6.69
CA MET A 541 22.31 -22.84 5.84
C MET A 541 22.48 -21.32 5.75
N THR A 542 21.39 -20.57 5.62
CA THR A 542 21.46 -19.10 5.63
C THR A 542 21.93 -18.60 6.98
N LYS A 543 21.52 -19.19 8.12
CA LYS A 543 22.02 -18.81 9.45
C LYS A 543 23.49 -19.19 9.70
N LEU A 544 23.95 -20.30 9.13
CA LEU A 544 25.33 -20.78 9.26
C LEU A 544 26.30 -20.00 8.37
N PHE A 545 25.89 -19.65 7.14
CA PHE A 545 26.76 -19.04 6.13
C PHE A 545 26.49 -17.55 5.88
N CYS A 546 25.36 -17.00 6.34
CA CYS A 546 25.01 -15.56 6.24
C CYS A 546 24.62 -15.01 7.63
N LYS A 547 25.10 -13.80 7.98
CA LYS A 547 24.65 -13.13 9.22
C LYS A 547 23.18 -12.67 9.04
N GLU A 548 22.39 -12.79 10.11
CA GLU A 548 20.91 -12.87 10.11
C GLU A 548 20.09 -11.73 9.45
N ASP A 549 20.67 -10.62 8.99
CA ASP A 549 19.88 -9.46 8.50
C ASP A 549 19.63 -9.46 6.98
N ASP A 550 19.90 -10.58 6.30
CA ASP A 550 20.27 -10.58 4.89
C ASP A 550 19.17 -10.89 3.86
N LYS A 551 17.92 -11.22 4.22
CA LYS A 551 16.86 -11.50 3.23
C LYS A 551 15.58 -10.75 3.57
N GLU A 552 15.10 -9.95 2.63
CA GLU A 552 13.75 -9.38 2.70
C GLU A 552 12.78 -10.54 2.85
N PHE A 553 11.99 -10.49 3.91
CA PHE A 553 11.16 -11.60 4.31
C PHE A 553 9.99 -11.75 3.31
N GLU A 554 10.16 -12.64 2.33
CA GLU A 554 9.13 -12.93 1.33
C GLU A 554 8.30 -14.14 1.74
N VAL A 555 6.99 -13.96 1.82
CA VAL A 555 6.04 -15.03 2.15
C VAL A 555 5.87 -15.94 0.93
N PRO A 556 5.96 -17.27 1.08
CA PRO A 556 5.80 -18.20 -0.03
C PRO A 556 4.39 -18.14 -0.63
N SER A 557 4.29 -18.23 -1.96
CA SER A 557 3.03 -18.30 -2.69
C SER A 557 2.36 -19.68 -2.55
N THR A 558 1.04 -19.70 -2.66
CA THR A 558 0.22 -20.93 -2.63
C THR A 558 0.57 -21.88 -3.79
N PRO A 559 0.91 -23.16 -3.55
CA PRO A 559 1.36 -24.10 -4.59
C PRO A 559 0.21 -24.77 -5.37
N PHE A 560 -0.85 -24.03 -5.71
CA PHE A 560 -2.05 -24.60 -6.34
C PHE A 560 -1.75 -25.32 -7.66
N CYS A 561 -0.89 -24.75 -8.50
CA CYS A 561 -0.50 -25.32 -9.78
C CYS A 561 0.16 -26.72 -9.65
N GLN A 562 0.83 -26.99 -8.52
CA GLN A 562 1.57 -28.24 -8.32
C GLN A 562 0.72 -29.30 -7.63
N GLU A 563 -0.10 -28.89 -6.67
CA GLU A 563 -0.85 -29.82 -5.82
C GLU A 563 -2.20 -30.25 -6.40
N ILE A 564 -2.90 -29.36 -7.14
CA ILE A 564 -4.18 -29.71 -7.76
C ILE A 564 -4.03 -30.93 -8.70
N PRO A 565 -3.05 -30.99 -9.61
CA PRO A 565 -2.86 -32.16 -10.47
C PRO A 565 -2.62 -33.47 -9.71
N LYS A 566 -1.88 -33.43 -8.59
CA LYS A 566 -1.64 -34.62 -7.74
C LYS A 566 -2.93 -35.12 -7.08
N ILE A 567 -3.73 -34.21 -6.53
CA ILE A 567 -5.03 -34.52 -5.91
C ILE A 567 -5.96 -35.15 -6.97
N LEU A 568 -6.02 -34.57 -8.16
CA LEU A 568 -6.83 -35.07 -9.27
C LEU A 568 -6.34 -36.43 -9.79
N PHE A 569 -5.02 -36.65 -9.82
CA PHE A 569 -4.43 -37.93 -10.18
C PHE A 569 -4.77 -39.03 -9.17
N PHE A 570 -4.71 -38.75 -7.86
CA PHE A 570 -5.16 -39.69 -6.85
C PHE A 570 -6.68 -39.94 -6.92
N GLY A 571 -7.46 -38.93 -7.31
CA GLY A 571 -8.87 -39.09 -7.66
C GLY A 571 -9.09 -40.01 -8.87
N LEU A 572 -8.26 -39.88 -9.91
CA LEU A 572 -8.27 -40.78 -11.08
C LEU A 572 -7.98 -42.22 -10.67
N LEU A 573 -6.94 -42.45 -9.85
CA LEU A 573 -6.60 -43.77 -9.34
C LEU A 573 -7.75 -44.37 -8.55
N GLY A 574 -8.29 -43.64 -7.56
CA GLY A 574 -9.40 -44.13 -6.76
C GLY A 574 -10.65 -44.46 -7.58
N THR A 575 -11.00 -43.61 -8.54
CA THR A 575 -12.15 -43.83 -9.43
C THR A 575 -11.94 -45.06 -10.30
N THR A 576 -10.74 -45.21 -10.87
CA THR A 576 -10.42 -46.32 -11.78
C THR A 576 -10.34 -47.66 -11.03
N TYR A 577 -9.71 -47.68 -9.86
CA TYR A 577 -9.51 -48.90 -9.08
C TYR A 577 -10.70 -49.25 -8.18
N PHE A 578 -11.70 -48.38 -8.04
CA PHE A 578 -12.88 -48.59 -7.20
C PHE A 578 -13.48 -49.99 -7.33
N PHE A 579 -13.73 -50.44 -8.57
CA PHE A 579 -14.34 -51.75 -8.83
C PHE A 579 -13.33 -52.84 -9.18
N LEU A 580 -12.07 -52.48 -9.48
CA LEU A 580 -11.01 -53.40 -9.89
C LEU A 580 -10.26 -53.96 -8.68
N SER A 581 -9.78 -53.08 -7.81
CA SER A 581 -9.00 -53.41 -6.62
C SER A 581 -9.37 -52.43 -5.49
N PRO A 582 -10.46 -52.71 -4.75
CA PRO A 582 -10.98 -51.79 -3.74
C PRO A 582 -10.01 -51.53 -2.58
N LEU A 583 -8.97 -52.36 -2.42
CA LEU A 583 -7.97 -52.26 -1.35
C LEU A 583 -7.19 -50.93 -1.37
N ILE A 584 -7.11 -50.22 -2.50
CA ILE A 584 -6.45 -48.90 -2.59
C ILE A 584 -7.26 -47.77 -1.93
N LEU A 585 -8.59 -47.92 -1.84
CA LEU A 585 -9.51 -46.84 -1.44
C LEU A 585 -9.27 -46.34 -0.01
N PRO A 586 -9.01 -47.18 1.01
CA PRO A 586 -8.69 -46.72 2.36
C PRO A 586 -7.39 -45.89 2.40
N PHE A 587 -6.37 -46.30 1.64
CA PHE A 587 -5.09 -45.55 1.58
C PHE A 587 -5.28 -44.16 0.97
N LEU A 588 -6.12 -44.06 -0.06
CA LEU A 588 -6.51 -42.79 -0.68
C LEU A 588 -7.35 -41.94 0.25
N LEU A 589 -8.29 -42.52 1.00
CA LEU A 589 -9.10 -41.80 1.97
C LEU A 589 -8.22 -41.16 3.06
N VAL A 590 -7.25 -41.91 3.59
CA VAL A 590 -6.25 -41.39 4.54
C VAL A 590 -5.46 -40.24 3.92
N TYR A 591 -5.04 -40.36 2.65
CA TYR A 591 -4.36 -39.28 1.93
C TYR A 591 -5.22 -38.00 1.87
N PHE A 592 -6.50 -38.10 1.48
CA PHE A 592 -7.35 -36.91 1.38
C PHE A 592 -7.65 -36.28 2.76
N CYS A 593 -7.84 -37.10 3.79
CA CYS A 593 -8.03 -36.62 5.17
C CYS A 593 -6.78 -35.92 5.71
N LEU A 594 -5.60 -36.52 5.54
CA LEU A 594 -4.32 -35.91 5.92
C LEU A 594 -4.10 -34.61 5.13
N GLY A 595 -4.27 -34.64 3.81
CA GLY A 595 -4.11 -33.49 2.94
C GLY A 595 -5.02 -32.33 3.31
N TYR A 596 -6.28 -32.59 3.66
CA TYR A 596 -7.23 -31.58 4.13
C TYR A 596 -6.73 -30.84 5.39
N VAL A 597 -6.30 -31.58 6.40
CA VAL A 597 -5.79 -31.01 7.66
C VAL A 597 -4.49 -30.24 7.43
N ILE A 598 -3.57 -30.83 6.67
CA ILE A 598 -2.24 -30.29 6.40
C ILE A 598 -2.31 -28.99 5.62
N TYR A 599 -3.04 -28.97 4.49
CA TYR A 599 -3.12 -27.77 3.68
C TYR A 599 -3.96 -26.67 4.33
N ARG A 600 -4.98 -27.00 5.13
CA ARG A 600 -5.64 -25.98 5.97
C ARG A 600 -4.64 -25.32 6.91
N ASN A 601 -3.83 -26.11 7.61
CA ASN A 601 -2.79 -25.59 8.50
C ASN A 601 -1.74 -24.74 7.76
N GLN A 602 -1.29 -25.17 6.57
CA GLN A 602 -0.33 -24.43 5.75
C GLN A 602 -0.91 -23.12 5.18
N LEU A 603 -2.18 -23.12 4.73
CA LEU A 603 -2.83 -21.91 4.23
C LEU A 603 -3.02 -20.86 5.34
N LEU A 604 -3.30 -21.29 6.58
CA LEU A 604 -3.47 -20.39 7.73
C LEU A 604 -2.16 -19.77 8.20
N ASN A 605 -1.05 -20.53 8.19
CA ASN A 605 0.20 -20.12 8.84
C ASN A 605 1.33 -19.74 7.88
N VAL A 606 1.38 -20.35 6.70
CA VAL A 606 2.55 -20.34 5.81
C VAL A 606 2.29 -19.61 4.50
N TYR A 607 1.28 -20.03 3.75
CA TYR A 607 1.08 -19.55 2.39
C TYR A 607 0.25 -18.25 2.34
N ALA A 608 0.67 -17.30 1.52
CA ALA A 608 -0.12 -16.13 1.16
C ALA A 608 -0.41 -16.14 -0.35
N ALA A 609 -1.65 -15.83 -0.74
CA ALA A 609 -2.01 -15.67 -2.14
C ALA A 609 -1.37 -14.38 -2.67
N LYS A 610 -0.59 -14.48 -3.76
CA LYS A 610 -0.04 -13.31 -4.46
C LYS A 610 -1.08 -12.63 -5.34
N TYR A 611 -2.06 -13.39 -5.81
CA TYR A 611 -3.18 -12.94 -6.64
C TYR A 611 -4.36 -13.90 -6.44
N GLU A 612 -5.56 -13.52 -6.91
CA GLU A 612 -6.76 -14.36 -6.86
C GLU A 612 -7.32 -14.61 -8.27
N THR A 613 -7.52 -15.89 -8.63
CA THR A 613 -8.09 -16.30 -9.92
C THR A 613 -9.61 -16.26 -9.94
N GLY A 614 -10.25 -16.21 -8.76
CA GLY A 614 -11.71 -16.17 -8.62
C GLY A 614 -12.37 -17.54 -8.81
N GLY A 615 -11.72 -18.61 -8.35
CA GLY A 615 -12.22 -20.00 -8.40
C GLY A 615 -12.08 -20.67 -9.76
N LYS A 616 -11.25 -20.14 -10.67
CA LYS A 616 -11.10 -20.64 -12.05
C LYS A 616 -10.43 -22.01 -12.18
N PHE A 617 -9.90 -22.55 -11.07
CA PHE A 617 -9.38 -23.92 -11.00
C PHE A 617 -10.49 -24.98 -10.90
N TRP A 618 -11.68 -24.65 -10.38
CA TRP A 618 -12.76 -25.63 -10.20
C TRP A 618 -13.24 -26.31 -11.50
N PRO A 619 -13.41 -25.61 -12.64
CA PRO A 619 -13.73 -26.28 -13.90
C PRO A 619 -12.70 -27.33 -14.34
N ILE A 620 -11.42 -27.19 -13.95
CA ILE A 620 -10.39 -28.20 -14.22
C ILE A 620 -10.67 -29.46 -13.40
N VAL A 621 -10.99 -29.29 -12.11
CA VAL A 621 -11.37 -30.38 -11.19
C VAL A 621 -12.59 -31.12 -11.72
N HIS A 622 -13.63 -30.40 -12.15
CA HIS A 622 -14.82 -30.98 -12.75
C HIS A 622 -14.49 -31.81 -14.00
N SER A 623 -13.81 -31.22 -14.99
CA SER A 623 -13.48 -31.91 -16.23
C SER A 623 -12.58 -33.13 -16.01
N SER A 624 -11.63 -33.04 -15.06
CA SER A 624 -10.77 -34.17 -14.69
C SER A 624 -11.57 -35.30 -14.04
N THR A 625 -12.53 -34.98 -13.17
CA THR A 625 -13.38 -35.99 -12.51
C THR A 625 -14.25 -36.72 -13.53
N ILE A 626 -14.82 -36.00 -14.50
CA ILE A 626 -15.56 -36.58 -15.62
C ILE A 626 -14.66 -37.49 -16.46
N PHE A 627 -13.44 -37.04 -16.76
CA PHE A 627 -12.46 -37.88 -17.46
C PHE A 627 -12.17 -39.17 -16.69
N SER A 628 -12.00 -39.10 -15.36
CA SER A 628 -11.80 -40.27 -14.51
C SER A 628 -12.97 -41.26 -14.57
N LEU A 629 -14.21 -40.77 -14.56
CA LEU A 629 -15.40 -41.63 -14.70
C LEU A 629 -15.46 -42.30 -16.08
N VAL A 630 -15.25 -41.52 -17.14
CA VAL A 630 -15.25 -42.06 -18.52
C VAL A 630 -14.15 -43.11 -18.70
N LEU A 631 -12.95 -42.87 -18.15
CA LEU A 631 -11.87 -43.84 -18.18
C LEU A 631 -12.24 -45.13 -17.43
N MET A 632 -12.85 -45.01 -16.24
CA MET A 632 -13.36 -46.15 -15.49
C MET A 632 -14.39 -46.95 -16.32
N HIS A 633 -15.31 -46.28 -17.03
CA HIS A 633 -16.30 -46.94 -17.89
C HIS A 633 -15.65 -47.66 -19.08
N ILE A 634 -14.67 -47.06 -19.74
CA ILE A 634 -13.92 -47.69 -20.84
C ILE A 634 -13.23 -48.97 -20.36
N ILE A 635 -12.60 -48.92 -19.18
CA ILE A 635 -11.94 -50.08 -18.58
C ILE A 635 -12.98 -51.15 -18.20
N ALA A 636 -14.14 -50.77 -17.67
CA ALA A 636 -15.22 -51.69 -17.35
C ALA A 636 -15.79 -52.41 -18.59
N ILE A 637 -15.99 -51.69 -19.69
CA ILE A 637 -16.42 -52.28 -20.98
C ILE A 637 -15.43 -53.35 -21.43
N GLY A 638 -14.13 -53.02 -21.38
CA GLY A 638 -13.05 -53.95 -21.70
C GLY A 638 -13.02 -55.17 -20.78
N LEU A 639 -13.21 -54.96 -19.47
CA LEU A 639 -13.13 -56.01 -18.46
C LEU A 639 -14.29 -57.00 -18.55
N PHE A 640 -15.53 -56.52 -18.62
CA PHE A 640 -16.69 -57.42 -18.77
C PHE A 640 -16.64 -58.19 -20.09
N GLY A 641 -16.06 -57.58 -21.14
CA GLY A 641 -15.79 -58.28 -22.40
C GLY A 641 -14.72 -59.37 -22.28
N LEU A 642 -13.70 -59.20 -21.43
CA LEU A 642 -12.69 -60.23 -21.16
C LEU A 642 -13.21 -61.34 -20.25
N LYS A 643 -14.07 -61.02 -19.29
CA LYS A 643 -14.66 -61.95 -18.30
C LYS A 643 -15.86 -62.76 -18.83
N GLU A 644 -15.98 -62.90 -20.16
CA GLU A 644 -17.06 -63.64 -20.84
C GLU A 644 -18.49 -63.19 -20.45
N LEU A 645 -18.70 -61.90 -20.14
CA LEU A 645 -20.02 -61.32 -19.80
C LEU A 645 -20.41 -60.21 -20.81
N PRO A 646 -20.72 -60.56 -22.08
CA PRO A 646 -20.96 -59.58 -23.14
C PRO A 646 -22.17 -58.68 -22.88
N LEU A 647 -23.22 -59.19 -22.23
CA LEU A 647 -24.41 -58.40 -21.90
C LEU A 647 -24.07 -57.22 -20.98
N ALA A 648 -23.28 -57.45 -19.92
CA ALA A 648 -22.84 -56.38 -19.01
C ALA A 648 -21.92 -55.37 -19.71
N SER A 649 -21.06 -55.85 -20.63
CA SER A 649 -20.21 -54.99 -21.46
C SER A 649 -21.06 -54.06 -22.33
N SER A 650 -22.06 -54.59 -23.05
CA SER A 650 -22.99 -53.83 -23.87
C SER A 650 -23.82 -52.84 -23.06
N LEU A 651 -24.33 -53.26 -21.89
CA LEU A 651 -25.09 -52.39 -20.99
C LEU A 651 -24.23 -51.30 -20.33
N THR A 652 -22.89 -51.39 -20.36
CA THR A 652 -22.01 -50.32 -19.84
C THR A 652 -21.76 -49.22 -20.88
N ILE A 653 -21.98 -49.47 -22.18
CA ILE A 653 -21.73 -48.51 -23.27
C ILE A 653 -22.54 -47.19 -23.16
N PRO A 654 -23.82 -47.19 -22.71
CA PRO A 654 -24.56 -45.94 -22.53
C PRO A 654 -23.99 -45.02 -21.43
N LEU A 655 -23.30 -45.60 -20.43
CA LEU A 655 -22.84 -44.87 -19.24
C LEU A 655 -21.82 -43.75 -19.53
N PRO A 656 -20.77 -43.93 -20.37
CA PRO A 656 -19.88 -42.83 -20.76
C PRO A 656 -20.63 -41.75 -21.56
N ILE A 657 -21.60 -42.13 -22.40
CA ILE A 657 -22.42 -41.16 -23.16
C ILE A 657 -23.24 -40.30 -22.20
N LEU A 658 -23.94 -40.92 -21.25
CA LEU A 658 -24.72 -40.22 -20.22
C LEU A 658 -23.83 -39.31 -19.35
N THR A 659 -22.62 -39.75 -19.02
CA THR A 659 -21.66 -38.98 -18.22
C THR A 659 -21.13 -37.76 -18.99
N VAL A 660 -20.88 -37.90 -20.29
CA VAL A 660 -20.51 -36.78 -21.17
C VAL A 660 -21.68 -35.82 -21.35
N LEU A 661 -22.91 -36.31 -21.55
CA LEU A 661 -24.11 -35.47 -21.62
C LEU A 661 -24.33 -34.67 -20.31
N PHE A 662 -24.15 -35.30 -19.16
CA PHE A 662 -24.16 -34.63 -17.85
C PHE A 662 -23.07 -33.55 -17.78
N SER A 663 -21.86 -33.83 -18.24
CA SER A 663 -20.78 -32.84 -18.29
C SER A 663 -21.13 -31.66 -19.19
N ILE A 664 -21.69 -31.90 -20.38
CA ILE A 664 -22.16 -30.86 -21.30
C ILE A 664 -23.26 -30.01 -20.63
N TYR A 665 -24.20 -30.65 -19.94
CA TYR A 665 -25.24 -29.95 -19.18
C TYR A 665 -24.63 -29.03 -18.11
N CYS A 666 -23.74 -29.56 -17.26
CA CYS A 666 -23.05 -28.78 -16.23
C CYS A 666 -22.20 -27.64 -16.82
N GLN A 667 -21.51 -27.90 -17.92
CA GLN A 667 -20.72 -26.88 -18.63
C GLN A 667 -21.63 -25.77 -19.18
N ARG A 668 -22.73 -26.09 -19.85
CA ARG A 668 -23.68 -25.07 -20.35
C ARG A 668 -24.32 -24.27 -19.21
N ARG A 669 -24.62 -24.92 -18.08
CA ARG A 669 -25.33 -24.31 -16.95
C ARG A 669 -24.45 -23.44 -16.04
N PHE A 670 -23.21 -23.84 -15.77
CA PHE A 670 -22.38 -23.23 -14.74
C PHE A 670 -21.06 -22.64 -15.25
N LEU A 671 -20.47 -23.15 -16.34
CA LEU A 671 -19.20 -22.64 -16.87
C LEU A 671 -19.25 -21.14 -17.24
N PRO A 672 -20.36 -20.57 -17.76
CA PRO A 672 -20.46 -19.14 -18.01
C PRO A 672 -20.10 -18.30 -16.78
N ASN A 673 -20.54 -18.73 -15.59
CA ASN A 673 -20.23 -18.04 -14.34
C ASN A 673 -18.73 -18.03 -14.03
N PHE A 674 -17.94 -19.00 -14.46
CA PHE A 674 -16.49 -19.02 -14.21
C PHE A 674 -15.69 -18.27 -15.29
N LYS A 675 -16.27 -18.06 -16.48
CA LYS A 675 -15.67 -17.26 -17.55
C LYS A 675 -15.79 -15.76 -17.23
N SER A 676 -16.99 -15.30 -16.92
CA SER A 676 -17.28 -13.91 -16.58
C SER A 676 -18.32 -13.82 -15.46
N TYR A 677 -18.38 -12.67 -14.79
CA TYR A 677 -19.46 -12.42 -13.83
C TYR A 677 -20.71 -11.91 -14.57
N PRO A 678 -21.93 -12.29 -14.13
CA PRO A 678 -23.17 -11.78 -14.70
C PRO A 678 -23.26 -10.26 -14.64
N THR A 679 -23.88 -9.67 -15.66
CA THR A 679 -24.06 -8.22 -15.80
C THR A 679 -24.90 -7.64 -14.66
N GLU A 680 -26.01 -8.31 -14.32
CA GLU A 680 -26.89 -7.97 -13.20
C GLU A 680 -26.10 -7.79 -11.90
N THR A 681 -25.32 -8.80 -11.51
CA THR A 681 -24.48 -8.77 -10.30
C THR A 681 -23.53 -7.57 -10.27
N ARG A 682 -22.98 -7.18 -11.43
CA ARG A 682 -22.07 -6.04 -11.55
C ARG A 682 -22.81 -4.71 -11.41
N GLU A 683 -24.01 -4.60 -11.98
CA GLU A 683 -24.87 -3.42 -11.85
C GLU A 683 -25.38 -3.23 -10.44
N THR A 684 -25.97 -4.27 -9.83
CA THR A 684 -26.48 -4.19 -8.46
C THR A 684 -25.37 -3.79 -7.49
N LYS A 685 -24.16 -4.33 -7.67
CA LYS A 685 -23.00 -3.96 -6.86
C LYS A 685 -22.49 -2.54 -7.16
N THR A 686 -22.57 -2.08 -8.42
CA THR A 686 -22.23 -0.69 -8.78
C THR A 686 -23.22 0.28 -8.14
N CYS A 687 -24.52 -0.04 -8.14
CA CYS A 687 -25.56 0.72 -7.47
C CYS A 687 -25.36 0.72 -5.94
N LEU A 688 -25.17 -0.45 -5.31
CA LEU A 688 -24.89 -0.58 -3.88
C LEU A 688 -23.63 0.18 -3.46
N ASN A 689 -22.57 0.16 -4.27
CA ASN A 689 -21.35 0.92 -3.98
C ASN A 689 -21.56 2.42 -4.21
N SER A 690 -22.34 2.83 -5.22
CA SER A 690 -22.72 4.23 -5.44
C SER A 690 -23.56 4.80 -4.29
N ILE A 691 -24.35 3.96 -3.63
CA ILE A 691 -25.13 4.31 -2.43
C ILE A 691 -24.24 4.37 -1.17
N ARG A 692 -23.15 3.60 -1.14
CA ARG A 692 -22.31 3.40 0.06
C ARG A 692 -20.98 4.18 0.07
N ASN A 693 -20.50 4.68 -1.07
CA ASN A 693 -19.27 5.47 -1.25
C ASN A 693 -19.35 6.28 -2.56
N SER A 694 -19.13 7.60 -2.51
CA SER A 694 -18.99 8.47 -3.70
C SER A 694 -17.60 8.35 -4.39
N SER A 695 -16.80 7.35 -3.98
CA SER A 695 -15.32 7.33 -4.01
C SER A 695 -14.73 6.48 -5.14
N LEU A 696 -15.52 6.21 -6.17
CA LEU A 696 -15.14 5.31 -7.26
C LEU A 696 -13.88 5.79 -8.01
N HIS A 697 -13.62 7.11 -8.00
CA HIS A 697 -12.47 7.74 -8.63
C HIS A 697 -11.11 7.40 -7.98
N ILE A 698 -11.07 7.12 -6.67
CA ILE A 698 -9.83 6.80 -5.93
C ILE A 698 -9.29 5.41 -6.29
N VAL A 699 -10.19 4.47 -6.59
CA VAL A 699 -9.82 3.09 -6.98
C VAL A 699 -9.14 3.09 -8.36
N ILE A 700 -9.59 3.95 -9.27
CA ILE A 700 -9.08 4.02 -10.64
C ILE A 700 -7.77 4.83 -10.71
N LEU A 701 -7.61 5.87 -9.89
CA LEU A 701 -6.31 6.56 -9.72
C LEU A 701 -5.24 5.67 -9.08
N ARG A 702 -5.61 4.75 -8.17
CA ARG A 702 -4.70 3.71 -7.66
C ARG A 702 -4.22 2.74 -8.74
N PHE A 703 -5.02 2.49 -9.78
CA PHE A 703 -4.59 1.69 -10.94
C PHE A 703 -3.58 2.44 -11.79
N ARG A 704 -3.83 3.72 -12.10
CA ARG A 704 -2.90 4.56 -12.88
C ARG A 704 -1.47 4.59 -12.29
N HIS A 705 -1.33 4.49 -10.96
CA HIS A 705 -0.04 4.39 -10.28
C HIS A 705 0.51 2.96 -10.09
N ARG A 706 -0.33 1.92 -10.08
CA ARG A 706 0.10 0.51 -9.87
C ARG A 706 0.33 -0.25 -11.17
N SER A 707 -0.33 0.15 -12.25
CA SER A 707 -0.31 -0.51 -13.57
C SER A 707 0.76 0.04 -14.50
N THR A 708 1.50 1.06 -14.07
CA THR A 708 2.62 1.60 -14.83
C THR A 708 3.89 0.80 -14.60
N HIS A 709 4.11 0.19 -13.41
CA HIS A 709 5.25 -0.70 -13.17
C HIS A 709 4.95 -1.73 -12.05
N GLY A 710 5.16 -3.03 -12.35
CA GLY A 710 4.90 -4.15 -11.44
C GLY A 710 5.92 -4.35 -10.31
N THR A 711 6.12 -3.35 -9.45
CA THR A 711 6.90 -3.50 -8.21
C THR A 711 6.06 -3.13 -6.98
N SER A 712 5.94 -4.07 -6.05
CA SER A 712 5.23 -3.93 -4.78
C SER A 712 5.98 -3.07 -3.74
N HIS A 713 7.09 -2.41 -4.11
CA HIS A 713 7.88 -1.55 -3.23
C HIS A 713 7.62 -0.07 -3.52
N LEU A 714 6.46 0.40 -3.07
CA LEU A 714 5.95 1.76 -3.29
C LEU A 714 6.73 2.90 -2.59
N LYS A 715 7.87 2.62 -1.94
CA LYS A 715 8.68 3.66 -1.26
C LYS A 715 9.77 4.27 -2.16
N ILE A 716 10.24 3.56 -3.19
CA ILE A 716 11.29 4.03 -4.10
C ILE A 716 10.67 4.58 -5.40
N PHE A 717 9.55 4.02 -5.84
CA PHE A 717 8.87 4.42 -7.08
C PHE A 717 8.16 5.78 -7.00
N ARG A 718 7.82 6.27 -5.80
CA ARG A 718 7.27 7.61 -5.60
C ARG A 718 8.25 8.72 -6.02
N PHE A 719 9.54 8.39 -6.17
CA PHE A 719 10.59 9.32 -6.57
C PHE A 719 10.82 9.39 -8.08
N PHE A 720 10.39 8.38 -8.86
CA PHE A 720 10.71 8.28 -10.29
C PHE A 720 9.60 8.78 -11.24
N ILE A 721 8.32 8.72 -10.84
CA ILE A 721 7.18 9.10 -11.70
C ILE A 721 6.82 10.59 -11.61
N GLN A 722 7.49 11.36 -10.75
CA GLN A 722 7.31 12.81 -10.67
C GLN A 722 8.36 13.61 -11.46
N ILE A 723 9.09 12.93 -12.34
CA ILE A 723 10.14 13.52 -13.16
C ILE A 723 9.62 13.61 -14.59
N ASP A 724 9.35 14.84 -14.99
CA ASP A 724 9.12 15.27 -16.35
C ASP A 724 10.19 14.65 -17.28
N PRO A 725 9.82 13.99 -18.39
CA PRO A 725 10.79 13.36 -19.31
C PRO A 725 11.83 14.34 -19.89
N GLU A 726 11.65 15.65 -19.71
CA GLU A 726 12.58 16.68 -20.17
C GLU A 726 13.69 17.09 -19.16
N ASN A 727 13.72 16.54 -17.93
CA ASN A 727 14.74 16.93 -16.94
C ASN A 727 15.77 15.82 -16.62
N PRO A 728 16.99 15.87 -17.19
CA PRO A 728 18.01 14.81 -17.07
C PRO A 728 18.71 14.71 -15.70
N PHE A 729 18.35 15.53 -14.70
CA PHE A 729 19.07 15.64 -13.42
C PHE A 729 18.70 14.59 -12.35
N GLY A 730 17.59 13.87 -12.51
CA GLY A 730 17.07 12.95 -11.48
C GLY A 730 17.97 11.74 -11.19
N PHE A 731 18.76 11.31 -12.17
CA PHE A 731 19.59 10.10 -12.09
C PHE A 731 20.98 10.40 -11.49
N GLU A 732 21.55 11.59 -11.73
CA GLU A 732 22.83 12.02 -11.13
C GLU A 732 22.76 12.15 -9.60
N LEU A 733 21.59 12.53 -9.07
CA LEU A 733 21.37 12.61 -7.63
C LEU A 733 21.38 11.23 -6.94
N PHE A 734 21.01 10.18 -7.68
CA PHE A 734 21.04 8.79 -7.21
C PHE A 734 22.48 8.25 -7.23
N LYS A 735 23.25 8.52 -8.29
CA LYS A 735 24.70 8.27 -8.40
C LYS A 735 25.45 8.87 -7.22
N LEU A 736 25.24 10.17 -6.95
CA LEU A 736 25.96 10.88 -5.88
C LEU A 736 25.59 10.42 -4.47
N GLN A 737 24.36 9.96 -4.24
CA GLN A 737 23.90 9.45 -2.95
C GLN A 737 24.30 7.99 -2.71
N ALA A 738 24.42 7.18 -3.76
CA ALA A 738 24.90 5.81 -3.69
C ALA A 738 26.42 5.77 -3.45
N THR A 739 27.21 6.53 -4.22
CA THR A 739 28.70 6.53 -4.12
C THR A 739 29.22 7.22 -2.85
N ARG A 740 28.56 8.29 -2.35
CA ARG A 740 28.99 8.96 -1.10
C ARG A 740 28.65 8.18 0.17
N ARG A 741 27.57 7.40 0.13
CA ARG A 741 27.24 6.44 1.18
C ARG A 741 28.09 5.18 1.06
N ALA A 742 28.80 5.01 -0.06
CA ALA A 742 29.60 3.86 -0.41
C ALA A 742 31.14 3.97 -0.25
N ARG A 743 31.69 5.13 0.15
CA ARG A 743 33.13 5.21 0.58
C ARG A 743 33.49 5.28 2.07
N GLY A 744 32.57 5.59 2.98
CA GLY A 744 32.85 5.44 4.43
C GLY A 744 33.96 6.35 4.95
N GLU A 745 34.27 7.43 4.26
CA GLU A 745 35.26 8.41 4.68
C GLU A 745 34.69 9.27 5.82
N ARG A 746 35.31 9.09 6.99
CA ARG A 746 35.23 9.99 8.14
C ARG A 746 36.30 11.06 7.92
N ILE A 747 35.92 12.31 7.73
CA ILE A 747 36.85 13.44 7.70
C ILE A 747 36.91 14.05 9.10
N ARG A 748 38.00 13.80 9.83
CA ARG A 748 38.57 14.83 10.72
C ARG A 748 39.70 15.47 9.92
N GLY A 749 39.65 16.78 9.77
CA GLY A 749 40.86 17.54 9.49
C GLY A 749 41.51 17.87 10.82
N GLU A 750 42.74 17.44 11.02
CA GLU A 750 43.66 18.11 11.93
C GLU A 750 45.09 17.87 11.43
N SER A 751 45.78 18.97 11.14
CA SER A 751 47.23 18.99 11.01
C SER A 751 47.77 19.51 12.34
N LEU A 752 48.36 18.65 13.16
CA LEU A 752 49.67 18.85 13.81
C LEU A 752 50.01 17.70 14.79
N LYS A 753 51.02 16.92 14.38
CA LYS A 753 52.20 16.45 15.13
C LYS A 753 52.08 15.86 16.57
N PHE A 754 52.59 14.62 16.63
CA PHE A 754 53.63 14.09 17.55
C PHE A 754 53.27 13.67 19.00
N TRP A 755 53.39 12.35 19.20
CA TRP A 755 53.70 11.52 20.38
C TRP A 755 52.75 11.36 21.58
N LYS A 756 52.61 10.05 21.88
CA LYS A 756 52.47 9.34 23.17
C LYS A 756 51.08 9.19 23.81
N MET A 757 50.66 7.90 23.87
CA MET A 757 50.45 7.07 25.08
C MET A 757 49.81 7.78 26.28
N ASP A 758 48.81 7.27 27.00
CA ASP A 758 48.30 5.92 27.22
C ASP A 758 46.78 5.94 27.49
N GLY A 759 46.16 4.76 27.45
CA GLY A 759 44.70 4.59 27.45
C GLY A 759 43.98 4.65 28.81
N ALA A 760 42.65 4.64 28.73
CA ALA A 760 41.74 3.80 29.52
C ALA A 760 40.30 3.99 29.00
N GLY A 761 39.48 2.96 29.13
CA GLY A 761 38.26 2.76 28.36
C GLY A 761 37.03 3.56 28.78
N GLY A 762 35.97 3.51 27.95
CA GLY A 762 34.60 3.75 28.39
C GLY A 762 33.66 4.40 27.37
N ARG A 763 32.88 3.56 26.66
CA ARG A 763 31.48 3.74 26.17
C ARG A 763 31.00 5.14 25.70
N GLY A 764 30.50 5.21 24.46
CA GLY A 764 29.56 6.24 23.96
C GLY A 764 29.66 6.37 22.44
N GLY A 765 28.61 6.34 21.62
CA GLY A 765 27.25 6.84 21.85
C GLY A 765 27.02 8.00 20.86
N VAL A 766 25.87 8.04 20.20
CA VAL A 766 25.48 9.04 19.18
C VAL A 766 25.17 10.41 19.80
N GLU A 767 25.85 10.79 20.89
CA GLU A 767 25.50 11.93 21.75
C GLU A 767 26.06 13.30 21.32
N SER A 768 26.88 13.42 20.27
CA SER A 768 27.70 14.63 20.09
C SER A 768 27.20 15.69 19.08
N ILE A 769 25.98 15.63 18.52
CA ILE A 769 25.55 16.63 17.50
C ILE A 769 24.70 17.77 18.09
N LEU A 770 24.04 17.55 19.23
CA LEU A 770 23.27 18.57 19.96
C LEU A 770 23.65 18.47 21.45
N PRO A 771 24.72 19.15 21.90
CA PRO A 771 25.27 18.95 23.25
C PRO A 771 24.26 19.25 24.37
N ASN A 772 23.32 20.17 24.12
CA ASN A 772 22.30 20.58 25.09
C ASN A 772 20.99 19.75 25.01
N TYR A 773 20.88 18.78 24.09
CA TYR A 773 19.62 18.02 23.89
C TYR A 773 19.82 16.52 23.70
N LYS A 774 19.14 15.73 24.53
CA LYS A 774 19.04 14.28 24.40
C LYS A 774 17.89 13.91 23.47
N LEU A 775 18.20 13.52 22.24
CA LEU A 775 17.19 13.16 21.23
C LEU A 775 16.48 11.83 21.56
N GLY A 776 15.15 11.83 21.48
CA GLY A 776 14.28 10.67 21.66
C GLY A 776 13.63 10.17 20.37
N ARG A 777 12.43 9.58 20.53
CA ARG A 777 11.63 9.00 19.42
C ARG A 777 11.12 10.05 18.44
N THR A 778 10.85 9.64 17.20
CA THR A 778 10.20 10.48 16.19
C THR A 778 8.72 10.65 16.53
N LEU A 779 8.24 11.90 16.57
CA LEU A 779 6.83 12.27 16.77
C LEU A 779 6.06 12.35 15.45
N GLY A 780 6.71 12.82 14.37
CA GLY A 780 6.09 12.94 13.05
C GLY A 780 7.10 13.08 11.91
N ILE A 781 6.67 12.81 10.67
CA ILE A 781 7.50 12.96 9.46
C ILE A 781 6.77 13.88 8.50
N GLY A 782 7.37 15.04 8.22
CA GLY A 782 6.85 16.03 7.26
C GLY A 782 7.51 15.92 5.89
N SER A 783 7.06 16.75 4.96
CA SER A 783 7.61 16.85 3.59
C SER A 783 9.10 17.22 3.54
N PHE A 784 9.56 18.04 4.49
CA PHE A 784 10.92 18.62 4.50
C PHE A 784 11.85 18.02 5.56
N GLY A 785 11.33 17.14 6.42
CA GLY A 785 12.04 16.76 7.64
C GLY A 785 11.26 15.83 8.58
N ARG A 786 11.78 15.65 9.78
CA ARG A 786 11.16 14.84 10.85
C ARG A 786 11.12 15.61 12.15
N VAL A 787 10.08 15.42 12.95
CA VAL A 787 9.96 15.97 14.28
C VAL A 787 10.29 14.88 15.29
N LYS A 788 11.18 15.15 16.23
CA LYS A 788 11.54 14.24 17.32
C LYS A 788 11.25 14.87 18.67
N ILE A 789 10.90 14.05 19.65
CA ILE A 789 10.95 14.49 21.04
C ILE A 789 12.42 14.55 21.46
N ALA A 790 12.79 15.52 22.29
CA ALA A 790 14.10 15.59 22.92
C ALA A 790 13.95 16.10 24.36
N GLU A 791 14.98 15.91 25.16
CA GLU A 791 15.06 16.40 26.53
C GLU A 791 16.20 17.42 26.61
N HIS A 792 15.92 18.61 27.11
CA HIS A 792 16.93 19.63 27.34
C HIS A 792 17.84 19.22 28.50
N ALA A 793 19.14 19.12 28.27
CA ALA A 793 20.08 18.49 29.18
C ALA A 793 20.21 19.21 30.54
N LEU A 794 20.09 20.54 30.56
CA LEU A 794 20.19 21.35 31.78
C LEU A 794 18.91 21.32 32.64
N THR A 795 17.73 21.37 32.00
CA THR A 795 16.44 21.48 32.72
C THR A 795 15.69 20.16 32.87
N GLY A 796 16.04 19.12 32.09
CA GLY A 796 15.28 17.87 32.01
C GLY A 796 13.90 17.99 31.34
N HIS A 797 13.53 19.18 30.84
CA HIS A 797 12.24 19.40 30.21
C HIS A 797 12.21 18.89 28.76
N LYS A 798 11.04 18.36 28.36
CA LYS A 798 10.81 17.80 27.02
C LYS A 798 10.50 18.91 26.01
N VAL A 799 11.11 18.79 24.84
CA VAL A 799 10.93 19.68 23.68
C VAL A 799 10.65 18.88 22.41
N ALA A 800 10.07 19.51 21.41
CA ALA A 800 9.88 18.95 20.07
C ALA A 800 10.89 19.59 19.11
N ILE A 801 11.76 18.79 18.49
CA ILE A 801 12.78 19.26 17.55
C ILE A 801 12.38 18.89 16.12
N LYS A 802 12.02 19.89 15.31
CA LYS A 802 11.75 19.74 13.88
C LYS A 802 13.07 19.88 13.11
N ILE A 803 13.52 18.77 12.51
CA ILE A 803 14.81 18.64 11.84
C ILE A 803 14.60 18.77 10.33
N LEU A 804 15.08 19.86 9.73
CA LEU A 804 14.95 20.19 8.31
C LEU A 804 16.29 20.09 7.58
N ASN A 805 16.36 19.37 6.46
CA ASN A 805 17.63 19.17 5.78
C ASN A 805 17.95 20.30 4.78
N ARG A 806 19.09 21.00 4.96
CA ARG A 806 19.47 22.17 4.13
C ARG A 806 19.62 21.84 2.65
N ARG A 807 20.12 20.64 2.30
CA ARG A 807 20.25 20.23 0.89
C ARG A 807 18.89 19.98 0.24
N LYS A 808 17.97 19.33 0.96
CA LYS A 808 16.59 19.16 0.47
C LYS A 808 15.86 20.48 0.29
N ILE A 809 16.04 21.42 1.22
CA ILE A 809 15.44 22.75 1.15
C ILE A 809 15.93 23.51 -0.09
N LYS A 810 17.25 23.46 -0.38
CA LYS A 810 17.84 24.09 -1.57
C LYS A 810 17.37 23.45 -2.87
N ASN A 811 17.39 22.12 -2.97
CA ASN A 811 16.99 21.41 -4.20
C ASN A 811 15.50 21.59 -4.57
N MET A 812 14.64 21.92 -3.60
CA MET A 812 13.22 22.16 -3.83
C MET A 812 12.86 23.65 -3.93
N GLU A 813 13.84 24.56 -3.91
CA GLU A 813 13.63 26.03 -3.90
C GLU A 813 12.75 26.53 -2.74
N MET A 814 12.79 25.86 -1.58
CA MET A 814 11.90 26.15 -0.44
C MET A 814 12.58 26.99 0.66
N GLU A 815 13.77 27.52 0.41
CA GLU A 815 14.60 28.23 1.40
C GLU A 815 13.89 29.47 1.96
N GLU A 816 13.18 30.21 1.11
CA GLU A 816 12.39 31.38 1.53
C GLU A 816 11.21 31.01 2.43
N LYS A 817 10.55 29.87 2.18
CA LYS A 817 9.41 29.43 3.01
C LYS A 817 9.87 29.03 4.40
N VAL A 818 10.97 28.28 4.51
CA VAL A 818 11.55 27.88 5.81
C VAL A 818 12.05 29.10 6.58
N ARG A 819 12.74 30.04 5.92
CA ARG A 819 13.14 31.30 6.56
C ARG A 819 11.94 32.12 7.05
N ARG A 820 10.85 32.15 6.28
CA ARG A 820 9.63 32.84 6.67
C ARG A 820 8.96 32.19 7.87
N GLU A 821 8.87 30.86 7.90
CA GLU A 821 8.34 30.10 9.04
C GLU A 821 9.14 30.39 10.32
N ILE A 822 10.48 30.33 10.25
CA ILE A 822 11.37 30.69 11.37
C ILE A 822 11.11 32.13 11.83
N LYS A 823 11.03 33.08 10.88
CA LYS A 823 10.80 34.50 11.19
C LYS A 823 9.45 34.71 11.87
N ILE A 824 8.40 34.07 11.39
CA ILE A 824 7.04 34.17 11.96
C ILE A 824 7.02 33.59 13.37
N LEU A 825 7.53 32.38 13.57
CA LEU A 825 7.54 31.71 14.88
C LEU A 825 8.35 32.49 15.93
N ARG A 826 9.41 33.21 15.53
CA ARG A 826 10.19 34.08 16.43
C ARG A 826 9.39 35.29 16.94
N LEU A 827 8.36 35.74 16.23
CA LEU A 827 7.55 36.90 16.62
C LEU A 827 6.50 36.54 17.68
N PHE A 828 6.11 35.27 17.76
CA PHE A 828 4.94 34.86 18.53
C PHE A 828 5.26 34.50 19.98
N MET A 829 4.55 35.18 20.88
CA MET A 829 4.50 34.88 22.31
C MET A 829 3.03 34.89 22.75
N HIS A 830 2.34 33.76 22.63
CA HIS A 830 0.92 33.66 22.96
C HIS A 830 0.59 32.27 23.53
N PRO A 831 -0.26 32.17 24.58
CA PRO A 831 -0.56 30.89 25.22
C PRO A 831 -1.17 29.85 24.27
N HIS A 832 -1.90 30.27 23.24
CA HIS A 832 -2.54 29.39 22.25
C HIS A 832 -1.79 29.24 20.92
N ILE A 833 -0.50 29.61 20.85
CA ILE A 833 0.37 29.39 19.68
C ILE A 833 1.61 28.60 20.13
N ILE A 834 2.07 27.67 19.31
CA ILE A 834 3.28 26.87 19.60
C ILE A 834 4.52 27.77 19.72
N ARG A 835 5.27 27.61 20.81
CA ARG A 835 6.49 28.41 21.05
C ARG A 835 7.72 27.81 20.35
N LEU A 836 8.52 28.66 19.72
CA LEU A 836 9.86 28.34 19.21
C LEU A 836 10.91 28.85 20.20
N TYR A 837 11.64 27.94 20.83
CA TYR A 837 12.68 28.28 21.81
C TYR A 837 13.95 28.74 21.11
N GLU A 838 14.43 27.97 20.13
CA GLU A 838 15.65 28.30 19.39
C GLU A 838 15.72 27.62 18.02
N VAL A 839 16.69 28.06 17.22
CA VAL A 839 17.01 27.49 15.91
C VAL A 839 18.50 27.18 15.87
N ILE A 840 18.84 25.90 15.73
CA ILE A 840 20.22 25.44 15.61
C ILE A 840 20.48 25.14 14.14
N GLU A 841 21.41 25.86 13.52
CA GLU A 841 21.84 25.60 12.15
C GLU A 841 23.16 24.82 12.15
N THR A 842 23.16 23.68 11.48
CA THR A 842 24.39 22.95 11.15
C THR A 842 24.68 23.06 9.65
N PRO A 843 25.86 22.63 9.18
CA PRO A 843 26.15 22.62 7.75
C PRO A 843 25.16 21.76 6.93
N THR A 844 24.51 20.77 7.55
CA THR A 844 23.62 19.82 6.87
C THR A 844 22.14 20.05 7.15
N ASP A 845 21.78 20.50 8.34
CA ASP A 845 20.40 20.53 8.83
C ASP A 845 20.10 21.82 9.62
N ILE A 846 18.82 22.17 9.72
CA ILE A 846 18.27 23.23 10.56
C ILE A 846 17.36 22.54 11.58
N TYR A 847 17.61 22.77 12.86
CA TYR A 847 16.83 22.21 13.96
C TYR A 847 16.01 23.33 14.59
N LEU A 848 14.69 23.22 14.54
CA LEU A 848 13.76 24.11 15.22
C LEU A 848 13.38 23.45 16.55
N VAL A 849 13.81 24.03 17.67
CA VAL A 849 13.46 23.53 19.01
C VAL A 849 12.19 24.22 19.48
N MET A 850 11.11 23.47 19.62
CA MET A 850 9.76 23.97 19.86
C MET A 850 9.15 23.36 21.13
N GLU A 851 8.06 23.96 21.60
CA GLU A 851 7.22 23.44 22.67
C GLU A 851 6.76 22.01 22.37
N TYR A 852 6.92 21.11 23.35
CA TYR A 852 6.34 19.76 23.28
C TYR A 852 4.93 19.75 23.88
N VAL A 853 3.99 19.24 23.09
CA VAL A 853 2.56 19.13 23.41
C VAL A 853 2.20 17.64 23.36
N ASN A 854 1.67 17.10 24.46
CA ASN A 854 1.66 15.66 24.73
C ASN A 854 0.32 14.94 24.48
N SER A 855 -0.79 15.65 24.30
CA SER A 855 -2.13 15.03 24.16
C SER A 855 -2.61 14.89 22.71
N GLY A 856 -1.71 15.02 21.73
CA GLY A 856 -2.00 14.77 20.32
C GLY A 856 -2.72 15.93 19.61
N GLU A 857 -3.38 15.60 18.51
CA GLU A 857 -4.06 16.54 17.61
C GLU A 857 -5.56 16.64 17.97
N LEU A 858 -6.16 17.82 17.78
CA LEU A 858 -7.60 18.03 17.98
C LEU A 858 -8.44 17.16 17.04
N PHE A 859 -7.91 16.80 15.87
CA PHE A 859 -8.53 15.85 14.95
C PHE A 859 -8.84 14.50 15.61
N ASP A 860 -7.85 13.88 16.25
CA ASP A 860 -8.01 12.59 16.91
C ASP A 860 -9.05 12.67 18.04
N TYR A 861 -9.07 13.80 18.76
CA TYR A 861 -10.04 14.06 19.82
C TYR A 861 -11.49 14.11 19.30
N ILE A 862 -11.73 14.77 18.15
CA ILE A 862 -13.05 14.79 17.50
C ILE A 862 -13.46 13.39 17.05
N VAL A 863 -12.55 12.64 16.41
CA VAL A 863 -12.82 11.29 15.89
C VAL A 863 -13.18 10.32 17.03
N GLU A 864 -12.50 10.41 18.17
CA GLU A 864 -12.80 9.58 19.35
C GLU A 864 -14.18 9.88 19.93
N LYS A 865 -14.56 11.16 20.03
CA LYS A 865 -15.82 11.61 20.64
C LYS A 865 -17.01 11.58 19.67
N GLY A 866 -16.76 11.51 18.36
CA GLY A 866 -17.76 11.67 17.32
C GLY A 866 -18.14 13.14 17.11
N ARG A 867 -18.73 13.79 18.12
CA ARG A 867 -18.99 15.24 18.16
C ARG A 867 -18.85 15.76 19.60
N LEU A 868 -18.52 17.04 19.76
CA LEU A 868 -18.34 17.63 21.08
C LEU A 868 -19.63 18.27 21.60
N GLN A 869 -19.73 18.36 22.93
CA GLN A 869 -20.77 19.17 23.55
C GLN A 869 -20.50 20.65 23.29
N GLU A 870 -21.55 21.44 23.26
CA GLU A 870 -21.45 22.83 22.81
C GLU A 870 -20.53 23.69 23.69
N ASP A 871 -20.58 23.52 25.01
CA ASP A 871 -19.70 24.25 25.94
C ASP A 871 -18.22 23.90 25.75
N GLU A 872 -17.93 22.62 25.50
CA GLU A 872 -16.58 22.13 25.24
C GLU A 872 -16.05 22.63 23.88
N ALA A 873 -16.87 22.51 22.83
CA ALA A 873 -16.57 23.05 21.51
C ALA A 873 -16.35 24.57 21.55
N ARG A 874 -17.15 25.29 22.35
CA ARG A 874 -17.01 26.74 22.55
C ARG A 874 -15.69 27.09 23.23
N ASN A 875 -15.30 26.38 24.28
CA ASN A 875 -14.02 26.62 24.95
C ASN A 875 -12.83 26.44 23.97
N PHE A 876 -12.80 25.34 23.20
CA PHE A 876 -11.77 25.16 22.17
C PHE A 876 -11.81 26.28 21.12
N PHE A 877 -13.00 26.64 20.66
CA PHE A 877 -13.17 27.67 19.64
C PHE A 877 -12.74 29.08 20.13
N GLN A 878 -13.04 29.44 21.37
CA GLN A 878 -12.59 30.68 22.00
C GLN A 878 -11.05 30.77 22.03
N GLN A 879 -10.39 29.67 22.36
CA GLN A 879 -8.92 29.59 22.36
C GLN A 879 -8.33 29.70 20.95
N ILE A 880 -8.94 29.04 19.96
CA ILE A 880 -8.54 29.13 18.54
C ILE A 880 -8.66 30.57 18.05
N ILE A 881 -9.80 31.23 18.27
CA ILE A 881 -10.03 32.62 17.84
C ILE A 881 -9.04 33.58 18.50
N SER A 882 -8.72 33.38 19.79
CA SER A 882 -7.70 34.18 20.47
C SER A 882 -6.32 34.05 19.81
N GLY A 883 -5.92 32.84 19.42
CA GLY A 883 -4.65 32.60 18.73
C GLY A 883 -4.63 33.19 17.31
N VAL A 884 -5.72 33.04 16.56
CA VAL A 884 -5.85 33.58 15.19
C VAL A 884 -5.87 35.11 15.20
N GLU A 885 -6.58 35.72 16.15
CA GLU A 885 -6.59 37.17 16.35
C GLU A 885 -5.17 37.71 16.59
N TYR A 886 -4.40 37.02 17.44
CA TYR A 886 -3.02 37.40 17.72
C TYR A 886 -2.12 37.30 16.47
N CYS A 887 -2.29 36.27 15.64
CA CYS A 887 -1.62 36.18 14.34
C CYS A 887 -1.95 37.39 13.46
N HIS A 888 -3.24 37.72 13.30
CA HIS A 888 -3.71 38.79 12.42
C HIS A 888 -3.21 40.17 12.88
N ARG A 889 -3.19 40.44 14.20
CA ARG A 889 -2.62 41.67 14.78
C ARG A 889 -1.14 41.84 14.51
N ASN A 890 -0.41 40.73 14.43
CA ASN A 890 1.02 40.71 14.08
C ASN A 890 1.24 40.64 12.55
N MET A 891 0.22 40.99 11.76
CA MET A 891 0.25 40.97 10.29
C MET A 891 0.58 39.61 9.71
N VAL A 892 0.18 38.50 10.35
CA VAL A 892 0.40 37.14 9.86
C VAL A 892 -0.91 36.42 9.64
N VAL A 893 -1.03 35.73 8.51
CA VAL A 893 -2.19 34.88 8.15
C VAL A 893 -1.72 33.44 8.07
N HIS A 894 -2.46 32.52 8.68
CA HIS A 894 -2.05 31.13 8.80
C HIS A 894 -2.22 30.34 7.49
N ARG A 895 -3.39 30.42 6.86
CA ARG A 895 -3.77 29.82 5.55
C ARG A 895 -3.82 28.29 5.48
N ASP A 896 -3.73 27.59 6.61
CA ASP A 896 -3.86 26.12 6.70
C ASP A 896 -4.36 25.71 8.09
N LEU A 897 -5.36 26.43 8.62
CA LEU A 897 -5.99 26.08 9.89
C LEU A 897 -6.90 24.87 9.67
N LYS A 898 -6.66 23.83 10.47
CA LYS A 898 -7.42 22.57 10.48
C LYS A 898 -7.16 21.83 11.79
N PRO A 899 -8.04 20.90 12.21
CA PRO A 899 -7.89 20.18 13.48
C PRO A 899 -6.55 19.43 13.63
N GLU A 900 -5.91 19.01 12.54
CA GLU A 900 -4.59 18.35 12.51
C GLU A 900 -3.44 19.30 12.87
N ASN A 901 -3.61 20.61 12.62
CA ASN A 901 -2.64 21.65 12.95
C ASN A 901 -2.94 22.33 14.32
N LEU A 902 -3.91 21.80 15.07
CA LEU A 902 -4.29 22.26 16.40
C LEU A 902 -3.95 21.17 17.41
N LEU A 903 -2.97 21.42 18.27
CA LEU A 903 -2.50 20.44 19.25
C LEU A 903 -3.18 20.66 20.61
N LEU A 904 -3.34 19.59 21.38
CA LEU A 904 -3.91 19.64 22.73
C LEU A 904 -2.84 19.37 23.78
N ASP A 905 -2.74 20.25 24.78
CA ASP A 905 -1.90 20.03 25.96
C ASP A 905 -2.55 19.06 26.97
N SER A 906 -1.85 18.74 28.06
CA SER A 906 -2.35 17.83 29.10
C SER A 906 -3.60 18.31 29.83
N LYS A 907 -3.93 19.60 29.72
CA LYS A 907 -5.12 20.23 30.33
C LYS A 907 -6.22 20.50 29.30
N CYS A 908 -6.09 19.96 28.08
CA CYS A 908 -6.99 20.22 26.95
C CYS A 908 -7.07 21.70 26.58
N ASN A 909 -5.94 22.41 26.53
CA ASN A 909 -5.86 23.71 25.87
C ASN A 909 -5.31 23.56 24.44
N VAL A 910 -5.82 24.39 23.53
CA VAL A 910 -5.43 24.41 22.12
C VAL A 910 -4.14 25.18 21.92
N LYS A 911 -3.25 24.62 21.10
CA LYS A 911 -2.02 25.23 20.60
C LYS A 911 -2.01 25.18 19.07
N ILE A 912 -2.00 26.34 18.42
CA ILE A 912 -1.88 26.46 16.96
C ILE A 912 -0.45 26.14 16.54
N ALA A 913 -0.29 25.21 15.60
CA ALA A 913 1.00 24.75 15.07
C ALA A 913 1.06 24.78 13.53
N ASP A 914 2.26 24.56 12.99
CA ASP A 914 2.59 24.48 11.56
C ASP A 914 2.36 25.75 10.71
N PHE A 915 3.29 26.70 10.82
CA PHE A 915 3.29 27.96 10.07
C PHE A 915 3.99 27.86 8.70
N GLY A 916 4.22 26.65 8.17
CA GLY A 916 4.96 26.42 6.92
C GLY A 916 4.30 27.00 5.67
N LEU A 917 2.99 27.27 5.72
CA LEU A 917 2.22 27.93 4.65
C LEU A 917 1.81 29.38 4.99
N SER A 918 2.18 29.89 6.17
CA SER A 918 1.79 31.22 6.61
C SER A 918 2.48 32.33 5.82
N ASN A 919 1.90 33.53 5.82
CA ASN A 919 2.49 34.69 5.18
C ASN A 919 2.31 35.96 5.99
N ILE A 920 3.20 36.92 5.75
CA ILE A 920 3.13 38.25 6.36
C ILE A 920 2.34 39.16 5.43
N MET A 921 1.24 39.73 5.94
CA MET A 921 0.43 40.74 5.27
C MET A 921 1.20 42.04 5.14
N ARG A 922 1.02 42.72 4.01
CA ARG A 922 1.54 44.06 3.77
C ARG A 922 0.45 44.89 3.11
N ASP A 923 0.32 46.14 3.51
CA ASP A 923 -0.69 47.03 2.97
C ASP A 923 -0.56 47.14 1.44
N GLY A 924 -1.67 46.95 0.73
CA GLY A 924 -1.73 46.98 -0.74
C GLY A 924 -1.24 45.71 -1.46
N HIS A 925 -0.76 44.68 -0.75
CA HIS A 925 -0.25 43.46 -1.36
C HIS A 925 -1.19 42.27 -1.16
N PHE A 926 -2.02 41.98 -2.17
CA PHE A 926 -2.89 40.81 -2.15
C PHE A 926 -2.12 39.50 -2.32
N LEU A 927 -2.61 38.45 -1.67
CA LEU A 927 -2.12 37.09 -1.80
C LEU A 927 -2.86 36.41 -2.96
N LYS A 928 -2.14 35.62 -3.77
CA LYS A 928 -2.71 34.87 -4.91
C LYS A 928 -2.49 33.36 -4.83
N THR A 929 -1.56 32.92 -3.97
CA THR A 929 -1.16 31.51 -3.93
C THR A 929 -2.31 30.64 -3.43
N SER A 930 -2.74 29.68 -4.25
CA SER A 930 -3.62 28.59 -3.83
C SER A 930 -2.82 27.61 -2.95
N CYS A 931 -3.11 27.59 -1.65
CA CYS A 931 -2.44 26.74 -0.67
C CYS A 931 -3.44 26.30 0.41
N GLY A 932 -2.98 25.41 1.30
CA GLY A 932 -3.79 24.86 2.39
C GLY A 932 -4.54 23.60 2.00
N SER A 933 -5.19 23.00 3.00
CA SER A 933 -5.92 21.75 2.86
C SER A 933 -7.30 21.98 2.22
N PRO A 934 -7.66 21.29 1.11
CA PRO A 934 -8.82 21.63 0.27
C PRO A 934 -10.16 21.78 1.02
N ASN A 935 -10.44 20.93 2.01
CA ASN A 935 -11.72 20.92 2.72
C ASN A 935 -11.90 22.11 3.68
N TYR A 936 -10.80 22.78 4.06
CA TYR A 936 -10.79 23.93 4.98
C TYR A 936 -10.49 25.25 4.27
N ALA A 937 -10.02 25.20 3.02
CA ALA A 937 -9.62 26.38 2.26
C ALA A 937 -10.83 27.21 1.78
N ALA A 938 -10.71 28.53 1.86
CA ALA A 938 -11.75 29.46 1.45
C ALA A 938 -11.99 29.46 -0.09
N PRO A 939 -13.20 29.82 -0.55
CA PRO A 939 -13.57 29.84 -1.98
C PRO A 939 -12.62 30.66 -2.86
N GLU A 940 -12.15 31.81 -2.37
CA GLU A 940 -11.24 32.71 -3.07
C GLU A 940 -9.84 32.10 -3.24
N VAL A 941 -9.36 31.31 -2.28
CA VAL A 941 -8.05 30.64 -2.35
C VAL A 941 -8.07 29.50 -3.36
N ILE A 942 -9.11 28.66 -3.34
CA ILE A 942 -9.27 27.56 -4.31
C ILE A 942 -9.61 28.05 -5.72
N SER A 943 -10.10 29.29 -5.84
CA SER A 943 -10.39 29.93 -7.13
C SER A 943 -9.19 30.70 -7.70
N GLY A 944 -8.06 30.77 -6.97
CA GLY A 944 -6.88 31.54 -7.37
C GLY A 944 -7.12 33.05 -7.47
N LYS A 945 -8.16 33.56 -6.77
CA LYS A 945 -8.45 35.00 -6.69
C LYS A 945 -7.44 35.69 -5.77
N LEU A 946 -7.32 37.01 -5.92
CA LEU A 946 -6.58 37.83 -4.98
C LEU A 946 -7.38 37.94 -3.67
N TYR A 947 -6.71 37.76 -2.53
CA TYR A 947 -7.29 37.84 -1.20
C TYR A 947 -6.36 38.61 -0.23
N ALA A 948 -6.93 39.29 0.76
CA ALA A 948 -6.18 40.08 1.74
C ALA A 948 -5.55 39.17 2.80
N GLY A 949 -6.27 38.11 3.22
CA GLY A 949 -5.74 37.04 4.06
C GLY A 949 -6.58 36.70 5.29
N PRO A 950 -6.91 37.65 6.19
CA PRO A 950 -7.61 37.35 7.45
C PRO A 950 -8.94 36.62 7.27
N GLU A 951 -9.68 36.98 6.23
CA GLU A 951 -10.97 36.38 5.87
C GLU A 951 -10.87 34.88 5.56
N VAL A 952 -9.72 34.41 5.07
CA VAL A 952 -9.47 33.00 4.73
C VAL A 952 -9.34 32.16 6.00
N ASP A 953 -8.67 32.69 7.01
CA ASP A 953 -8.54 32.02 8.31
C ASP A 953 -9.90 31.97 9.02
N VAL A 954 -10.75 33.01 8.88
CA VAL A 954 -12.12 32.99 9.41
C VAL A 954 -12.95 31.88 8.78
N TRP A 955 -12.88 31.70 7.45
CA TRP A 955 -13.56 30.60 6.78
C TRP A 955 -13.11 29.24 7.36
N SER A 956 -11.80 29.06 7.50
CA SER A 956 -11.21 27.84 8.07
C SER A 956 -11.70 27.59 9.50
N CYS A 957 -11.81 28.64 10.33
CA CYS A 957 -12.38 28.56 11.67
C CYS A 957 -13.87 28.15 11.64
N GLY A 958 -14.65 28.62 10.65
CA GLY A 958 -16.06 28.24 10.49
C GLY A 958 -16.22 26.75 10.17
N VAL A 959 -15.33 26.22 9.31
CA VAL A 959 -15.27 24.78 9.01
C VAL A 959 -14.91 23.98 10.26
N ILE A 960 -13.94 24.46 11.06
CA ILE A 960 -13.55 23.81 12.32
C ILE A 960 -14.70 23.82 13.34
N LEU A 961 -15.40 24.94 13.53
CA LEU A 961 -16.54 25.04 14.45
C LEU A 961 -17.65 24.06 14.06
N TYR A 962 -17.96 23.98 12.77
CA TYR A 962 -18.91 22.99 12.26
C TYR A 962 -18.45 21.57 12.58
N ALA A 963 -17.16 21.25 12.36
CA ALA A 963 -16.60 19.94 12.64
C ALA A 963 -16.67 19.56 14.14
N LEU A 964 -16.37 20.50 15.03
CA LEU A 964 -16.46 20.28 16.48
C LEU A 964 -17.89 19.93 16.93
N LEU A 965 -18.89 20.64 16.41
CA LEU A 965 -20.29 20.47 16.82
C LEU A 965 -21.01 19.32 16.09
N CYS A 966 -20.64 19.05 14.83
CA CYS A 966 -21.36 18.10 13.97
C CYS A 966 -20.63 16.75 13.79
N GLY A 967 -19.34 16.67 14.11
CA GLY A 967 -18.52 15.47 13.88
C GLY A 967 -18.23 15.15 12.41
N THR A 968 -18.62 16.05 11.51
CA THR A 968 -18.52 15.93 10.05
C THR A 968 -18.12 17.28 9.48
N LEU A 969 -17.61 17.33 8.25
CA LEU A 969 -17.24 18.60 7.60
C LEU A 969 -18.44 19.22 6.87
N PRO A 970 -18.56 20.56 6.81
CA PRO A 970 -19.62 21.23 6.06
C PRO A 970 -19.43 21.05 4.55
N PHE A 971 -18.18 20.98 4.09
CA PHE A 971 -17.81 20.72 2.70
C PHE A 971 -16.92 19.48 2.65
N ASP A 972 -17.49 18.39 2.19
CA ASP A 972 -16.75 17.17 1.88
C ASP A 972 -17.28 16.57 0.57
N ASP A 973 -16.34 16.17 -0.28
CA ASP A 973 -16.62 15.49 -1.54
C ASP A 973 -15.37 14.78 -2.02
N GLU A 974 -15.53 13.54 -2.50
CA GLU A 974 -14.41 12.70 -2.92
C GLU A 974 -13.87 13.09 -4.30
N ASN A 975 -14.59 13.95 -5.03
CA ASN A 975 -14.16 14.59 -6.27
C ASN A 975 -13.79 16.06 -6.00
N ILE A 976 -12.50 16.40 -6.09
CA ILE A 976 -11.97 17.76 -5.81
C ILE A 976 -12.75 18.86 -6.58
N PRO A 977 -13.04 18.72 -7.88
CA PRO A 977 -13.95 19.63 -8.60
C PRO A 977 -15.33 19.83 -7.96
N ASN A 978 -15.98 18.77 -7.46
CA ASN A 978 -17.29 18.86 -6.80
C ASN A 978 -17.17 19.48 -5.40
N LEU A 979 -16.10 19.14 -4.66
CA LEU A 979 -15.75 19.80 -3.41
C LEU A 979 -15.59 21.30 -3.65
N PHE A 980 -14.82 21.68 -4.67
CA PHE A 980 -14.65 23.08 -5.07
C PHE A 980 -15.97 23.71 -5.51
N LYS A 981 -16.88 22.97 -6.16
CA LYS A 981 -18.22 23.46 -6.49
C LYS A 981 -19.06 23.71 -5.24
N LYS A 982 -19.06 22.81 -4.25
CA LYS A 982 -19.74 22.97 -2.96
C LYS A 982 -19.18 24.16 -2.18
N ILE A 983 -17.85 24.29 -2.10
CA ILE A 983 -17.17 25.41 -1.45
C ILE A 983 -17.49 26.73 -2.16
N LYS A 984 -17.34 26.80 -3.48
CA LYS A 984 -17.66 28.00 -4.28
C LYS A 984 -19.13 28.38 -4.22
N GLY A 985 -20.01 27.40 -4.06
CA GLY A 985 -21.45 27.62 -3.90
C GLY A 985 -21.90 27.87 -2.47
N GLY A 986 -21.03 27.68 -1.46
CA GLY A 986 -21.42 27.72 -0.05
C GLY A 986 -22.51 26.69 0.31
N ILE A 987 -22.53 25.54 -0.38
CA ILE A 987 -23.60 24.53 -0.26
C ILE A 987 -23.27 23.55 0.86
N TYR A 988 -23.95 23.68 2.01
CA TYR A 988 -23.89 22.75 3.14
C TYR A 988 -25.22 22.77 3.92
N THR A 989 -25.43 21.79 4.79
CA THR A 989 -26.66 21.67 5.60
C THR A 989 -26.36 21.87 7.08
N LEU A 990 -27.19 22.62 7.79
CA LEU A 990 -27.11 22.75 9.24
C LEU A 990 -27.98 21.68 9.92
N PRO A 991 -27.40 20.80 10.75
CA PRO A 991 -28.18 19.83 11.51
C PRO A 991 -29.16 20.49 12.50
N SER A 992 -30.29 19.83 12.75
CA SER A 992 -31.34 20.33 13.65
C SER A 992 -30.94 20.44 15.12
N HIS A 993 -29.92 19.68 15.55
CA HIS A 993 -29.46 19.62 16.93
C HIS A 993 -28.54 20.79 17.36
N LEU A 994 -28.16 21.67 16.44
CA LEU A 994 -27.35 22.85 16.76
C LEU A 994 -28.19 23.91 17.49
N SER A 995 -27.61 24.58 18.49
CA SER A 995 -28.28 25.70 19.17
C SER A 995 -28.57 26.86 18.24
N ALA A 996 -29.50 27.74 18.63
CA ALA A 996 -29.81 28.95 17.90
C ALA A 996 -28.56 29.82 17.67
N GLY A 997 -27.68 29.92 18.67
CA GLY A 997 -26.43 30.68 18.57
C GLY A 997 -25.44 30.07 17.57
N ALA A 998 -25.25 28.76 17.57
CA ALA A 998 -24.37 28.09 16.61
C ALA A 998 -24.95 28.16 15.17
N ARG A 999 -26.27 28.05 15.03
CA ARG A 999 -26.99 28.18 13.74
C ARG A 999 -26.97 29.60 13.18
N ASP A 1000 -26.71 30.62 13.99
CA ASP A 1000 -26.47 32.00 13.54
C ASP A 1000 -24.99 32.25 13.19
N LEU A 1001 -24.05 31.77 14.03
CA LEU A 1001 -22.63 32.06 13.85
C LEU A 1001 -21.99 31.35 12.64
N ILE A 1002 -22.26 30.04 12.46
CA ILE A 1002 -21.62 29.23 11.40
C ILE A 1002 -21.91 29.81 10.00
N PRO A 1003 -23.16 30.17 9.64
CA PRO A 1003 -23.44 30.80 8.34
C PRO A 1003 -22.77 32.13 8.10
N ARG A 1004 -22.56 32.94 9.14
CA ARG A 1004 -21.86 34.23 9.02
C ARG A 1004 -20.36 34.05 8.74
N MET A 1005 -19.77 32.94 9.20
CA MET A 1005 -18.38 32.56 8.92
C MET A 1005 -18.20 31.88 7.56
N LEU A 1006 -19.18 31.08 7.12
CA LEU A 1006 -19.14 30.34 5.85
C LEU A 1006 -19.81 31.11 4.69
N VAL A 1007 -19.71 32.45 4.71
CA VAL A 1007 -20.15 33.31 3.60
C VAL A 1007 -19.10 33.26 2.49
N VAL A 1008 -19.55 32.96 1.26
CA VAL A 1008 -18.67 32.83 0.09
C VAL A 1008 -17.99 34.15 -0.28
N ASP A 1009 -18.71 35.26 -0.18
CA ASP A 1009 -18.17 36.60 -0.43
C ASP A 1009 -17.32 37.06 0.78
N PRO A 1010 -15.98 37.19 0.62
CA PRO A 1010 -15.10 37.57 1.72
C PRO A 1010 -15.40 38.94 2.32
N MET A 1011 -15.95 39.89 1.54
CA MET A 1011 -16.27 41.24 2.03
C MET A 1011 -17.51 41.28 2.92
N LYS A 1012 -18.35 40.23 2.86
CA LYS A 1012 -19.56 40.07 3.68
C LYS A 1012 -19.37 39.05 4.80
N ARG A 1013 -18.24 38.35 4.83
CA ARG A 1013 -17.90 37.35 5.83
C ARG A 1013 -17.62 38.04 7.15
N VAL A 1014 -18.15 37.48 8.24
CA VAL A 1014 -17.95 38.02 9.59
C VAL A 1014 -16.47 38.13 9.93
N THR A 1015 -16.09 39.15 10.67
CA THR A 1015 -14.71 39.41 11.08
C THR A 1015 -14.43 38.86 12.48
N ILE A 1016 -13.15 38.70 12.86
CA ILE A 1016 -12.77 38.26 14.21
C ILE A 1016 -13.37 39.15 15.32
N PRO A 1017 -13.33 40.50 15.23
CA PRO A 1017 -13.99 41.35 16.22
C PRO A 1017 -15.50 41.10 16.36
N GLU A 1018 -16.18 40.87 15.25
CA GLU A 1018 -17.61 40.56 15.24
C GLU A 1018 -17.91 39.16 15.81
N ILE A 1019 -17.06 38.16 15.53
CA ILE A 1019 -17.14 36.83 16.15
C ILE A 1019 -17.02 36.94 17.67
N ARG A 1020 -16.08 37.76 18.17
CA ARG A 1020 -15.88 37.95 19.62
C ARG A 1020 -17.09 38.61 20.29
N GLN A 1021 -17.79 39.50 19.60
CA GLN A 1021 -19.00 40.15 20.11
C GLN A 1021 -20.25 39.25 20.01
N HIS A 1022 -20.16 38.14 19.26
CA HIS A 1022 -21.30 37.25 19.05
C HIS A 1022 -21.78 36.60 20.36
N PRO A 1023 -23.10 36.54 20.65
CA PRO A 1023 -23.61 35.98 21.90
C PRO A 1023 -23.14 34.55 22.17
N TRP A 1024 -23.06 33.72 21.13
CA TRP A 1024 -22.54 32.35 21.24
C TRP A 1024 -21.09 32.29 21.71
N PHE A 1025 -20.25 33.27 21.35
CA PHE A 1025 -18.84 33.33 21.75
C PHE A 1025 -18.67 33.89 23.17
N GLN A 1026 -19.50 34.84 23.58
CA GLN A 1026 -19.42 35.47 24.91
C GLN A 1026 -19.87 34.56 26.06
N ALA A 1027 -20.68 33.53 25.76
CA ALA A 1027 -21.13 32.57 26.75
C ALA A 1027 -19.95 31.84 27.41
N HIS A 1028 -19.88 31.89 28.75
CA HIS A 1028 -18.81 31.29 29.56
C HIS A 1028 -17.38 31.69 29.14
N LEU A 1029 -17.18 32.88 28.54
CA LEU A 1029 -15.87 33.33 28.07
C LEU A 1029 -14.90 33.51 29.26
N PRO A 1030 -13.77 32.76 29.30
CA PRO A 1030 -12.77 32.94 30.33
C PRO A 1030 -12.21 34.38 30.34
N ARG A 1031 -12.06 34.98 31.53
CA ARG A 1031 -11.57 36.37 31.68
C ARG A 1031 -10.25 36.63 30.94
N TYR A 1032 -9.35 35.65 30.94
CA TYR A 1032 -8.05 35.75 30.27
C TYR A 1032 -8.15 35.79 28.73
N LEU A 1033 -9.26 35.29 28.17
CA LEU A 1033 -9.56 35.40 26.74
C LEU A 1033 -10.39 36.63 26.42
N ALA A 1034 -11.11 37.20 27.39
CA ALA A 1034 -11.98 38.36 27.20
C ALA A 1034 -11.19 39.65 26.95
N VAL A 1035 -10.07 39.83 27.65
CA VAL A 1035 -9.15 40.96 27.44
C VAL A 1035 -8.12 40.57 26.38
N PRO A 1036 -7.95 41.34 25.29
CA PRO A 1036 -6.90 41.06 24.33
C PRO A 1036 -5.53 41.11 25.01
N PRO A 1037 -4.61 40.17 24.70
CA PRO A 1037 -3.28 40.19 25.29
C PRO A 1037 -2.62 41.55 25.00
N PRO A 1038 -2.03 42.21 26.01
CA PRO A 1038 -1.37 43.50 25.84
C PRO A 1038 -0.24 43.37 24.79
N ASP A 1039 0.02 44.46 24.06
CA ASP A 1039 1.05 44.49 23.02
C ASP A 1039 2.35 43.85 23.52
N THR A 1040 2.92 42.99 22.68
CA THR A 1040 4.10 42.14 22.97
C THR A 1040 5.27 42.95 23.55
N VAL A 1041 5.29 44.27 23.33
CA VAL A 1041 6.30 45.22 23.81
C VAL A 1041 6.22 45.46 25.33
N GLN A 1042 5.04 45.37 25.97
CA GLN A 1042 4.88 45.59 27.42
C GLN A 1042 5.09 44.32 28.26
N GLN A 1043 4.70 43.14 27.76
CA GLN A 1043 4.91 41.87 28.46
C GLN A 1043 6.39 41.49 28.62
N ALA A 1044 7.26 41.94 27.71
CA ALA A 1044 8.71 41.69 27.76
C ALA A 1044 9.44 42.41 28.91
N LYS A 1045 8.76 43.26 29.70
CA LYS A 1045 9.39 44.00 30.81
C LYS A 1045 9.23 43.37 32.19
N LYS A 1046 8.34 42.38 32.39
CA LYS A 1046 8.15 41.74 33.70
C LYS A 1046 8.92 40.42 33.72
N ILE A 1047 10.21 40.48 34.07
CA ILE A 1047 11.06 39.29 34.27
C ILE A 1047 10.66 38.69 35.63
N ASP A 1048 10.28 37.41 35.64
CA ASP A 1048 10.08 36.63 36.85
C ASP A 1048 11.43 36.42 37.57
N GLU A 1049 11.61 37.10 38.71
CA GLU A 1049 12.86 37.06 39.49
C GLU A 1049 13.14 35.69 40.10
N GLU A 1050 12.12 34.87 40.39
CA GLU A 1050 12.34 33.53 40.95
C GLU A 1050 12.93 32.59 39.90
N ILE A 1051 12.35 32.58 38.70
CA ILE A 1051 12.86 31.77 37.59
C ILE A 1051 14.22 32.31 37.13
N LEU A 1052 14.41 33.64 37.15
CA LEU A 1052 15.69 34.25 36.87
C LEU A 1052 16.77 33.74 37.84
N GLN A 1053 16.47 33.67 39.14
CA GLN A 1053 17.39 33.15 40.15
C GLN A 1053 17.67 31.66 39.96
N GLU A 1054 16.67 30.87 39.57
CA GLU A 1054 16.86 29.44 39.27
C GLU A 1054 17.80 29.22 38.08
N VAL A 1055 17.65 30.00 37.00
CA VAL A 1055 18.56 29.95 35.85
C VAL A 1055 19.96 30.43 36.24
N ILE A 1056 20.09 31.44 37.09
CA ILE A 1056 21.40 31.88 37.62
C ILE A 1056 22.08 30.75 38.40
N ASN A 1057 21.34 30.02 39.24
CA ASN A 1057 21.85 28.87 39.98
C ASN A 1057 22.32 27.72 39.07
N MET A 1058 21.84 27.66 37.81
CA MET A 1058 22.31 26.72 36.79
C MET A 1058 23.60 27.17 36.07
N GLY A 1059 24.21 28.29 36.49
CA GLY A 1059 25.53 28.74 36.03
C GLY A 1059 25.52 29.89 35.01
N PHE A 1060 24.38 30.57 34.81
CA PHE A 1060 24.27 31.71 33.91
C PHE A 1060 24.49 33.06 34.61
N GLU A 1061 25.22 33.97 33.98
CA GLU A 1061 25.50 35.30 34.54
C GLU A 1061 24.27 36.23 34.48
N ARG A 1062 23.88 36.81 35.62
CA ARG A 1062 22.66 37.62 35.80
C ARG A 1062 22.55 38.76 34.78
N ASN A 1063 23.60 39.58 34.63
CA ASN A 1063 23.54 40.77 33.78
C ASN A 1063 23.35 40.41 32.30
N HIS A 1064 24.10 39.41 31.82
CA HIS A 1064 24.01 38.93 30.44
C HIS A 1064 22.65 38.27 30.15
N LEU A 1065 22.08 37.54 31.11
CA LEU A 1065 20.76 36.92 30.97
C LEU A 1065 19.64 37.96 30.93
N ILE A 1066 19.67 38.97 31.81
CA ILE A 1066 18.68 40.07 31.82
C ILE A 1066 18.75 40.86 30.50
N GLU A 1067 19.96 41.18 30.03
CA GLU A 1067 20.14 41.86 28.75
C GLU A 1067 19.61 41.01 27.59
N SER A 1068 19.88 39.70 27.59
CA SER A 1068 19.40 38.75 26.59
C SER A 1068 17.87 38.64 26.57
N LEU A 1069 17.23 38.58 27.74
CA LEU A 1069 15.77 38.55 27.87
C LEU A 1069 15.12 39.84 27.37
N ARG A 1070 15.70 41.01 27.69
CA ARG A 1070 15.21 42.32 27.23
C ARG A 1070 15.36 42.50 25.72
N ASN A 1071 16.50 42.07 25.16
CA ASN A 1071 16.81 42.18 23.74
C ASN A 1071 16.22 41.03 22.89
N ARG A 1072 15.53 40.07 23.52
CA ARG A 1072 14.93 38.88 22.88
C ARG A 1072 15.93 38.06 22.07
N THR A 1073 17.16 37.97 22.55
CA THR A 1073 18.17 37.11 21.94
C THR A 1073 17.86 35.65 22.29
N GLN A 1074 18.01 34.74 21.33
CA GLN A 1074 17.88 33.29 21.57
C GLN A 1074 19.27 32.76 21.89
N ASN A 1075 19.48 32.34 23.14
CA ASN A 1075 20.72 31.73 23.65
C ASN A 1075 20.40 30.73 24.77
N ASP A 1076 21.37 29.93 25.19
CA ASP A 1076 21.15 28.85 26.18
C ASP A 1076 20.48 29.35 27.48
N GLY A 1077 20.83 30.54 27.96
CA GLY A 1077 20.23 31.12 29.16
C GLY A 1077 18.76 31.51 28.99
N THR A 1078 18.41 32.15 27.86
CA THR A 1078 17.01 32.52 27.57
C THR A 1078 16.14 31.31 27.25
N VAL A 1079 16.69 30.30 26.58
CA VAL A 1079 16.01 29.01 26.34
C VAL A 1079 15.71 28.30 27.66
N THR A 1080 16.69 28.24 28.57
CA THR A 1080 16.54 27.67 29.91
C THR A 1080 15.44 28.41 30.69
N TYR A 1081 15.47 29.74 30.68
CA TYR A 1081 14.45 30.58 31.32
C TYR A 1081 13.04 30.28 30.80
N TYR A 1082 12.83 30.32 29.48
CA TYR A 1082 11.51 30.08 28.90
C TYR A 1082 11.04 28.64 29.05
N LEU A 1083 11.94 27.65 29.05
CA LEU A 1083 11.58 26.26 29.32
C LEU A 1083 11.08 26.07 30.74
N ILE A 1084 11.73 26.69 31.74
CA ILE A 1084 11.28 26.63 33.13
C ILE A 1084 9.96 27.39 33.28
N LEU A 1085 9.87 28.61 32.72
CA LEU A 1085 8.66 29.42 32.72
C LEU A 1085 7.44 28.63 32.20
N ASP A 1086 7.53 28.11 30.97
CA ASP A 1086 6.42 27.43 30.32
C ASP A 1086 6.05 26.10 31.03
N ASN A 1087 6.98 25.45 31.72
CA ASN A 1087 6.71 24.19 32.46
C ASN A 1087 6.30 24.40 33.93
N ARG A 1088 6.69 25.51 34.58
CA ARG A 1088 6.27 25.85 35.95
C ARG A 1088 4.79 26.26 36.00
N PHE A 1089 4.33 27.03 35.00
CA PHE A 1089 2.91 27.34 34.79
C PHE A 1089 2.06 26.13 34.35
N ARG A 1090 2.68 25.01 33.96
CA ARG A 1090 1.95 23.74 33.74
C ARG A 1090 1.64 23.02 35.06
N VAL A 1091 2.42 23.21 36.11
CA VAL A 1091 2.23 22.59 37.44
C VAL A 1091 1.33 23.42 38.36
N SER A 1092 1.40 24.76 38.30
CA SER A 1092 0.49 25.67 39.03
C SER A 1092 -0.44 26.40 38.06
N SER A 1093 -1.75 26.25 38.25
CA SER A 1093 -2.80 26.86 37.41
C SER A 1093 -2.66 28.39 37.25
N GLY A 1094 -2.91 28.89 36.03
CA GLY A 1094 -3.27 30.29 35.74
C GLY A 1094 -2.12 31.16 35.21
N TYR A 1095 -2.25 31.67 33.99
CA TYR A 1095 -1.36 32.70 33.42
C TYR A 1095 -1.55 34.10 34.05
N LEU A 1096 -2.07 34.15 35.28
CA LEU A 1096 -2.24 35.30 36.17
C LEU A 1096 -2.44 34.75 37.59
N GLY A 1097 -1.33 34.40 38.24
CA GLY A 1097 -1.28 33.88 39.62
C GLY A 1097 -0.92 34.94 40.67
N ALA A 1098 -1.12 36.22 40.39
CA ALA A 1098 -1.06 37.28 41.39
C ALA A 1098 -2.31 38.14 41.24
N GLU A 1099 -3.07 38.29 42.35
CA GLU A 1099 -4.41 38.87 42.48
C GLU A 1099 -5.58 37.90 42.25
N PHE A 1100 -5.79 36.95 43.18
CA PHE A 1100 -7.12 36.59 43.69
C PHE A 1100 -6.97 35.76 44.97
N GLN A 1101 -6.81 36.46 46.09
CA GLN A 1101 -7.07 35.93 47.41
C GLN A 1101 -8.12 36.84 48.03
N GLU A 1102 -9.39 36.46 47.92
CA GLU A 1102 -10.40 36.73 48.94
C GLU A 1102 -11.71 35.97 48.68
N THR A 1103 -12.10 35.21 49.69
CA THR A 1103 -13.45 34.72 50.02
C THR A 1103 -14.10 33.64 49.14
N MET A 1104 -13.80 32.38 49.47
CA MET A 1104 -14.88 31.45 49.80
C MET A 1104 -14.55 30.76 51.12
N GLU A 1105 -15.10 31.28 52.21
CA GLU A 1105 -15.36 30.48 53.40
C GLU A 1105 -16.82 30.02 53.38
N GLY A 1106 -16.99 28.73 53.65
CA GLY A 1106 -18.21 28.17 54.22
C GLY A 1106 -19.19 27.58 53.22
N THR A 1107 -19.15 26.26 53.02
CA THR A 1107 -20.01 25.36 53.81
C THR A 1107 -19.77 23.86 53.51
N PRO A 1108 -20.03 22.98 54.49
CA PRO A 1108 -19.63 21.57 54.45
C PRO A 1108 -20.72 20.63 53.86
N ARG A 1109 -20.27 19.40 53.56
CA ARG A 1109 -21.01 18.23 53.06
C ARG A 1109 -22.40 18.00 53.69
N MET A 1110 -23.40 17.65 52.86
CA MET A 1110 -24.35 16.55 53.11
C MET A 1110 -25.24 16.24 51.87
N HIS A 1111 -25.48 14.95 51.62
CA HIS A 1111 -26.56 14.37 50.78
C HIS A 1111 -27.87 14.28 51.61
N PRO A 1112 -29.02 13.81 51.07
CA PRO A 1112 -29.73 14.05 49.78
C PRO A 1112 -31.25 14.35 50.02
N ALA A 1113 -32.08 14.24 48.97
CA ALA A 1113 -33.57 14.30 48.94
C ALA A 1113 -34.15 15.74 48.83
N GLU A 1114 -35.28 16.04 48.18
CA GLU A 1114 -36.28 15.32 47.38
C GLU A 1114 -37.14 16.42 46.68
N THR A 1115 -37.84 16.03 45.61
CA THR A 1115 -39.15 16.55 45.14
C THR A 1115 -39.39 18.03 44.71
N VAL A 1116 -39.76 18.14 43.42
CA VAL A 1116 -41.06 18.66 42.90
C VAL A 1116 -41.18 20.10 42.37
N ALA A 1117 -41.79 20.13 41.17
CA ALA A 1117 -42.62 21.16 40.55
C ALA A 1117 -41.97 22.36 39.82
N SER A 1118 -42.05 22.26 38.50
CA SER A 1118 -42.35 23.31 37.51
C SER A 1118 -43.75 23.94 37.73
N PRO A 1119 -44.34 24.79 36.86
CA PRO A 1119 -43.84 25.60 35.71
C PRO A 1119 -44.41 27.06 35.68
N VAL A 1120 -44.24 27.77 34.55
CA VAL A 1120 -45.21 28.71 33.90
C VAL A 1120 -44.83 30.20 33.79
N SER A 1121 -44.32 30.53 32.59
CA SER A 1121 -44.76 31.56 31.61
C SER A 1121 -44.68 33.08 31.84
N ASN A 1122 -44.24 33.71 30.74
CA ASN A 1122 -44.78 34.91 30.08
C ASN A 1122 -44.27 36.33 30.43
N SER A 1123 -43.41 36.82 29.53
CA SER A 1123 -43.70 37.92 28.59
C SER A 1123 -43.23 39.36 28.91
N ARG A 1124 -42.80 40.02 27.80
CA ARG A 1124 -42.77 41.46 27.48
C ARG A 1124 -41.48 42.27 27.77
N LEU A 1125 -40.80 42.62 26.68
CA LEU A 1125 -40.18 43.94 26.42
C LEU A 1125 -41.32 44.97 26.18
N PRO A 1126 -41.16 46.31 26.40
CA PRO A 1126 -40.18 47.16 25.69
C PRO A 1126 -39.68 48.48 26.36
N GLY A 1127 -38.55 49.02 25.87
CA GLY A 1127 -38.42 50.44 25.45
C GLY A 1127 -37.82 51.53 26.37
N LEU A 1128 -36.83 52.25 25.80
CA LEU A 1128 -36.31 53.63 26.02
C LEU A 1128 -35.50 53.94 27.30
N MET A 1129 -34.20 54.28 27.20
CA MET A 1129 -33.55 55.57 26.81
C MET A 1129 -33.66 56.69 27.86
N GLU A 1130 -32.52 57.06 28.47
CA GLU A 1130 -31.84 58.38 28.40
C GLU A 1130 -30.66 58.37 29.42
N TYR A 1131 -29.38 58.58 29.09
CA TYR A 1131 -28.59 59.67 28.49
C TYR A 1131 -28.20 60.84 29.43
N GLN A 1132 -26.92 61.20 29.29
CA GLN A 1132 -26.19 62.42 29.71
C GLN A 1132 -25.48 62.37 31.08
N GLY A 1133 -24.24 62.83 31.22
CA GLY A 1133 -23.26 63.45 30.32
C GLY A 1133 -21.86 63.27 30.94
N VAL A 1134 -20.74 63.84 30.54
CA VAL A 1134 -20.32 65.01 29.75
C VAL A 1134 -18.81 64.69 29.49
N GLY A 1135 -18.27 64.62 28.27
CA GLY A 1135 -17.90 65.74 27.40
C GLY A 1135 -16.38 65.96 27.43
N LEU A 1136 -15.68 65.85 26.29
CA LEU A 1136 -14.70 66.85 25.82
C LEU A 1136 -14.18 66.54 24.39
N ARG A 1137 -13.81 67.62 23.71
CA ARG A 1137 -13.58 67.81 22.27
C ARG A 1137 -12.45 66.98 21.64
N SER A 1138 -12.81 66.36 20.51
CA SER A 1138 -12.18 66.41 19.17
C SER A 1138 -10.72 66.86 19.02
N GLN A 1139 -9.86 65.93 18.59
CA GLN A 1139 -9.00 66.10 17.42
C GLN A 1139 -8.46 64.74 16.93
N TYR A 1140 -8.94 64.32 15.76
CA TYR A 1140 -8.32 63.24 14.97
C TYR A 1140 -6.87 63.61 14.57
N PRO A 1141 -5.92 62.66 14.60
CA PRO A 1141 -4.98 62.47 13.51
C PRO A 1141 -5.60 61.42 12.59
N ALA A 1142 -6.39 61.84 11.60
CA ALA A 1142 -5.92 61.91 10.23
C ALA A 1142 -5.15 60.66 9.80
N GLU A 1143 -5.89 59.68 9.26
CA GLU A 1143 -5.41 58.90 8.12
C GLU A 1143 -4.65 59.81 7.14
N ARG A 1144 -3.56 59.33 6.53
CA ARG A 1144 -3.33 59.28 5.07
C ARG A 1144 -2.08 58.44 4.78
N LYS A 1145 -1.96 57.60 3.75
CA LYS A 1145 -2.74 57.19 2.55
C LYS A 1145 -1.75 57.22 1.37
N TRP A 1146 -1.75 56.14 0.56
CA TRP A 1146 -1.38 56.03 -0.86
C TRP A 1146 -0.18 56.84 -1.39
N ALA A 1147 0.87 56.14 -1.85
CA ALA A 1147 2.00 56.72 -2.57
C ALA A 1147 1.86 56.46 -4.08
N LEU A 1148 1.81 57.53 -4.86
CA LEU A 1148 1.87 57.50 -6.32
C LEU A 1148 3.36 57.50 -6.73
N GLY A 1149 4.00 56.34 -6.64
CA GLY A 1149 5.44 56.20 -6.89
C GLY A 1149 5.75 56.02 -8.38
N LEU A 1150 6.39 57.01 -9.00
CA LEU A 1150 6.89 56.92 -10.38
C LEU A 1150 8.35 56.46 -10.39
N GLN A 1151 8.66 55.45 -11.22
CA GLN A 1151 10.01 54.90 -11.32
C GLN A 1151 10.68 55.29 -12.63
N SER A 1152 11.83 55.98 -12.57
CA SER A 1152 12.66 56.25 -13.76
C SER A 1152 14.05 55.62 -13.66
N ARG A 1153 14.64 55.36 -14.82
CA ARG A 1153 16.08 55.05 -14.99
C ARG A 1153 16.92 56.27 -15.39
N ALA A 1154 16.29 57.42 -15.62
CA ALA A 1154 16.98 58.65 -15.98
C ALA A 1154 17.87 59.17 -14.84
N HIS A 1155 18.83 60.04 -15.16
CA HIS A 1155 19.73 60.58 -14.15
C HIS A 1155 18.93 61.48 -13.17
N PRO A 1156 19.21 61.48 -11.84
CA PRO A 1156 18.43 62.24 -10.86
C PRO A 1156 18.29 63.73 -11.15
N ARG A 1157 19.28 64.32 -11.84
CA ARG A 1157 19.23 65.71 -12.28
C ARG A 1157 18.15 65.94 -13.34
N GLU A 1158 17.99 65.02 -14.30
CA GLU A 1158 16.96 65.11 -15.35
C GLU A 1158 15.57 64.94 -14.75
N ILE A 1159 15.40 63.94 -13.85
CA ILE A 1159 14.13 63.69 -13.15
C ILE A 1159 13.70 64.93 -12.37
N MET A 1160 14.60 65.51 -11.56
CA MET A 1160 14.26 66.70 -10.79
C MET A 1160 14.01 67.94 -11.66
N THR A 1161 14.62 68.04 -12.84
CA THR A 1161 14.39 69.15 -13.77
C THR A 1161 12.97 69.10 -14.34
N GLU A 1162 12.50 67.92 -14.74
CA GLU A 1162 11.13 67.72 -15.22
C GLU A 1162 10.10 67.85 -14.09
N VAL A 1163 10.41 67.38 -12.89
CA VAL A 1163 9.57 67.61 -11.69
C VAL A 1163 9.40 69.10 -11.41
N LEU A 1164 10.49 69.87 -11.42
CA LEU A 1164 10.43 71.31 -11.19
C LEU A 1164 9.62 72.03 -12.28
N LYS A 1165 9.77 71.61 -13.54
CA LYS A 1165 9.00 72.15 -14.66
C LYS A 1165 7.50 71.86 -14.53
N ALA A 1166 7.14 70.63 -14.20
CA ALA A 1166 5.74 70.23 -13.95
C ALA A 1166 5.13 70.97 -12.74
N LEU A 1167 5.91 71.24 -11.69
CA LEU A 1167 5.46 72.07 -10.57
C LEU A 1167 5.24 73.53 -10.97
N GLN A 1168 6.11 74.07 -11.83
CA GLN A 1168 6.01 75.42 -12.33
C GLN A 1168 4.79 75.60 -13.24
N ASP A 1169 4.55 74.65 -14.15
CA ASP A 1169 3.39 74.65 -15.07
C ASP A 1169 2.04 74.52 -14.33
N LEU A 1170 2.07 74.01 -13.09
CA LEU A 1170 0.91 73.88 -12.21
C LEU A 1170 0.80 74.99 -11.14
N ASN A 1171 1.66 76.02 -11.20
CA ASN A 1171 1.73 77.12 -10.23
C ASN A 1171 1.88 76.63 -8.77
N VAL A 1172 2.69 75.59 -8.56
CA VAL A 1172 3.01 75.09 -7.22
C VAL A 1172 4.23 75.83 -6.69
N CYS A 1173 4.19 76.36 -5.46
CA CYS A 1173 5.38 76.91 -4.80
C CYS A 1173 6.13 75.80 -4.04
N TRP A 1174 7.46 75.74 -4.11
CA TRP A 1174 8.26 74.74 -3.40
C TRP A 1174 9.45 75.30 -2.62
N LYS A 1175 9.86 74.60 -1.56
CA LYS A 1175 11.04 74.86 -0.75
C LYS A 1175 11.87 73.58 -0.66
N LYS A 1176 13.14 73.65 -1.04
CA LYS A 1176 14.08 72.52 -0.92
C LYS A 1176 14.45 72.29 0.54
N ILE A 1177 14.41 71.02 0.98
CA ILE A 1177 14.72 70.61 2.36
C ILE A 1177 15.92 69.65 2.40
N GLY A 1178 16.21 68.98 1.28
CA GLY A 1178 17.35 68.07 1.13
C GLY A 1178 17.74 67.93 -0.34
N HIS A 1179 18.80 67.18 -0.63
CA HIS A 1179 19.34 67.07 -2.00
C HIS A 1179 18.29 66.66 -3.06
N TYR A 1180 17.31 65.86 -2.68
CA TYR A 1180 16.16 65.47 -3.50
C TYR A 1180 14.83 65.49 -2.73
N ASN A 1181 14.72 66.39 -1.73
CA ASN A 1181 13.52 66.60 -0.92
C ASN A 1181 13.02 68.03 -1.11
N MET A 1182 11.72 68.20 -1.35
CA MET A 1182 11.09 69.51 -1.43
C MET A 1182 9.69 69.50 -0.82
N LYS A 1183 9.37 70.51 0.01
CA LYS A 1183 7.99 70.79 0.43
C LYS A 1183 7.34 71.77 -0.52
N CYS A 1184 6.16 71.42 -0.97
CA CYS A 1184 5.37 72.08 -1.99
C CYS A 1184 4.04 72.58 -1.42
N ARG A 1185 3.52 73.67 -1.98
CA ARG A 1185 2.25 74.29 -1.65
C ARG A 1185 1.53 74.69 -2.93
N TRP A 1186 0.30 74.25 -3.06
CA TRP A 1186 -0.55 74.49 -4.22
C TRP A 1186 -1.90 75.08 -3.80
N VAL A 1187 -2.37 76.07 -4.56
CA VAL A 1187 -3.66 76.73 -4.37
C VAL A 1187 -4.36 76.76 -5.73
N PRO A 1188 -5.48 76.04 -5.91
CA PRO A 1188 -6.22 76.03 -7.18
C PRO A 1188 -6.83 77.43 -7.44
N ASN A 1189 -6.71 77.93 -8.68
CA ASN A 1189 -7.20 79.24 -9.16
C ASN A 1189 -6.44 80.50 -8.72
N TYR A 1190 -5.11 80.48 -8.72
CA TYR A 1190 -4.34 81.71 -8.94
C TYR A 1190 -4.25 81.98 -10.44
N ALA A 1191 -5.29 82.60 -11.01
CA ALA A 1191 -5.23 83.18 -12.34
C ALA A 1191 -4.57 84.56 -12.23
N ASP A 1192 -3.37 84.63 -12.81
CA ASP A 1192 -2.64 85.76 -13.39
C ASP A 1192 -3.03 87.20 -13.01
N GLY A 1193 -2.05 87.98 -12.55
CA GLY A 1193 -2.21 89.43 -12.38
C GLY A 1193 -1.28 90.12 -11.39
N MET A 1194 0.04 90.10 -11.63
CA MET A 1194 0.93 91.28 -11.65
C MET A 1194 2.40 90.88 -11.56
N VAL A 1195 3.12 91.31 -12.60
CA VAL A 1195 4.55 91.20 -12.85
C VAL A 1195 5.35 92.08 -11.89
N SER A 1196 6.45 91.56 -11.32
CA SER A 1196 7.73 92.29 -11.31
C SER A 1196 8.93 91.40 -10.94
N ASN A 1197 9.92 91.47 -11.81
CA ASN A 1197 11.29 90.98 -11.72
C ASN A 1197 11.95 91.15 -10.35
N SER A 1198 12.65 90.11 -9.88
CA SER A 1198 14.10 90.16 -9.62
C SER A 1198 14.63 88.78 -9.23
N MET A 1199 15.62 88.31 -9.99
CA MET A 1199 16.52 87.23 -9.59
C MET A 1199 17.37 87.62 -8.37
N HIS A 1200 17.85 86.59 -7.69
CA HIS A 1200 18.98 86.52 -6.75
C HIS A 1200 18.74 86.66 -5.23
N ASP A 1201 19.39 85.71 -4.55
CA ASP A 1201 19.75 85.61 -3.14
C ASP A 1201 18.82 84.94 -2.09
N ASN A 1202 19.27 83.74 -1.70
CA ASN A 1202 19.54 83.22 -0.35
C ASN A 1202 18.73 83.70 0.87
N ASN A 1203 18.37 82.68 1.66
CA ASN A 1203 18.18 82.66 3.12
C ASN A 1203 17.02 83.46 3.74
N SER A 1204 16.35 82.79 4.71
CA SER A 1204 15.33 83.30 5.64
C SER A 1204 14.01 83.74 4.96
N TYR A 1205 12.83 83.24 5.30
CA TYR A 1205 12.17 83.33 6.59
C TYR A 1205 11.08 82.26 6.67
N PHE A 1206 11.12 81.45 7.72
CA PHE A 1206 9.93 81.02 8.46
C PHE A 1206 10.46 80.71 9.86
N GLY A 1207 10.25 81.66 10.77
CA GLY A 1207 10.82 81.69 12.10
C GLY A 1207 10.33 80.55 13.00
N ASP A 1208 11.18 80.26 13.99
CA ASP A 1208 10.85 79.50 15.20
C ASP A 1208 9.71 80.19 15.96
N ASP A 1209 8.79 79.39 16.49
CA ASP A 1209 8.04 79.74 17.70
C ASP A 1209 7.59 78.47 18.43
N SER A 1210 8.46 78.02 19.33
CA SER A 1210 8.08 77.41 20.58
C SER A 1210 7.69 78.53 21.55
N SER A 1211 6.38 78.79 21.78
CA SER A 1211 5.83 79.23 23.07
C SER A 1211 4.34 79.60 23.00
N ILE A 1212 3.66 79.36 24.12
CA ILE A 1212 2.42 80.00 24.62
C ILE A 1212 1.05 79.46 24.15
N VAL A 1213 0.41 78.75 25.10
CA VAL A 1213 -0.98 78.85 25.61
C VAL A 1213 -2.16 78.94 24.63
N GLU A 1214 -3.16 78.09 24.87
CA GLU A 1214 -4.51 78.12 24.29
C GLU A 1214 -5.16 79.52 24.31
N ASN A 1215 -5.63 80.01 23.15
CA ASN A 1215 -7.03 80.41 22.97
C ASN A 1215 -7.39 80.74 21.51
N ASP A 1216 -8.69 80.66 21.24
CA ASP A 1216 -9.41 80.42 19.99
C ASP A 1216 -9.26 81.39 18.78
N ALA A 1217 -9.57 80.80 17.60
CA ALA A 1217 -10.28 81.36 16.44
C ALA A 1217 -9.61 82.36 15.46
N ALA A 1218 -9.21 81.89 14.26
CA ALA A 1218 -9.46 82.57 12.96
C ALA A 1218 -9.12 81.70 11.73
N VAL A 1219 -10.15 81.46 10.89
CA VAL A 1219 -10.21 81.14 9.45
C VAL A 1219 -8.98 80.50 8.76
N LYS A 1220 -8.99 79.17 8.60
CA LYS A 1220 -8.17 78.47 7.58
C LYS A 1220 -8.96 78.44 6.26
N SER A 1221 -8.43 79.08 5.23
CA SER A 1221 -8.95 78.96 3.86
C SER A 1221 -8.98 77.48 3.42
N PRO A 1222 -10.12 76.95 2.95
CA PRO A 1222 -10.32 75.50 2.83
C PRO A 1222 -9.61 74.85 1.63
N ASN A 1223 -9.02 75.63 0.71
CA ASN A 1223 -8.57 75.13 -0.60
C ASN A 1223 -7.04 75.14 -0.80
N VAL A 1224 -6.23 75.11 0.27
CA VAL A 1224 -4.76 75.04 0.15
C VAL A 1224 -4.25 73.61 0.37
N VAL A 1225 -3.45 73.11 -0.57
CA VAL A 1225 -2.82 71.79 -0.50
C VAL A 1225 -1.31 71.94 -0.26
N LYS A 1226 -0.81 71.38 0.84
CA LYS A 1226 0.63 71.27 1.13
C LYS A 1226 1.04 69.82 0.99
N PHE A 1227 2.14 69.55 0.30
CA PHE A 1227 2.64 68.20 0.06
C PHE A 1227 4.15 68.21 -0.06
N GLU A 1228 4.79 67.06 0.08
CA GLU A 1228 6.24 66.89 0.03
C GLU A 1228 6.57 65.98 -1.14
N ILE A 1229 7.67 66.25 -1.83
CA ILE A 1229 8.17 65.46 -2.94
C ILE A 1229 9.57 64.98 -2.59
N GLN A 1230 9.78 63.68 -2.74
CA GLN A 1230 11.05 63.05 -2.41
C GLN A 1230 11.46 62.04 -3.48
N LEU A 1231 12.71 62.14 -3.93
CA LEU A 1231 13.32 61.12 -4.80
C LEU A 1231 14.16 60.16 -3.96
N TYR A 1232 13.95 58.85 -4.15
CA TYR A 1232 14.70 57.80 -3.47
C TYR A 1232 15.40 56.89 -4.49
N LYS A 1233 16.66 56.52 -4.23
CA LYS A 1233 17.37 55.51 -5.02
C LYS A 1233 16.97 54.11 -4.55
N THR A 1234 16.47 53.30 -5.46
CA THR A 1234 16.10 51.90 -5.20
C THR A 1234 17.28 50.95 -5.38
N ARG A 1235 17.17 49.70 -4.90
CA ARG A 1235 18.25 48.70 -4.94
C ARG A 1235 18.68 48.27 -6.36
N ASP A 1236 17.86 48.57 -7.37
CA ASP A 1236 18.09 48.21 -8.78
C ASP A 1236 18.60 49.39 -9.64
N ASP A 1237 19.27 50.37 -9.02
CA ASP A 1237 19.78 51.60 -9.66
C ASP A 1237 18.71 52.48 -10.35
N LYS A 1238 17.42 52.29 -10.01
CA LYS A 1238 16.30 53.14 -10.46
C LYS A 1238 15.94 54.18 -9.39
N TYR A 1239 15.39 55.32 -9.79
CA TYR A 1239 14.94 56.36 -8.88
C TYR A 1239 13.41 56.41 -8.80
N LEU A 1240 12.89 56.46 -7.57
CA LEU A 1240 11.46 56.54 -7.26
C LEU A 1240 11.12 57.95 -6.80
N LEU A 1241 10.19 58.61 -7.49
CA LEU A 1241 9.63 59.89 -7.08
C LEU A 1241 8.35 59.64 -6.27
N ASP A 1242 8.33 60.14 -5.04
CA ASP A 1242 7.21 60.02 -4.11
C ASP A 1242 6.61 61.39 -3.79
N LEU A 1243 5.28 61.46 -3.69
CA LEU A 1243 4.52 62.67 -3.38
C LEU A 1243 3.62 62.41 -2.17
N GLN A 1244 3.94 63.06 -1.05
CA GLN A 1244 3.25 62.87 0.21
C GLN A 1244 2.46 64.12 0.60
N ARG A 1245 1.13 64.02 0.71
CA ARG A 1245 0.33 65.17 1.16
C ARG A 1245 0.42 65.40 2.66
N VAL A 1246 0.95 66.57 3.02
CA VAL A 1246 1.09 67.07 4.39
C VAL A 1246 -0.22 67.69 4.90
N GLN A 1247 -0.90 68.50 4.09
CA GLN A 1247 -2.11 69.24 4.51
C GLN A 1247 -3.03 69.56 3.32
N GLY A 1248 -4.35 69.71 3.54
CA GLY A 1248 -5.33 70.11 2.52
C GLY A 1248 -6.33 69.03 2.06
N PRO A 1249 -7.39 69.37 1.33
CA PRO A 1249 -8.46 68.43 0.95
C PRO A 1249 -7.94 67.24 0.13
N GLN A 1250 -8.51 66.04 0.34
CA GLN A 1250 -8.03 64.81 -0.31
C GLN A 1250 -8.26 64.78 -1.81
N PHE A 1251 -9.46 65.19 -2.21
CA PHE A 1251 -9.83 65.18 -3.62
C PHE A 1251 -8.99 66.18 -4.42
N LEU A 1252 -8.78 67.40 -3.90
CA LEU A 1252 -7.88 68.38 -4.53
C LEU A 1252 -6.43 67.91 -4.63
N PHE A 1253 -5.91 67.18 -3.63
CA PHE A 1253 -4.57 66.60 -3.74
C PHE A 1253 -4.49 65.50 -4.81
N LEU A 1254 -5.54 64.69 -4.95
CA LEU A 1254 -5.60 63.67 -6.00
C LEU A 1254 -5.72 64.29 -7.40
N ASP A 1255 -6.50 65.37 -7.54
CA ASP A 1255 -6.60 66.14 -8.79
C ASP A 1255 -5.25 66.79 -9.15
N LEU A 1256 -4.55 67.34 -8.15
CA LEU A 1256 -3.17 67.83 -8.32
C LEU A 1256 -2.23 66.72 -8.77
N CYS A 1257 -2.26 65.55 -8.13
CA CYS A 1257 -1.41 64.43 -8.52
C CYS A 1257 -1.70 63.98 -9.95
N ALA A 1258 -2.96 63.94 -10.37
CA ALA A 1258 -3.33 63.60 -11.74
C ALA A 1258 -2.84 64.66 -12.76
N ALA A 1259 -2.98 65.94 -12.44
CA ALA A 1259 -2.47 67.03 -13.29
C ALA A 1259 -0.93 67.05 -13.34
N PHE A 1260 -0.27 66.80 -12.20
CA PHE A 1260 1.18 66.69 -12.07
C PHE A 1260 1.74 65.52 -12.88
N LEU A 1261 1.07 64.38 -12.86
CA LEU A 1261 1.39 63.24 -13.71
C LEU A 1261 1.24 63.55 -15.20
N ALA A 1262 0.20 64.28 -15.59
CA ALA A 1262 -0.04 64.62 -16.99
C ALA A 1262 1.02 65.59 -17.57
N GLN A 1263 1.65 66.41 -16.72
CA GLN A 1263 2.68 67.39 -17.11
C GLN A 1263 4.09 66.76 -17.19
N LEU A 1264 4.35 65.63 -16.53
CA LEU A 1264 5.64 64.95 -16.57
C LEU A 1264 5.85 64.29 -17.94
N ARG A 1265 6.67 64.91 -18.80
CA ARG A 1265 6.92 64.44 -20.17
C ARG A 1265 8.04 63.42 -20.32
N VAL A 1266 8.85 63.22 -19.29
CA VAL A 1266 9.94 62.22 -19.30
C VAL A 1266 9.93 61.44 -18.00
N LEU A 1267 9.33 60.24 -18.03
CA LEU A 1267 9.47 59.24 -16.98
C LEU A 1267 9.22 57.83 -17.51
#